data_AF-A0A926AGA2-F1
#
_entry.id   AF-A0A926AGA2-F1
#
_cell.length_a   1.000
_cell.length_b   1.000
_cell.length_c   1.000
_cell.angle_alpha   90.00
_cell.angle_beta   90.00
_cell.angle_gamma   90.00
#
_symmetry.space_group_name_H-M   'P 1'
#
loop_
_entity.id
_entity.type
_entity.pdbx_description
1 polymer ?
#
loop_
_entity_poly.entity_id
_entity_poly.type
_entity_poly.pdbx_seq_one_letter_code
_entity_poly.pdbx_strand_id
1 'polypeptide(L)'
;TIRGNRNWMKAREAGLTSSLLGDDLPKLYPLVDMNGSDSATLDNAVELLLAGGRSLAHAMMTLIPEAWSTNDLMDSDRRAFYEYHACMMEPWDGPSAVAFTDGRQIGAVLDRNGLRPARYTVTTGDLVVLGSETGVIEFAPEEVVERGRLQPGRLFLVDTEQGRILPDEEVKNAIIHQAPYGKWLEENRIDLDTLPEPADPHKTDHDTVHARQKAFGYTSEDLRLLMTPMAEKGEEALGSMGTDTPLAVLSHRPQPLYSYFKQLFAQVTNPPIDPIREALVMSLGGYIGRNGSLLDETPENARQIKLSSPILTNASLEKLRDLNDDWEDFRAITLPMLFQVDKPVGALERAVERLCRKASEAIEYGCTVVILSDRGVGGEYAPIPALLAASAVHHHLIREGTRTSVALIVETGDAREVHHFACLLGYGASAINPYLAFETLDDMIAQGLLPADKITPEKAAANLIKAVDKGLLKVMSKMGISTMQSYRGAQIFEAVGLSSPVVERYFTGTPTRIEGVGLEDIEREMRQMHQDAYPREGRDVSGHFDLDPGGQYQWRRYGERHAYNPQSIDKLQKAVRSSDSKQGFQTFQEFSRLINEQAEQASTLRGLIRFHPVQSPIPLELVESATEIVKRFATGAMSLGSISRESHEGLAIAMNRLGGQSNTGEGGEDPARFNDERRSKIKQVASGRFGVTTHYLVNADELQIKMAQGAKPGEGGQLMGHKVDEYIGGIRRSTPGVTLISPPPHHDIYSIEDLAQLIFDLKNVNPEARISVKLVAEVGVGTVAAGVAKAHADHILISGYDGGTGASPVSSVKHAGVPWELGLAETQQVLVKNNLRGRVRVQADGQMKTGRDVVVAALLGAEEFGFSSAPLVAQGCIMMRVCHLGTCPVGIATQDPVLRAKFAGKPEDVINYFFFVAEEVRQIMAQLGVRRLDEMIGQTQYLDVADAVRFWKARGIDVSAILAKADGGAGVPVRCVEKQDHGLDGALDYQLIDRAKAALEDAQPVRFTLPIHNYNRTCGTMLSGEIAKRYGERGLPDGTIQIRFHGSAGQSFGAFLAPGLNLTLEGDSNDYLGKGMSGGRIVVYPPKGSTFDAAENVIAGNTLLYGATGGEAFLSGVAGERFAVRNSGARAVVEGVGDHGCEYMTGGTIVVLGRMGRNFGAGMSGGAAYVYDPKGTFDRRINPDPNLLREPVSAPEDIAELKALIEAHKKHTGSARAARMLSEWDATLPRFVKVVSAEYKKLSQQRSAKASADSAMTNGAHRSDSKPLPVLQH
;
A
#
# COMPACT_ATOMS: atom_id res chain seq x y z
N THR A 1 5.31 10.08 9.83
CA THR A 1 5.73 11.27 9.04
C THR A 1 7.00 11.94 9.55
N ILE A 2 7.90 11.22 10.24
CA ILE A 2 8.95 11.83 11.08
C ILE A 2 9.90 12.82 10.37
N ARG A 3 10.28 12.57 9.11
CA ARG A 3 11.19 13.47 8.37
C ARG A 3 10.59 14.86 8.17
N GLY A 4 9.30 14.93 7.81
CA GLY A 4 8.58 16.20 7.68
C GLY A 4 8.49 16.93 9.00
N ASN A 5 8.08 16.22 10.06
CA ASN A 5 7.95 16.80 11.41
C ASN A 5 9.27 17.41 11.90
N ARG A 6 10.39 16.69 11.73
CA ARG A 6 11.73 17.19 12.07
C ARG A 6 12.11 18.44 11.28
N ASN A 7 11.86 18.44 9.98
CA ASN A 7 12.14 19.59 9.11
C ASN A 7 11.32 20.82 9.51
N TRP A 8 10.04 20.65 9.82
CA TRP A 8 9.17 21.74 10.26
C TRP A 8 9.53 22.25 11.66
N MET A 9 9.86 21.36 12.60
CA MET A 9 10.35 21.76 13.92
C MET A 9 11.63 22.60 13.81
N LYS A 10 12.58 22.18 12.97
CA LYS A 10 13.78 22.96 12.68
C LYS A 10 13.47 24.32 12.05
N ALA A 11 12.52 24.38 11.12
CA ALA A 11 12.11 25.64 10.48
C ALA A 11 11.43 26.61 11.45
N ARG A 12 10.87 26.12 12.57
CA ARG A 12 10.20 26.93 13.59
C ARG A 12 11.15 27.56 14.59
N GLU A 13 12.37 27.03 14.77
CA GLU A 13 13.33 27.49 15.79
C GLU A 13 13.53 29.00 15.75
N ALA A 14 13.77 29.58 14.57
CA ALA A 14 14.04 31.01 14.40
C ALA A 14 12.83 31.92 14.64
N GLY A 15 11.60 31.39 14.51
CA GLY A 15 10.35 32.15 14.66
C GLY A 15 9.63 31.90 15.98
N LEU A 16 10.21 31.08 16.87
CA LEU A 16 9.59 30.66 18.12
C LEU A 16 9.69 31.78 19.17
N THR A 17 8.57 32.16 19.75
CA THR A 17 8.48 33.07 20.91
C THR A 17 7.71 32.40 22.03
N SER A 18 7.99 32.77 23.27
CA SER A 18 7.19 32.35 24.43
C SER A 18 7.24 33.42 25.49
N SER A 19 6.06 33.87 25.92
CA SER A 19 5.93 34.78 27.06
C SER A 19 6.38 34.15 28.39
N LEU A 20 6.30 32.82 28.52
CA LEU A 20 6.66 32.08 29.72
C LEU A 20 8.17 31.79 29.82
N LEU A 21 8.78 31.35 28.72
CA LEU A 21 10.21 30.99 28.69
C LEU A 21 11.11 32.22 28.46
N GLY A 22 10.63 33.26 27.78
CA GLY A 22 11.39 34.49 27.53
C GLY A 22 12.80 34.23 26.98
N ASP A 23 13.80 34.83 27.62
CA ASP A 23 15.22 34.73 27.23
C ASP A 23 15.83 33.32 27.42
N ASP A 24 15.14 32.40 28.10
CA ASP A 24 15.60 31.03 28.29
C ASP A 24 15.24 30.10 27.13
N LEU A 25 14.33 30.50 26.23
CA LEU A 25 13.91 29.70 25.08
C LEU A 25 15.09 29.18 24.23
N PRO A 26 16.14 29.97 23.92
CA PRO A 26 17.28 29.47 23.14
C PRO A 26 18.08 28.36 23.81
N LYS A 27 17.94 28.16 25.13
CA LYS A 27 18.58 27.05 25.85
C LYS A 27 18.00 25.68 25.47
N LEU A 28 16.79 25.66 24.89
CA LEU A 28 16.12 24.43 24.43
C LEU A 28 16.54 24.02 23.02
N TYR A 29 17.39 24.79 22.32
CA TYR A 29 17.82 24.45 20.97
C TYR A 29 18.98 23.42 20.97
N PRO A 30 18.99 22.46 20.02
CA PRO A 30 17.96 22.19 19.01
C PRO A 30 16.70 21.56 19.62
N LEU A 31 15.52 21.91 19.09
CA LEU A 31 14.23 21.52 19.68
C LEU A 31 13.95 20.01 19.62
N VAL A 32 14.53 19.32 18.64
CA VAL A 32 14.31 17.88 18.42
C VAL A 32 15.61 17.21 17.97
N ASP A 33 15.78 15.95 18.35
CA ASP A 33 16.89 15.14 17.85
C ASP A 33 16.66 14.72 16.39
N MET A 34 17.53 15.19 15.50
CA MET A 34 17.49 14.86 14.07
C MET A 34 17.92 13.42 13.76
N ASN A 35 18.66 12.76 14.65
CA ASN A 35 19.27 11.45 14.47
C ASN A 35 18.71 10.36 15.40
N GLY A 36 17.99 10.75 16.46
CA GLY A 36 17.38 9.85 17.43
C GLY A 36 16.22 9.03 16.87
N SER A 37 15.55 8.26 17.74
CA SER A 37 14.32 7.56 17.37
C SER A 37 13.16 8.54 17.13
N ASP A 38 12.15 8.08 16.40
CA ASP A 38 10.89 8.81 16.22
C ASP A 38 10.21 9.11 17.56
N SER A 39 10.19 8.15 18.47
CA SER A 39 9.58 8.26 19.80
C SER A 39 10.28 9.31 20.67
N ALA A 40 11.62 9.36 20.64
CA ALA A 40 12.38 10.40 21.34
C ALA A 40 12.11 11.80 20.76
N THR A 41 11.92 11.91 19.44
CA THR A 41 11.59 13.18 18.79
C THR A 41 10.19 13.65 19.20
N LEU A 42 9.21 12.74 19.30
CA LEU A 42 7.88 13.04 19.79
C LEU A 42 7.91 13.53 21.24
N ASP A 43 8.70 12.85 22.09
CA ASP A 43 8.89 13.22 23.49
C ASP A 43 9.46 14.64 23.63
N ASN A 44 10.49 15.00 22.86
CA ASN A 44 11.02 16.37 22.83
C ASN A 44 9.96 17.41 22.44
N ALA A 45 9.09 17.10 21.48
CA ALA A 45 8.01 17.99 21.08
C ALA A 45 6.94 18.15 22.19
N VAL A 46 6.63 17.07 22.93
CA VAL A 46 5.73 17.11 24.09
C VAL A 46 6.33 17.98 25.20
N GLU A 47 7.59 17.75 25.57
CA GLU A 47 8.30 18.55 26.58
C GLU A 47 8.34 20.04 26.22
N LEU A 48 8.57 20.37 24.95
CA LEU A 48 8.53 21.75 24.47
C LEU A 48 7.16 22.41 24.68
N LEU A 49 6.07 21.72 24.34
CA LEU A 49 4.71 22.26 24.51
C LEU A 49 4.34 22.41 25.99
N LEU A 50 4.76 21.48 26.85
CA LEU A 50 4.61 21.57 28.30
C LEU A 50 5.40 22.76 28.88
N ALA A 51 6.66 22.92 28.48
CA ALA A 51 7.51 24.04 28.88
C ALA A 51 6.94 25.39 28.41
N GLY A 52 6.21 25.40 27.29
CA GLY A 52 5.45 26.55 26.79
C GLY A 52 4.16 26.86 27.57
N GLY A 53 3.75 26.02 28.52
CA GLY A 53 2.60 26.25 29.40
C GLY A 53 1.33 25.47 29.03
N ARG A 54 1.35 24.62 28.00
CA ARG A 54 0.20 23.76 27.68
C ARG A 54 0.08 22.61 28.68
N SER A 55 -1.15 22.19 28.94
CA SER A 55 -1.38 20.94 29.69
C SER A 55 -0.95 19.72 28.87
N LEU A 56 -0.67 18.60 29.53
CA LEU A 56 -0.28 17.34 28.87
C LEU A 56 -1.32 16.88 27.84
N ALA A 57 -2.61 16.92 28.20
CA ALA A 57 -3.69 16.57 27.28
C ALA A 57 -3.75 17.50 26.05
N HIS A 58 -3.52 18.80 26.23
CA HIS A 58 -3.49 19.78 25.13
C HIS A 58 -2.30 19.53 24.20
N ALA A 59 -1.11 19.26 24.74
CA ALA A 59 0.06 18.89 23.94
C ALA A 59 -0.22 17.66 23.07
N MET A 60 -0.81 16.61 23.65
CA MET A 60 -1.18 15.40 22.93
C MET A 60 -2.25 15.66 21.85
N MET A 61 -3.27 16.47 22.13
CA MET A 61 -4.30 16.85 21.13
C MET A 61 -3.72 17.68 19.97
N THR A 62 -2.63 18.40 20.19
CA THR A 62 -1.96 19.21 19.15
C THR A 62 -1.08 18.35 18.25
N LEU A 63 -0.30 17.43 18.83
CA LEU A 63 0.64 16.57 18.08
C LEU A 63 -0.06 15.38 17.41
N ILE A 64 -1.03 14.77 18.11
CA ILE A 64 -1.80 13.58 17.66
C ILE A 64 -3.30 13.94 17.62
N PRO A 65 -3.72 14.83 16.71
CA PRO A 65 -5.12 15.27 16.63
C PRO A 65 -6.03 14.17 16.05
N GLU A 66 -7.29 14.18 16.48
CA GLU A 66 -8.37 13.40 15.88
C GLU A 66 -8.50 13.65 14.36
N ALA A 67 -9.08 12.70 13.63
CA ALA A 67 -9.56 12.96 12.27
C ALA A 67 -10.78 13.90 12.32
N TRP A 68 -10.53 15.20 12.09
CA TRP A 68 -11.52 16.28 12.27
C TRP A 68 -12.05 16.88 10.96
N SER A 69 -11.24 16.96 9.90
CA SER A 69 -11.52 17.77 8.70
C SER A 69 -12.74 17.33 7.90
N THR A 70 -13.06 16.04 7.90
CA THR A 70 -14.18 15.44 7.16
C THR A 70 -15.18 14.75 8.10
N ASN A 71 -15.07 15.00 9.41
CA ASN A 71 -15.92 14.39 10.42
C ASN A 71 -17.12 15.29 10.75
N ASP A 72 -18.23 15.07 10.07
CA ASP A 72 -19.49 15.81 10.27
C ASP A 72 -20.21 15.51 11.58
N LEU A 73 -19.72 14.54 12.36
CA LEU A 73 -20.26 14.21 13.69
C LEU A 73 -19.52 14.91 14.83
N MET A 74 -18.42 15.59 14.53
CA MET A 74 -17.63 16.32 15.52
C MET A 74 -18.33 17.62 15.90
N ASP A 75 -18.28 17.95 17.19
CA ASP A 75 -18.72 19.23 17.74
C ASP A 75 -17.98 20.41 17.07
N SER A 76 -18.67 21.54 16.88
CA SER A 76 -18.14 22.69 16.15
C SER A 76 -16.98 23.37 16.87
N ASP A 77 -17.03 23.48 18.21
CA ASP A 77 -15.97 24.10 19.00
C ASP A 77 -14.74 23.20 19.02
N ARG A 78 -14.94 21.88 19.09
CA ARG A 78 -13.83 20.91 18.94
C ARG A 78 -13.20 20.96 17.55
N ARG A 79 -14.01 21.07 16.49
CA ARG A 79 -13.51 21.24 15.13
C ARG A 79 -12.71 22.54 15.00
N ALA A 80 -13.21 23.64 15.57
CA ALA A 80 -12.52 24.93 15.57
C ALA A 80 -11.18 24.87 16.32
N PHE A 81 -11.10 24.18 17.45
CA PHE A 81 -9.84 23.95 18.16
C PHE A 81 -8.80 23.26 17.26
N TYR A 82 -9.17 22.15 16.62
CA TYR A 82 -8.23 21.41 15.78
C TYR A 82 -7.85 22.19 14.51
N GLU A 83 -8.80 22.91 13.91
CA GLU A 83 -8.55 23.77 12.75
C GLU A 83 -7.57 24.91 13.09
N TYR A 84 -7.75 25.57 14.24
CA TYR A 84 -6.84 26.60 14.72
C TYR A 84 -5.42 26.06 14.92
N HIS A 85 -5.27 24.91 15.58
CA HIS A 85 -3.96 24.32 15.79
C HIS A 85 -3.32 23.80 14.50
N ALA A 86 -4.11 23.40 13.50
CA ALA A 86 -3.61 22.98 12.19
C ALA A 86 -2.93 24.12 11.42
N CYS A 87 -3.23 25.40 11.70
CA CYS A 87 -2.49 26.54 11.14
C CYS A 87 -1.03 26.57 11.61
N MET A 88 -0.73 25.98 12.77
CA MET A 88 0.58 26.00 13.40
C MET A 88 1.28 24.66 13.42
N MET A 89 0.59 23.53 13.58
CA MET A 89 1.22 22.22 13.76
C MET A 89 0.62 21.20 12.81
N GLU A 90 1.47 20.54 12.04
CA GLU A 90 1.11 19.38 11.25
C GLU A 90 0.99 18.11 12.14
N PRO A 91 0.05 17.20 11.85
CA PRO A 91 -0.08 15.96 12.62
C PRO A 91 1.17 15.07 12.56
N TRP A 92 1.52 14.48 13.70
CA TRP A 92 2.58 13.48 13.81
C TRP A 92 2.01 12.08 13.55
N ASP A 93 1.82 11.77 12.26
CA ASP A 93 1.11 10.58 11.80
C ASP A 93 1.99 9.31 11.78
N GLY A 94 1.32 8.16 11.97
CA GLY A 94 1.92 6.81 12.05
C GLY A 94 1.22 5.96 13.12
N PRO A 95 1.28 4.61 13.03
CA PRO A 95 0.71 3.73 14.05
C PRO A 95 1.28 4.04 15.43
N SER A 96 0.44 4.41 16.38
CA SER A 96 0.91 4.68 17.74
C SER A 96 -0.15 4.39 18.79
N ALA A 97 0.31 3.81 19.89
CA ALA A 97 -0.37 3.77 21.17
C ALA A 97 0.59 4.39 22.18
N VAL A 98 0.38 5.65 22.51
CA VAL A 98 1.30 6.44 23.35
C VAL A 98 0.73 6.46 24.76
N ALA A 99 1.50 5.94 25.73
CA ALA A 99 1.27 6.18 27.15
C ALA A 99 2.15 7.35 27.61
N PHE A 100 1.59 8.26 28.41
CA PHE A 100 2.25 9.50 28.82
C PHE A 100 1.91 9.87 30.26
N THR A 101 2.81 10.61 30.91
CA THR A 101 2.60 11.10 32.28
C THR A 101 3.44 12.33 32.57
N ASP A 102 2.94 13.21 33.44
CA ASP A 102 3.65 14.33 34.05
C ASP A 102 4.01 14.06 35.53
N GLY A 103 3.84 12.82 36.00
CA GLY A 103 4.02 12.42 37.39
C GLY A 103 2.77 12.58 38.27
N ARG A 104 1.72 13.25 37.79
CA ARG A 104 0.42 13.38 38.47
C ARG A 104 -0.68 12.67 37.68
N GLN A 105 -0.80 13.00 36.40
CA GLN A 105 -1.74 12.41 35.47
C GLN A 105 -1.05 11.31 34.68
N ILE A 106 -1.78 10.23 34.44
CA ILE A 106 -1.34 9.12 33.59
C ILE A 106 -2.38 8.95 32.51
N GLY A 107 -1.96 8.99 31.25
CA GLY A 107 -2.88 8.88 30.14
C GLY A 107 -2.34 8.06 28.99
N ALA A 108 -3.22 7.78 28.04
CA ALA A 108 -2.89 7.15 26.80
C ALA A 108 -3.75 7.65 25.64
N VAL A 109 -3.18 7.65 24.44
CA VAL A 109 -3.86 8.04 23.20
C VAL A 109 -3.43 7.13 22.05
N LEU A 110 -4.37 6.87 21.14
CA LEU A 110 -4.07 6.21 19.88
C LEU A 110 -3.89 7.23 18.77
N ASP A 111 -3.16 6.86 17.73
CA ASP A 111 -3.18 7.58 16.46
C ASP A 111 -4.61 7.72 15.91
N ARG A 112 -4.79 8.64 14.96
CA ARG A 112 -6.10 8.96 14.38
C ARG A 112 -6.80 7.81 13.67
N ASN A 113 -6.06 6.77 13.30
CA ASN A 113 -6.56 5.59 12.61
C ASN A 113 -6.71 4.38 13.55
N GLY A 114 -6.19 4.47 14.78
CA GLY A 114 -6.21 3.40 15.80
C GLY A 114 -5.51 2.14 15.33
N LEU A 115 -4.28 2.26 14.82
CA LEU A 115 -3.55 1.16 14.17
C LEU A 115 -2.79 0.27 15.18
N ARG A 116 -2.77 0.62 16.47
CA ARG A 116 -2.21 -0.22 17.54
C ARG A 116 -3.29 -0.56 18.58
N PRO A 117 -3.26 -1.76 19.17
CA PRO A 117 -4.20 -2.14 20.20
C PRO A 117 -3.83 -1.50 21.54
N ALA A 118 -4.84 -1.07 22.29
CA ALA A 118 -4.72 -0.67 23.69
C ALA A 118 -6.02 -0.99 24.44
N ARG A 119 -5.92 -1.87 25.43
CA ARG A 119 -7.01 -2.42 26.24
C ARG A 119 -6.86 -1.95 27.67
N TYR A 120 -7.97 -1.76 28.38
CA TYR A 120 -7.93 -1.49 29.81
C TYR A 120 -8.95 -2.29 30.60
N THR A 121 -8.59 -2.61 31.84
CA THR A 121 -9.46 -3.22 32.85
C THR A 121 -9.53 -2.32 34.07
N VAL A 122 -10.74 -2.08 34.57
CA VAL A 122 -11.00 -1.37 35.83
C VAL A 122 -11.55 -2.34 36.85
N THR A 123 -11.01 -2.31 38.06
CA THR A 123 -11.38 -3.22 39.15
C THR A 123 -12.20 -2.52 40.24
N THR A 124 -12.82 -3.30 41.12
CA THR A 124 -13.55 -2.80 42.29
C THR A 124 -12.66 -2.13 43.35
N GLY A 125 -11.34 -2.35 43.29
CA GLY A 125 -10.35 -1.70 44.15
C GLY A 125 -9.72 -0.45 43.52
N ASP A 126 -10.38 0.16 42.52
CA ASP A 126 -9.94 1.34 41.78
C ASP A 126 -8.58 1.20 41.05
N LEU A 127 -8.09 -0.03 40.86
CA LEU A 127 -6.92 -0.30 40.02
C LEU A 127 -7.33 -0.26 38.53
N VAL A 128 -6.56 0.47 37.74
CA VAL A 128 -6.65 0.53 36.28
C VAL A 128 -5.42 -0.12 35.68
N VAL A 129 -5.62 -1.12 34.83
CA VAL A 129 -4.55 -1.77 34.06
C VAL A 129 -4.77 -1.48 32.59
N LEU A 130 -3.82 -0.80 31.96
CA LEU A 130 -3.78 -0.59 30.51
C LEU A 130 -2.64 -1.41 29.90
N GLY A 131 -2.92 -2.12 28.83
CA GLY A 131 -1.93 -2.92 28.10
C GLY A 131 -2.27 -3.04 26.63
N SER A 132 -1.29 -3.44 25.82
CA SER A 132 -1.52 -3.73 24.39
C SER A 132 -2.45 -4.92 24.17
N GLU A 133 -2.48 -5.84 25.14
CA GLU A 133 -3.35 -7.02 25.14
C GLU A 133 -4.15 -7.12 26.44
N THR A 134 -5.29 -7.82 26.39
CA THR A 134 -6.06 -8.26 27.57
C THR A 134 -5.50 -9.58 28.12
N GLY A 135 -5.75 -9.85 29.41
CA GLY A 135 -5.28 -11.06 30.09
C GLY A 135 -3.83 -11.01 30.58
N VAL A 136 -3.22 -9.82 30.65
CA VAL A 136 -1.85 -9.61 31.17
C VAL A 136 -1.76 -9.75 32.70
N ILE A 137 -2.87 -9.49 33.40
CA ILE A 137 -3.03 -9.67 34.84
C ILE A 137 -4.38 -10.35 35.06
N GLU A 138 -4.41 -11.37 35.91
CA GLU A 138 -5.63 -12.11 36.25
C GLU A 138 -6.37 -11.44 37.41
N PHE A 139 -7.69 -11.33 37.27
CA PHE A 139 -8.62 -10.81 38.27
C PHE A 139 -9.80 -11.77 38.42
N ALA A 140 -10.40 -11.83 39.61
CA ALA A 140 -11.63 -12.58 39.77
C ALA A 140 -12.77 -11.92 38.96
N PRO A 141 -13.70 -12.69 38.34
CA PRO A 141 -14.78 -12.12 37.53
C PRO A 141 -15.61 -11.04 38.23
N GLU A 142 -15.89 -11.21 39.51
CA GLU A 142 -16.62 -10.26 40.37
C GLU A 142 -15.82 -9.01 40.74
N GLU A 143 -14.49 -9.02 40.58
CA GLU A 143 -13.64 -7.86 40.85
C GLU A 143 -13.57 -6.90 39.65
N VAL A 144 -13.98 -7.34 38.45
CA VAL A 144 -13.91 -6.55 37.22
C VAL A 144 -15.17 -5.70 37.05
N VAL A 145 -14.99 -4.39 37.04
CA VAL A 145 -16.08 -3.41 36.85
C VAL A 145 -16.28 -3.09 35.38
N GLU A 146 -15.18 -2.91 34.65
CA GLU A 146 -15.21 -2.50 33.25
C GLU A 146 -14.02 -3.09 32.49
N ARG A 147 -14.29 -3.47 31.23
CA ARG A 147 -13.28 -3.80 30.23
C ARG A 147 -13.50 -2.97 28.99
N GLY A 148 -12.55 -2.10 28.69
CA GLY A 148 -12.61 -1.19 27.58
C GLY A 148 -11.39 -1.27 26.66
N ARG A 149 -11.39 -0.35 25.70
CA ARG A 149 -10.28 -0.13 24.78
C ARG A 149 -10.18 1.34 24.45
N LEU A 150 -8.99 1.78 24.05
CA LEU A 150 -8.84 3.09 23.44
C LEU A 150 -9.45 3.07 22.03
N GLN A 151 -10.01 4.21 21.64
CA GLN A 151 -10.60 4.42 20.32
C GLN A 151 -9.76 5.46 19.58
N PRO A 152 -9.71 5.42 18.23
CA PRO A 152 -8.92 6.36 17.45
C PRO A 152 -9.18 7.82 17.86
N GLY A 153 -8.11 8.52 18.29
CA GLY A 153 -8.15 9.92 18.72
C GLY A 153 -8.88 10.24 20.03
N ARG A 154 -9.32 9.24 20.82
CA ARG A 154 -9.82 9.46 22.18
C ARG A 154 -8.68 9.43 23.20
N LEU A 155 -8.72 10.34 24.16
CA LEU A 155 -7.83 10.39 25.31
C LEU A 155 -8.40 9.49 26.42
N PHE A 156 -7.55 8.63 26.96
CA PHE A 156 -7.77 7.96 28.24
C PHE A 156 -6.88 8.64 29.28
N LEU A 157 -7.45 9.16 30.37
CA LEU A 157 -6.69 9.93 31.36
C LEU A 157 -7.14 9.57 32.78
N VAL A 158 -6.17 9.30 33.66
CA VAL A 158 -6.35 9.05 35.09
C VAL A 158 -5.65 10.15 35.87
N ASP A 159 -6.38 10.80 36.77
CA ASP A 159 -5.81 11.82 37.65
C ASP A 159 -5.68 11.25 39.07
N THR A 160 -4.44 11.07 39.53
CA THR A 160 -4.15 10.44 40.82
C THR A 160 -4.44 11.36 42.01
N GLU A 161 -4.50 12.68 41.82
CA GLU A 161 -4.92 13.62 42.86
C GLU A 161 -6.45 13.65 43.01
N GLN A 162 -7.17 13.57 41.90
CA GLN A 162 -8.65 13.50 41.93
C GLN A 162 -9.17 12.09 42.25
N GLY A 163 -8.33 11.06 42.13
CA GLY A 163 -8.70 9.66 42.39
C GLY A 163 -9.74 9.11 41.43
N ARG A 164 -9.73 9.53 40.15
CA ARG A 164 -10.72 9.07 39.15
C ARG A 164 -10.18 9.04 37.73
N ILE A 165 -10.85 8.25 36.88
CA ILE A 165 -10.69 8.31 35.42
C ILE A 165 -11.47 9.54 34.90
N LEU A 166 -10.80 10.38 34.14
CA LEU A 166 -11.38 11.58 33.54
C LEU A 166 -12.02 11.22 32.18
N PRO A 167 -13.31 11.49 31.96
CA PRO A 167 -13.95 11.26 30.66
C PRO A 167 -13.30 12.12 29.56
N ASP A 168 -13.08 11.52 28.38
CA ASP A 168 -12.50 12.19 27.20
C ASP A 168 -13.18 13.54 26.89
N GLU A 169 -14.51 13.55 26.90
CA GLU A 169 -15.32 14.74 26.64
C GLU A 169 -15.11 15.83 27.70
N GLU A 170 -14.94 15.47 28.97
CA GLU A 170 -14.70 16.44 30.05
C GLU A 170 -13.34 17.13 29.86
N VAL A 171 -12.29 16.35 29.60
CA VAL A 171 -10.92 16.83 29.38
C VAL A 171 -10.85 17.72 28.14
N LYS A 172 -11.39 17.25 27.02
CA LYS A 172 -11.38 18.01 25.77
C LYS A 172 -12.22 19.28 25.88
N ASN A 173 -13.40 19.22 26.50
CA ASN A 173 -14.24 20.41 26.65
C ASN A 173 -13.55 21.50 27.49
N ALA A 174 -12.79 21.13 28.51
CA ALA A 174 -12.01 22.10 29.27
C ALA A 174 -10.93 22.81 28.42
N ILE A 175 -10.33 22.11 27.45
CA ILE A 175 -9.27 22.62 26.57
C ILE A 175 -9.84 23.47 25.43
N ILE A 176 -10.85 22.97 24.72
CA ILE A 176 -11.40 23.65 23.54
C ILE A 176 -12.10 24.98 23.88
N HIS A 177 -12.44 25.21 25.16
CA HIS A 177 -13.04 26.46 25.63
C HIS A 177 -12.05 27.39 26.35
N GLN A 178 -10.74 27.09 26.38
CA GLN A 178 -9.74 27.98 26.98
C GLN A 178 -9.61 29.32 26.24
N ALA A 179 -9.88 29.30 24.94
CA ALA A 179 -9.90 30.47 24.07
C ALA A 179 -11.06 30.37 23.07
N PRO A 180 -11.53 31.50 22.50
CA PRO A 180 -12.63 31.50 21.54
C PRO A 180 -12.15 31.14 20.12
N TYR A 181 -11.62 29.93 19.93
CA TYR A 181 -11.00 29.49 18.67
C TYR A 181 -11.92 29.64 17.45
N GLY A 182 -13.21 29.34 17.60
CA GLY A 182 -14.20 29.52 16.53
C GLY A 182 -14.30 30.98 16.07
N LYS A 183 -14.36 31.92 17.02
CA LYS A 183 -14.36 33.35 16.73
C LYS A 183 -13.06 33.81 16.06
N TRP A 184 -11.91 33.34 16.55
CA TRP A 184 -10.62 33.66 15.94
C TRP A 184 -10.55 33.19 14.49
N LEU A 185 -11.04 31.98 14.20
CA LEU A 185 -11.12 31.48 12.83
C LEU A 185 -12.09 32.29 11.97
N GLU A 186 -13.30 32.61 12.48
CA GLU A 186 -14.29 33.41 11.74
C GLU A 186 -13.78 34.81 11.39
N GLU A 187 -13.04 35.45 12.29
CA GLU A 187 -12.54 36.82 12.12
C GLU A 187 -11.25 36.90 11.28
N ASN A 188 -10.44 35.84 11.23
CA ASN A 188 -9.08 35.90 10.65
C ASN A 188 -8.82 34.92 9.49
N ARG A 189 -9.49 33.77 9.44
CA ARG A 189 -9.29 32.78 8.37
C ARG A 189 -10.00 33.24 7.10
N ILE A 190 -9.32 33.16 5.97
CA ILE A 190 -9.89 33.46 4.66
C ILE A 190 -9.99 32.15 3.88
N ASP A 191 -11.16 31.84 3.32
CA ASP A 191 -11.30 30.70 2.40
C ASP A 191 -10.96 31.18 0.97
N LEU A 192 -10.06 30.49 0.25
CA LEU A 192 -9.64 30.94 -1.10
C LEU A 192 -10.83 31.15 -2.05
N ASP A 193 -11.86 30.30 -1.94
CA ASP A 193 -13.05 30.35 -2.80
C ASP A 193 -13.94 31.57 -2.52
N THR A 194 -13.80 32.23 -1.36
CA THR A 194 -14.57 33.43 -1.01
C THR A 194 -13.89 34.74 -1.43
N LEU A 195 -12.63 34.67 -1.87
CA LEU A 195 -11.92 35.83 -2.43
C LEU A 195 -12.60 36.30 -3.73
N PRO A 196 -12.58 37.63 -4.01
CA PRO A 196 -13.13 38.20 -5.23
C PRO A 196 -12.63 37.48 -6.49
N GLU A 197 -13.46 37.44 -7.52
CA GLU A 197 -13.01 36.95 -8.82
C GLU A 197 -11.92 37.87 -9.40
N PRO A 198 -10.89 37.32 -10.06
CA PRO A 198 -9.77 38.10 -10.56
C PRO A 198 -10.22 39.08 -11.64
N ALA A 199 -9.58 40.25 -11.67
CA ALA A 199 -9.95 41.31 -12.62
C ALA A 199 -9.66 40.91 -14.08
N ASP A 200 -8.57 40.17 -14.31
CA ASP A 200 -8.17 39.66 -15.63
C ASP A 200 -7.76 38.18 -15.53
N PRO A 201 -8.70 37.22 -15.65
CA PRO A 201 -8.36 35.81 -15.65
C PRO A 201 -7.51 35.49 -16.88
N HIS A 202 -6.37 34.81 -16.66
CA HIS A 202 -5.46 34.45 -17.74
C HIS A 202 -6.15 33.62 -18.84
N LYS A 203 -6.00 34.04 -20.09
CA LYS A 203 -6.56 33.36 -21.27
C LYS A 203 -5.51 32.49 -21.96
N THR A 204 -5.95 31.33 -22.45
CA THR A 204 -5.10 30.39 -23.19
C THR A 204 -4.57 31.00 -24.48
N ASP A 205 -3.23 31.02 -24.61
CA ASP A 205 -2.54 31.40 -25.84
C ASP A 205 -2.30 30.17 -26.73
N HIS A 206 -3.34 29.81 -27.48
CA HIS A 206 -3.38 28.64 -28.37
C HIS A 206 -2.25 28.61 -29.42
N ASP A 207 -1.75 29.77 -29.85
CA ASP A 207 -0.72 29.85 -30.91
C ASP A 207 0.64 29.32 -30.43
N THR A 208 0.91 29.37 -29.13
CA THR A 208 2.20 29.01 -28.55
C THR A 208 2.18 27.75 -27.69
N VAL A 209 1.01 27.17 -27.39
CA VAL A 209 0.87 25.96 -26.54
C VAL A 209 1.79 24.85 -27.02
N HIS A 210 1.79 24.57 -28.33
CA HIS A 210 2.57 23.47 -28.89
C HIS A 210 4.10 23.67 -28.75
N ALA A 211 4.60 24.89 -28.95
CA ALA A 211 6.02 25.20 -28.74
C ALA A 211 6.40 25.08 -27.25
N ARG A 212 5.53 25.54 -26.35
CA ARG A 212 5.72 25.41 -24.90
C ARG A 212 5.70 23.94 -24.46
N GLN A 213 4.75 23.14 -24.95
CA GLN A 213 4.70 21.69 -24.73
C GLN A 213 6.04 21.01 -25.08
N LYS A 214 6.63 21.35 -26.25
CA LYS A 214 7.95 20.84 -26.64
C LYS A 214 9.05 21.28 -25.66
N ALA A 215 9.05 22.54 -25.24
CA ALA A 215 10.05 23.07 -24.32
C ALA A 215 10.01 22.40 -22.93
N PHE A 216 8.83 21.95 -22.50
CA PHE A 216 8.61 21.17 -21.27
C PHE A 216 8.62 19.64 -21.48
N GLY A 217 8.94 19.17 -22.70
CA GLY A 217 9.08 17.74 -23.01
C GLY A 217 7.77 16.94 -22.99
N TYR A 218 6.63 17.55 -23.30
CA TYR A 218 5.37 16.84 -23.49
C TYR A 218 5.45 15.94 -24.72
N THR A 219 4.84 14.76 -24.63
CA THR A 219 4.78 13.80 -25.73
C THR A 219 3.33 13.53 -26.15
N SER A 220 3.11 13.04 -27.38
CA SER A 220 1.80 12.56 -27.79
C SER A 220 1.31 11.38 -26.93
N GLU A 221 2.24 10.61 -26.35
CA GLU A 221 1.92 9.53 -25.41
C GLU A 221 1.35 10.09 -24.09
N ASP A 222 1.90 11.19 -23.57
CA ASP A 222 1.42 11.85 -22.35
C ASP A 222 -0.03 12.31 -22.52
N LEU A 223 -0.32 13.01 -23.62
CA LEU A 223 -1.66 13.52 -23.92
C LEU A 223 -2.67 12.37 -24.01
N ARG A 224 -2.36 11.35 -24.83
CA ARG A 224 -3.29 10.25 -25.13
C ARG A 224 -3.47 9.26 -23.98
N LEU A 225 -2.39 8.86 -23.31
CA LEU A 225 -2.45 7.81 -22.29
C LEU A 225 -2.72 8.37 -20.89
N LEU A 226 -2.25 9.58 -20.57
CA LEU A 226 -2.35 10.14 -19.22
C LEU A 226 -3.41 11.22 -19.13
N MET A 227 -3.35 12.24 -19.98
CA MET A 227 -4.24 13.41 -19.86
C MET A 227 -5.68 13.10 -20.30
N THR A 228 -5.88 12.28 -21.34
CA THR A 228 -7.24 11.86 -21.77
C THR A 228 -8.06 11.23 -20.64
N PRO A 229 -7.63 10.17 -19.93
CA PRO A 229 -8.43 9.61 -18.85
C PRO A 229 -8.64 10.59 -17.68
N MET A 230 -7.65 11.43 -17.38
CA MET A 230 -7.78 12.46 -16.36
C MET A 230 -8.87 13.48 -16.72
N ALA A 231 -8.92 13.93 -17.98
CA ALA A 231 -9.94 14.87 -18.46
C ALA A 231 -11.33 14.23 -18.61
N GLU A 232 -11.42 12.99 -19.09
CA GLU A 232 -12.71 12.32 -19.33
C GLU A 232 -13.38 11.79 -18.05
N LYS A 233 -12.59 11.17 -17.17
CA LYS A 233 -13.09 10.38 -16.03
C LYS A 233 -12.77 11.00 -14.67
N GLY A 234 -11.83 11.95 -14.62
CA GLY A 234 -11.30 12.45 -13.35
C GLY A 234 -10.55 11.36 -12.57
N GLU A 235 -9.83 10.50 -13.29
CA GLU A 235 -9.05 9.39 -12.75
C GLU A 235 -7.74 9.24 -13.52
N GLU A 236 -6.67 8.83 -12.84
CA GLU A 236 -5.40 8.53 -13.50
C GLU A 236 -5.49 7.26 -14.36
N ALA A 237 -4.53 7.11 -15.28
CA ALA A 237 -4.47 5.98 -16.18
C ALA A 237 -4.13 4.66 -15.46
N LEU A 238 -4.83 3.58 -15.83
CA LEU A 238 -4.44 2.21 -15.51
C LEU A 238 -3.59 1.62 -16.63
N GLY A 239 -2.60 0.83 -16.25
CA GLY A 239 -1.68 0.13 -17.13
C GLY A 239 -1.42 -1.30 -16.69
N SER A 240 -0.51 -1.97 -17.40
CA SER A 240 -0.09 -3.34 -17.08
C SER A 240 1.33 -3.64 -17.55
N MET A 241 1.85 -4.79 -17.14
CA MET A 241 3.27 -5.17 -17.17
C MET A 241 4.15 -4.26 -16.31
N GLY A 242 5.42 -4.62 -16.17
CA GLY A 242 6.40 -3.82 -15.45
C GLY A 242 7.01 -2.75 -16.36
N THR A 243 7.76 -1.82 -15.76
CA THR A 243 8.60 -0.92 -16.55
C THR A 243 9.85 -1.67 -17.03
N ASP A 244 10.17 -1.54 -18.31
CA ASP A 244 11.38 -2.12 -18.91
C ASP A 244 12.15 -1.09 -19.75
N THR A 245 11.88 0.19 -19.49
CA THR A 245 12.64 1.34 -19.98
C THR A 245 13.85 1.62 -19.08
N PRO A 246 14.89 2.31 -19.57
CA PRO A 246 16.01 2.74 -18.76
C PRO A 246 15.63 3.58 -17.54
N LEU A 247 16.46 3.54 -16.49
CA LEU A 247 16.45 4.57 -15.45
C LEU A 247 16.75 5.95 -16.05
N ALA A 248 16.27 7.04 -15.43
CA ALA A 248 16.42 8.39 -15.98
C ALA A 248 17.89 8.77 -16.27
N VAL A 249 18.80 8.43 -15.35
CA VAL A 249 20.24 8.63 -15.47
C VAL A 249 20.89 7.82 -16.60
N LEU A 250 20.24 6.74 -17.04
CA LEU A 250 20.71 5.85 -18.10
C LEU A 250 20.03 6.14 -19.45
N SER A 251 18.94 6.92 -19.48
CA SER A 251 18.25 7.28 -20.71
C SER A 251 19.08 8.24 -21.57
N HIS A 252 19.13 7.93 -22.87
CA HIS A 252 19.71 8.80 -23.89
C HIS A 252 18.81 9.97 -24.27
N ARG A 253 17.54 9.96 -23.85
CA ARG A 253 16.58 11.02 -24.09
C ARG A 253 16.59 12.02 -22.93
N PRO A 254 16.25 13.29 -23.17
CA PRO A 254 15.97 14.23 -22.09
C PRO A 254 14.91 13.66 -21.14
N GLN A 255 15.16 13.74 -19.84
CA GLN A 255 14.24 13.27 -18.81
C GLN A 255 13.79 14.43 -17.92
N PRO A 256 12.50 14.51 -17.55
CA PRO A 256 12.07 15.47 -16.56
C PRO A 256 12.71 15.12 -15.21
N LEU A 257 13.03 16.14 -14.41
CA LEU A 257 13.75 15.96 -13.14
C LEU A 257 12.99 15.05 -12.16
N TYR A 258 11.65 15.02 -12.25
CA TYR A 258 10.80 14.11 -11.48
C TYR A 258 11.19 12.63 -11.65
N SER A 259 11.61 12.21 -12.84
CA SER A 259 11.92 10.80 -13.14
C SER A 259 13.07 10.21 -12.33
N TYR A 260 13.91 11.06 -11.73
CA TYR A 260 15.01 10.66 -10.85
C TYR A 260 14.56 10.36 -9.41
N PHE A 261 13.33 10.76 -9.03
CA PHE A 261 12.79 10.52 -7.70
C PHE A 261 11.84 9.32 -7.71
N LYS A 262 12.03 8.41 -6.78
CA LYS A 262 11.17 7.23 -6.59
C LYS A 262 10.41 7.36 -5.29
N GLN A 263 9.10 7.20 -5.36
CA GLN A 263 8.21 7.21 -4.20
C GLN A 263 8.60 6.08 -3.24
N LEU A 264 8.80 6.46 -1.98
CA LEU A 264 8.92 5.51 -0.87
C LEU A 264 7.53 5.03 -0.45
N PHE A 265 7.49 3.88 0.20
CA PHE A 265 6.24 3.28 0.67
C PHE A 265 6.47 2.53 1.98
N ALA A 266 5.40 2.26 2.69
CA ALA A 266 5.44 1.49 3.93
C ALA A 266 5.46 0.00 3.62
N GLN A 267 6.33 -0.74 4.31
CA GLN A 267 6.34 -2.20 4.31
C GLN A 267 6.78 -2.70 5.68
N VAL A 268 5.93 -3.53 6.30
CA VAL A 268 6.14 -4.16 7.62
C VAL A 268 6.14 -3.20 8.81
N THR A 269 7.02 -2.20 8.84
CA THR A 269 7.22 -1.29 9.98
C THR A 269 5.97 -0.50 10.34
N ASN A 270 5.19 -0.14 9.33
CA ASN A 270 3.90 0.51 9.43
C ASN A 270 3.05 0.10 8.20
N PRO A 271 1.72 0.25 8.25
CA PRO A 271 0.85 -0.07 7.13
C PRO A 271 0.60 1.13 6.21
N PRO A 272 0.35 0.90 4.91
CA PRO A 272 -0.33 1.88 4.08
C PRO A 272 -1.82 2.03 4.49
N ILE A 273 -2.47 3.09 4.01
CA ILE A 273 -3.91 3.38 4.22
C ILE A 273 -4.68 3.15 2.92
N ASP A 274 -5.98 2.79 2.99
CA ASP A 274 -6.85 2.79 1.79
C ASP A 274 -7.40 4.20 1.51
N PRO A 275 -6.97 4.87 0.42
CA PRO A 275 -7.34 6.25 0.14
C PRO A 275 -8.78 6.40 -0.38
N ILE A 276 -9.51 5.29 -0.56
CA ILE A 276 -10.89 5.28 -1.07
C ILE A 276 -11.85 4.88 0.04
N ARG A 277 -11.58 3.78 0.75
CA ARG A 277 -12.46 3.22 1.79
C ARG A 277 -12.29 3.93 3.13
N GLU A 278 -11.10 4.45 3.40
CA GLU A 278 -10.76 5.16 4.63
C GLU A 278 -10.57 6.67 4.38
N ALA A 279 -11.13 7.23 3.30
CA ALA A 279 -10.99 8.64 2.94
C ALA A 279 -11.39 9.63 4.05
N LEU A 280 -12.23 9.20 5.01
CA LEU A 280 -12.64 10.01 6.17
C LEU A 280 -11.48 10.40 7.11
N VAL A 281 -10.35 9.69 7.07
CA VAL A 281 -9.18 10.05 7.89
C VAL A 281 -8.17 10.90 7.13
N MET A 282 -8.36 11.05 5.81
CA MET A 282 -7.42 11.73 4.94
C MET A 282 -7.86 13.16 4.59
N SER A 283 -6.88 14.03 4.30
CA SER A 283 -7.15 15.40 3.87
C SER A 283 -6.04 15.94 2.96
N LEU A 284 -6.46 16.61 1.89
CA LEU A 284 -5.58 17.42 1.03
C LEU A 284 -5.56 18.89 1.42
N GLY A 285 -6.43 19.29 2.36
CA GLY A 285 -6.54 20.67 2.78
C GLY A 285 -5.25 21.18 3.42
N GLY A 286 -5.02 22.48 3.30
CA GLY A 286 -3.85 23.15 3.85
C GLY A 286 -4.06 24.64 4.01
N TYR A 287 -3.04 25.31 4.55
CA TYR A 287 -3.07 26.74 4.84
C TYR A 287 -1.85 27.43 4.25
N ILE A 288 -2.06 28.66 3.76
CA ILE A 288 -1.02 29.55 3.23
C ILE A 288 -1.05 30.90 3.94
N GLY A 289 0.13 31.44 4.20
CA GLY A 289 0.32 32.66 4.98
C GLY A 289 1.52 32.51 5.91
N ARG A 290 1.76 33.53 6.74
CA ARG A 290 2.77 33.49 7.78
C ARG A 290 2.30 32.58 8.92
N ASN A 291 3.17 31.72 9.43
CA ASN A 291 2.93 31.00 10.67
C ASN A 291 3.32 31.91 11.85
N GLY A 292 2.48 31.95 12.88
CA GLY A 292 2.86 32.54 14.17
C GLY A 292 3.66 31.57 15.04
N SER A 293 3.92 31.98 16.30
CA SER A 293 4.68 31.15 17.24
C SER A 293 3.87 29.94 17.69
N LEU A 294 4.51 28.78 17.76
CA LEU A 294 3.86 27.53 18.20
C LEU A 294 3.45 27.56 19.68
N LEU A 295 4.15 28.32 20.53
CA LEU A 295 3.96 28.32 21.99
C LEU A 295 2.98 29.39 22.48
N ASP A 296 2.66 30.39 21.66
CA ASP A 296 1.74 31.46 22.02
C ASP A 296 0.41 31.30 21.24
N GLU A 297 -0.73 31.37 21.92
CA GLU A 297 -2.06 31.24 21.32
C GLU A 297 -2.71 32.62 21.14
N THR A 298 -2.67 33.14 19.91
CA THR A 298 -3.23 34.45 19.56
C THR A 298 -4.19 34.37 18.36
N PRO A 299 -5.10 35.33 18.17
CA PRO A 299 -5.98 35.39 16.99
C PRO A 299 -5.20 35.43 15.67
N GLU A 300 -4.04 36.08 15.65
CA GLU A 300 -3.23 36.29 14.45
C GLU A 300 -2.70 34.97 13.87
N ASN A 301 -2.55 33.92 14.69
CA ASN A 301 -2.18 32.58 14.21
C ASN A 301 -3.21 32.00 13.23
N ALA A 302 -4.47 32.40 13.33
CA ALA A 302 -5.55 31.99 12.43
C ALA A 302 -5.60 32.80 11.13
N ARG A 303 -4.78 33.85 10.99
CA ARG A 303 -4.77 34.77 9.83
C ARG A 303 -4.05 34.14 8.65
N GLN A 304 -4.69 33.14 8.05
CA GLN A 304 -4.19 32.36 6.92
C GLN A 304 -5.29 32.13 5.89
N ILE A 305 -4.89 31.86 4.65
CA ILE A 305 -5.81 31.46 3.57
C ILE A 305 -5.89 29.93 3.55
N LYS A 306 -7.11 29.40 3.65
CA LYS A 306 -7.41 27.97 3.59
C LYS A 306 -7.54 27.51 2.15
N LEU A 307 -6.89 26.39 1.85
CA LEU A 307 -6.95 25.68 0.59
C LEU A 307 -7.69 24.34 0.78
N SER A 308 -8.64 24.04 -0.09
CA SER A 308 -9.34 22.76 -0.14
C SER A 308 -8.53 21.68 -0.88
N SER A 309 -7.79 22.10 -1.90
CA SER A 309 -6.84 21.28 -2.67
C SER A 309 -5.52 22.06 -2.84
N PRO A 310 -4.36 21.38 -2.91
CA PRO A 310 -3.12 22.02 -3.28
C PRO A 310 -3.04 22.41 -4.76
N ILE A 311 -4.00 22.00 -5.60
CA ILE A 311 -4.00 22.28 -7.04
C ILE A 311 -4.90 23.49 -7.33
N LEU A 312 -4.31 24.54 -7.89
CA LEU A 312 -4.99 25.81 -8.16
C LEU A 312 -5.38 25.90 -9.63
N THR A 313 -6.61 26.35 -9.89
CA THR A 313 -7.00 26.83 -11.23
C THR A 313 -6.25 28.13 -11.57
N ASN A 314 -6.22 28.51 -12.85
CA ASN A 314 -5.64 29.80 -13.26
C ASN A 314 -6.35 30.96 -12.54
N ALA A 315 -7.69 30.91 -12.45
CA ALA A 315 -8.46 31.93 -11.73
C ALA A 315 -8.09 31.99 -10.24
N SER A 316 -8.01 30.84 -9.57
CA SER A 316 -7.61 30.74 -8.16
C SER A 316 -6.20 31.29 -7.90
N LEU A 317 -5.26 31.09 -8.83
CA LEU A 317 -3.92 31.69 -8.71
C LEU A 317 -3.97 33.22 -8.86
N GLU A 318 -4.71 33.74 -9.83
CA GLU A 318 -4.85 35.19 -10.01
C GLU A 318 -5.53 35.86 -8.80
N LYS A 319 -6.50 35.20 -8.14
CA LYS A 319 -7.04 35.67 -6.86
C LYS A 319 -5.95 35.93 -5.82
N LEU A 320 -4.91 35.08 -5.77
CA LEU A 320 -3.78 35.24 -4.85
C LEU A 320 -2.80 36.33 -5.30
N ARG A 321 -2.65 36.53 -6.62
CA ARG A 321 -1.79 37.57 -7.21
C ARG A 321 -2.35 38.97 -6.98
N ASP A 322 -3.67 39.11 -7.03
CA ASP A 322 -4.42 40.36 -6.86
C ASP A 322 -4.56 40.80 -5.39
N LEU A 323 -4.18 39.96 -4.40
CA LEU A 323 -4.33 40.27 -2.96
C LEU A 323 -3.58 41.53 -2.48
N ASN A 324 -2.58 41.99 -3.26
CA ASN A 324 -1.69 43.08 -2.88
C ASN A 324 -2.39 44.40 -2.59
N ASP A 325 -3.55 44.66 -3.20
CA ASP A 325 -4.24 45.94 -3.11
C ASP A 325 -5.26 46.02 -1.96
N ASP A 326 -5.81 44.88 -1.53
CA ASP A 326 -6.92 44.81 -0.57
C ASP A 326 -6.55 44.21 0.81
N TRP A 327 -5.40 43.50 0.92
CA TRP A 327 -5.03 42.75 2.12
C TRP A 327 -3.55 42.92 2.48
N GLU A 328 -3.22 43.89 3.35
CA GLU A 328 -1.82 44.24 3.71
C GLU A 328 -0.96 43.08 4.22
N ASP A 329 -1.58 42.06 4.83
CA ASP A 329 -0.91 40.88 5.40
C ASP A 329 -0.63 39.76 4.37
N PHE A 330 -1.25 39.80 3.19
CA PHE A 330 -1.15 38.76 2.16
C PHE A 330 -0.50 39.26 0.88
N ARG A 331 0.65 39.93 1.03
CA ARG A 331 1.43 40.42 -0.12
C ARG A 331 2.04 39.27 -0.92
N ALA A 332 1.67 39.21 -2.19
CA ALA A 332 2.13 38.22 -3.15
C ALA A 332 3.16 38.82 -4.13
N ILE A 333 4.20 38.06 -4.45
CA ILE A 333 5.16 38.42 -5.50
C ILE A 333 5.40 37.25 -6.45
N THR A 334 5.42 37.53 -7.75
CA THR A 334 5.81 36.54 -8.77
C THR A 334 7.30 36.67 -9.08
N LEU A 335 8.05 35.59 -8.84
CA LEU A 335 9.46 35.47 -9.17
C LEU A 335 9.64 34.56 -10.39
N PRO A 336 10.21 35.07 -11.51
CA PRO A 336 10.46 34.25 -12.69
C PRO A 336 11.51 33.15 -12.42
N MET A 337 11.15 31.90 -12.66
CA MET A 337 12.06 30.74 -12.62
C MET A 337 12.56 30.40 -14.04
N LEU A 338 13.22 31.37 -14.68
CA LEU A 338 13.74 31.29 -16.05
C LEU A 338 15.26 31.51 -16.10
N PHE A 339 15.93 30.92 -17.10
CA PHE A 339 17.32 31.19 -17.42
C PHE A 339 17.55 31.39 -18.92
N GLN A 340 18.54 32.22 -19.27
CA GLN A 340 18.87 32.54 -20.67
C GLN A 340 19.69 31.42 -21.32
N VAL A 341 19.25 30.98 -22.51
CA VAL A 341 19.87 29.84 -23.23
C VAL A 341 21.13 30.22 -24.02
N ASP A 342 21.45 31.50 -24.17
CA ASP A 342 22.65 31.95 -24.88
C ASP A 342 23.87 32.11 -23.95
N LYS A 343 23.67 32.05 -22.63
CA LYS A 343 24.73 32.19 -21.62
C LYS A 343 25.61 30.95 -21.50
N PRO A 344 26.88 31.09 -21.04
CA PRO A 344 27.75 29.97 -20.73
C PRO A 344 27.17 29.01 -19.70
N VAL A 345 27.70 27.78 -19.66
CA VAL A 345 27.38 26.74 -18.66
C VAL A 345 27.37 27.29 -17.23
N GLY A 346 26.47 26.75 -16.40
CA GLY A 346 26.18 27.25 -15.07
C GLY A 346 25.16 28.40 -15.07
N ALA A 347 24.48 28.65 -16.20
CA ALA A 347 23.41 29.63 -16.26
C ALA A 347 22.21 29.22 -15.41
N LEU A 348 21.94 27.91 -15.33
CA LEU A 348 20.90 27.35 -14.48
C LEU A 348 21.22 27.60 -13.00
N GLU A 349 22.44 27.29 -12.57
CA GLU A 349 22.89 27.49 -11.18
C GLU A 349 22.74 28.94 -10.73
N ARG A 350 23.30 29.87 -11.51
CA ARG A 350 23.20 31.31 -11.21
C ARG A 350 21.75 31.80 -11.20
N ALA A 351 20.87 31.19 -12.00
CA ALA A 351 19.45 31.51 -12.00
C ALA A 351 18.75 31.02 -10.74
N VAL A 352 19.05 29.80 -10.28
CA VAL A 352 18.55 29.26 -9.01
C VAL A 352 19.05 30.07 -7.82
N GLU A 353 20.33 30.44 -7.77
CA GLU A 353 20.90 31.28 -6.71
C GLU A 353 20.23 32.66 -6.66
N ARG A 354 20.03 33.29 -7.82
CA ARG A 354 19.31 34.55 -7.93
C ARG A 354 17.86 34.41 -7.46
N LEU A 355 17.20 33.30 -7.78
CA LEU A 355 15.84 33.02 -7.33
C LEU A 355 15.75 32.91 -5.81
N CYS A 356 16.68 32.18 -5.19
CA CYS A 356 16.79 32.05 -3.73
C CYS A 356 16.97 33.42 -3.06
N ARG A 357 17.93 34.23 -3.55
CA ARG A 357 18.17 35.57 -3.01
C ARG A 357 16.94 36.48 -3.14
N LYS A 358 16.28 36.48 -4.30
CA LYS A 358 15.06 37.27 -4.51
C LYS A 358 13.91 36.84 -3.60
N ALA A 359 13.82 35.55 -3.26
CA ALA A 359 12.85 35.06 -2.30
C ALA A 359 13.13 35.62 -0.89
N SER A 360 14.39 35.64 -0.45
CA SER A 360 14.78 36.29 0.81
C SER A 360 14.47 37.79 0.81
N GLU A 361 14.87 38.50 -0.25
CA GLU A 361 14.58 39.93 -0.43
C GLU A 361 13.06 40.19 -0.34
N ALA A 362 12.24 39.37 -1.00
CA ALA A 362 10.77 39.49 -0.95
C ALA A 362 10.21 39.36 0.47
N ILE A 363 10.71 38.41 1.26
CA ILE A 363 10.26 38.21 2.64
C ILE A 363 10.67 39.40 3.50
N GLU A 364 11.86 39.98 3.30
CA GLU A 364 12.30 41.21 3.98
C GLU A 364 11.39 42.40 3.68
N TYR A 365 10.83 42.49 2.45
CA TYR A 365 9.82 43.49 2.08
C TYR A 365 8.39 43.17 2.55
N GLY A 366 8.21 42.09 3.32
CA GLY A 366 6.94 41.70 3.92
C GLY A 366 6.04 40.86 3.01
N CYS A 367 6.56 40.25 1.95
CA CYS A 367 5.79 39.29 1.15
C CYS A 367 5.57 37.98 1.94
N THR A 368 4.31 37.57 2.06
CA THR A 368 3.89 36.32 2.71
C THR A 368 3.51 35.24 1.71
N VAL A 369 3.42 35.58 0.42
CA VAL A 369 3.20 34.63 -0.69
C VAL A 369 4.25 34.86 -1.78
N VAL A 370 5.00 33.82 -2.15
CA VAL A 370 5.96 33.84 -3.25
C VAL A 370 5.49 32.85 -4.33
N ILE A 371 5.20 33.37 -5.51
CA ILE A 371 4.80 32.59 -6.69
C ILE A 371 6.04 32.40 -7.57
N LEU A 372 6.55 31.18 -7.65
CA LEU A 372 7.61 30.79 -8.59
C LEU A 372 6.96 30.45 -9.92
N SER A 373 7.29 31.19 -10.98
CA SER A 373 6.61 31.07 -12.28
C SER A 373 7.57 30.82 -13.45
N ASP A 374 7.31 29.77 -14.24
CA ASP A 374 7.99 29.53 -15.52
C ASP A 374 7.21 30.13 -16.70
N ARG A 375 6.16 30.93 -16.47
CA ARG A 375 5.57 31.74 -17.54
C ARG A 375 6.62 32.70 -18.09
N GLY A 376 6.69 32.79 -19.43
CA GLY A 376 7.71 33.54 -20.15
C GLY A 376 8.77 32.68 -20.85
N VAL A 377 8.65 31.34 -20.79
CA VAL A 377 9.40 30.45 -21.72
C VAL A 377 9.12 30.85 -23.17
N GLY A 378 10.19 30.99 -23.94
CA GLY A 378 10.17 31.45 -25.32
C GLY A 378 11.54 31.29 -25.96
N GLY A 379 11.77 31.86 -27.14
CA GLY A 379 13.02 31.65 -27.90
C GLY A 379 14.32 32.03 -27.18
N GLU A 380 14.28 32.92 -26.18
CA GLU A 380 15.46 33.37 -25.41
C GLU A 380 15.61 32.71 -24.03
N TYR A 381 14.51 32.24 -23.44
CA TYR A 381 14.46 31.78 -22.05
C TYR A 381 13.97 30.34 -21.97
N ALA A 382 14.75 29.50 -21.30
CA ALA A 382 14.34 28.17 -20.89
C ALA A 382 13.87 28.17 -19.42
N PRO A 383 12.99 27.25 -19.04
CA PRO A 383 12.53 27.13 -17.66
C PRO A 383 13.62 26.53 -16.77
N ILE A 384 13.76 27.02 -15.54
CA ILE A 384 14.37 26.24 -14.45
C ILE A 384 13.39 25.09 -14.16
N PRO A 385 13.83 23.82 -14.04
CA PRO A 385 12.94 22.73 -13.64
C PRO A 385 12.17 23.10 -12.38
N ALA A 386 10.83 23.02 -12.41
CA ALA A 386 10.01 23.57 -11.33
C ALA A 386 10.31 22.90 -9.98
N LEU A 387 10.61 21.60 -10.00
CA LEU A 387 11.06 20.85 -8.83
C LEU A 387 12.35 21.40 -8.22
N LEU A 388 13.34 21.74 -9.05
CA LEU A 388 14.60 22.32 -8.58
C LEU A 388 14.37 23.71 -8.00
N ALA A 389 13.57 24.55 -8.68
CA ALA A 389 13.26 25.89 -8.21
C ALA A 389 12.56 25.88 -6.84
N ALA A 390 11.49 25.08 -6.71
CA ALA A 390 10.71 24.96 -5.48
C ALA A 390 11.57 24.44 -4.32
N SER A 391 12.31 23.35 -4.56
CA SER A 391 13.14 22.72 -3.52
C SER A 391 14.32 23.61 -3.11
N ALA A 392 14.98 24.26 -4.07
CA ALA A 392 16.09 25.18 -3.79
C ALA A 392 15.66 26.34 -2.88
N VAL A 393 14.55 27.01 -3.23
CA VAL A 393 13.99 28.10 -2.42
C VAL A 393 13.54 27.56 -1.06
N HIS A 394 12.85 26.42 -1.01
CA HIS A 394 12.39 25.83 0.25
C HIS A 394 13.55 25.57 1.24
N HIS A 395 14.60 24.89 0.80
CA HIS A 395 15.74 24.58 1.66
C HIS A 395 16.60 25.80 1.99
N HIS A 396 16.70 26.76 1.06
CA HIS A 396 17.34 28.06 1.32
C HIS A 396 16.66 28.78 2.47
N LEU A 397 15.34 28.93 2.43
CA LEU A 397 14.57 29.59 3.47
C LEU A 397 14.54 28.82 4.79
N ILE A 398 14.67 27.48 4.78
CA ILE A 398 14.85 26.70 6.02
C ILE A 398 16.18 27.06 6.68
N ARG A 399 17.27 27.15 5.90
CA ARG A 399 18.60 27.47 6.42
C ARG A 399 18.68 28.90 6.97
N GLU A 400 17.93 29.82 6.39
CA GLU A 400 17.81 31.21 6.88
C GLU A 400 16.81 31.38 8.03
N GLY A 401 16.03 30.35 8.38
CA GLY A 401 15.01 30.44 9.43
C GLY A 401 13.76 31.23 9.04
N THR A 402 13.54 31.49 7.75
CA THR A 402 12.45 32.33 7.23
C THR A 402 11.35 31.53 6.53
N ARG A 403 11.51 30.21 6.34
CA ARG A 403 10.53 29.36 5.61
C ARG A 403 9.12 29.42 6.19
N THR A 404 8.94 29.56 7.50
CA THR A 404 7.63 29.64 8.18
C THR A 404 6.92 30.97 7.92
N SER A 405 7.60 31.97 7.35
CA SER A 405 7.04 33.30 7.10
C SER A 405 6.37 33.46 5.75
N VAL A 406 6.45 32.44 4.87
CA VAL A 406 6.01 32.55 3.48
C VAL A 406 5.36 31.27 2.95
N ALA A 407 4.37 31.40 2.09
CA ALA A 407 3.88 30.31 1.26
C ALA A 407 4.59 30.28 -0.10
N LEU A 408 4.97 29.07 -0.56
CA LEU A 408 5.62 28.88 -1.85
C LEU A 408 4.61 28.30 -2.85
N ILE A 409 4.19 29.08 -3.83
CA ILE A 409 3.27 28.63 -4.89
C ILE A 409 4.07 28.40 -6.17
N VAL A 410 3.78 27.33 -6.89
CA VAL A 410 4.46 27.00 -8.14
C VAL A 410 3.49 27.11 -9.31
N GLU A 411 3.68 28.13 -10.16
CA GLU A 411 2.99 28.30 -11.44
C GLU A 411 3.87 27.69 -12.54
N THR A 412 3.45 26.54 -13.10
CA THR A 412 4.35 25.76 -13.95
C THR A 412 3.70 25.12 -15.17
N GLY A 413 4.45 25.12 -16.27
CA GLY A 413 4.19 24.32 -17.45
C GLY A 413 4.75 22.89 -17.40
N ASP A 414 5.45 22.51 -16.34
CA ASP A 414 6.19 21.24 -16.23
C ASP A 414 5.33 20.08 -15.65
N ALA A 415 4.43 20.40 -14.72
CA ALA A 415 3.63 19.43 -13.97
C ALA A 415 2.39 18.95 -14.74
N ARG A 416 2.32 17.64 -15.01
CA ARG A 416 1.21 16.99 -15.75
C ARG A 416 0.85 15.59 -15.29
N GLU A 417 1.73 14.92 -14.53
CA GLU A 417 1.49 13.61 -13.94
C GLU A 417 1.32 13.72 -12.42
N VAL A 418 0.55 12.83 -11.80
CA VAL A 418 0.37 12.74 -10.34
C VAL A 418 1.71 12.81 -9.59
N HIS A 419 2.74 12.12 -10.10
CA HIS A 419 4.07 12.10 -9.48
C HIS A 419 4.75 13.47 -9.48
N HIS A 420 4.54 14.31 -10.52
CA HIS A 420 5.12 15.65 -10.58
C HIS A 420 4.58 16.53 -9.44
N PHE A 421 3.25 16.50 -9.25
CA PHE A 421 2.60 17.19 -8.14
C PHE A 421 3.07 16.68 -6.78
N ALA A 422 3.17 15.36 -6.61
CA ALA A 422 3.64 14.75 -5.38
C ALA A 422 5.08 15.16 -5.02
N CYS A 423 5.98 15.27 -6.01
CA CYS A 423 7.34 15.75 -5.80
C CYS A 423 7.36 17.23 -5.40
N LEU A 424 6.68 18.11 -6.15
CA LEU A 424 6.63 19.54 -5.85
C LEU A 424 6.15 19.81 -4.41
N LEU A 425 5.08 19.13 -3.97
CA LEU A 425 4.55 19.25 -2.61
C LEU A 425 5.52 18.65 -1.57
N GLY A 426 6.09 17.47 -1.85
CA GLY A 426 7.04 16.80 -0.96
C GLY A 426 8.35 17.57 -0.75
N TYR A 427 8.69 18.46 -1.67
CA TYR A 427 9.86 19.36 -1.61
C TYR A 427 9.51 20.82 -1.31
N GLY A 428 8.30 21.08 -0.78
CA GLY A 428 8.00 22.32 -0.07
C GLY A 428 7.10 23.31 -0.77
N ALA A 429 6.54 23.00 -1.95
CA ALA A 429 5.44 23.78 -2.52
C ALA A 429 4.20 23.71 -1.61
N SER A 430 3.56 24.84 -1.38
CA SER A 430 2.29 24.96 -0.67
C SER A 430 1.09 24.71 -1.59
N ALA A 431 1.18 25.13 -2.85
CA ALA A 431 0.17 24.94 -3.88
C ALA A 431 0.79 24.98 -5.28
N ILE A 432 0.10 24.41 -6.27
CA ILE A 432 0.60 24.26 -7.64
C ILE A 432 -0.49 24.67 -8.62
N ASN A 433 -0.16 25.54 -9.56
CA ASN A 433 -0.98 25.85 -10.73
C ASN A 433 -0.32 25.25 -11.99
N PRO A 434 -0.86 24.14 -12.54
CA PRO A 434 -0.32 23.49 -13.73
C PRO A 434 -0.87 24.13 -15.02
N TYR A 435 -0.55 25.40 -15.26
CA TYR A 435 -1.24 26.18 -16.31
C TYR A 435 -1.17 25.51 -17.69
N LEU A 436 -0.02 24.97 -18.09
CA LEU A 436 0.16 24.40 -19.43
C LEU A 436 -0.62 23.10 -19.58
N ALA A 437 -0.86 22.37 -18.49
CA ALA A 437 -1.71 21.19 -18.52
C ALA A 437 -3.17 21.58 -18.80
N PHE A 438 -3.67 22.68 -18.21
CA PHE A 438 -5.00 23.21 -18.55
C PHE A 438 -5.08 23.67 -20.00
N GLU A 439 -4.12 24.49 -20.44
CA GLU A 439 -4.08 24.98 -21.82
C GLU A 439 -3.97 23.83 -22.85
N THR A 440 -3.26 22.75 -22.49
CA THR A 440 -3.18 21.53 -23.31
C THR A 440 -4.54 20.83 -23.43
N LEU A 441 -5.34 20.78 -22.36
CA LEU A 441 -6.68 20.19 -22.41
C LEU A 441 -7.62 21.02 -23.29
N ASP A 442 -7.53 22.34 -23.22
CA ASP A 442 -8.27 23.25 -24.09
C ASP A 442 -7.95 22.99 -25.57
N ASP A 443 -6.66 22.87 -25.90
CA ASP A 443 -6.19 22.52 -27.25
C ASP A 443 -6.68 21.14 -27.70
N MET A 444 -6.64 20.13 -26.83
CA MET A 444 -7.16 18.80 -27.14
C MET A 444 -8.65 18.82 -27.46
N ILE A 445 -9.43 19.67 -26.79
CA ILE A 445 -10.85 19.87 -27.10
C ILE A 445 -11.01 20.60 -28.44
N ALA A 446 -10.27 21.68 -28.67
CA ALA A 446 -10.31 22.46 -29.91
C ALA A 446 -9.94 21.63 -31.15
N GLN A 447 -9.01 20.68 -31.00
CA GLN A 447 -8.57 19.76 -32.05
C GLN A 447 -9.49 18.52 -32.23
N GLY A 448 -10.51 18.35 -31.39
CA GLY A 448 -11.42 17.20 -31.43
C GLY A 448 -10.81 15.89 -30.93
N LEU A 449 -9.71 15.93 -30.18
CA LEU A 449 -9.13 14.77 -29.49
C LEU A 449 -9.94 14.36 -28.25
N LEU A 450 -10.67 15.31 -27.67
CA LEU A 450 -11.65 15.09 -26.62
C LEU A 450 -13.06 15.44 -27.14
N PRO A 451 -14.11 14.73 -26.69
CA PRO A 451 -15.48 14.97 -27.13
C PRO A 451 -16.00 16.32 -26.58
N ALA A 452 -15.91 17.37 -27.41
CA ALA A 452 -16.33 18.73 -27.08
C ALA A 452 -17.82 18.85 -26.71
N ASP A 453 -18.65 17.89 -27.13
CA ASP A 453 -20.07 17.80 -26.75
C ASP A 453 -20.29 17.34 -25.30
N LYS A 454 -19.27 16.74 -24.67
CA LYS A 454 -19.35 16.13 -23.31
C LYS A 454 -18.42 16.78 -22.30
N ILE A 455 -17.36 17.43 -22.76
CA ILE A 455 -16.25 17.93 -21.94
C ILE A 455 -15.94 19.37 -22.37
N THR A 456 -16.30 20.32 -21.51
CA THR A 456 -15.89 21.72 -21.64
C THR A 456 -14.51 21.93 -20.99
N PRO A 457 -13.78 23.01 -21.31
CA PRO A 457 -12.53 23.39 -20.64
C PRO A 457 -12.61 23.35 -19.11
N GLU A 458 -13.67 23.92 -18.53
CA GLU A 458 -13.86 24.00 -17.07
C GLU A 458 -14.05 22.61 -16.46
N LYS A 459 -14.81 21.75 -17.14
CA LYS A 459 -15.01 20.37 -16.72
C LYS A 459 -13.74 19.54 -16.87
N ALA A 460 -12.95 19.77 -17.92
CA ALA A 460 -11.67 19.10 -18.12
C ALA A 460 -10.67 19.49 -17.01
N ALA A 461 -10.59 20.77 -16.67
CA ALA A 461 -9.76 21.27 -15.57
C ALA A 461 -10.21 20.70 -14.21
N ALA A 462 -11.51 20.74 -13.90
CA ALA A 462 -12.05 20.16 -12.67
C ALA A 462 -11.79 18.65 -12.57
N ASN A 463 -11.93 17.92 -13.69
CA ASN A 463 -11.62 16.50 -13.76
C ASN A 463 -10.11 16.23 -13.59
N LEU A 464 -9.23 17.05 -14.18
CA LEU A 464 -7.78 16.96 -13.97
C LEU A 464 -7.44 17.13 -12.49
N ILE A 465 -7.96 18.17 -11.84
CA ILE A 465 -7.76 18.42 -10.40
C ILE A 465 -8.24 17.22 -9.59
N LYS A 466 -9.46 16.73 -9.85
CA LYS A 466 -10.01 15.54 -9.19
C LYS A 466 -9.12 14.29 -9.37
N ALA A 467 -8.58 14.09 -10.57
CA ALA A 467 -7.69 12.97 -10.85
C ALA A 467 -6.37 13.08 -10.08
N VAL A 468 -5.79 14.29 -10.05
CA VAL A 468 -4.56 14.59 -9.31
C VAL A 468 -4.78 14.46 -7.81
N ASP A 469 -5.87 14.99 -7.26
CA ASP A 469 -6.23 14.87 -5.84
C ASP A 469 -6.37 13.41 -5.40
N LYS A 470 -7.12 12.60 -6.15
CA LYS A 470 -7.21 11.15 -5.93
C LYS A 470 -5.82 10.48 -6.00
N GLY A 471 -4.99 10.91 -6.95
CA GLY A 471 -3.63 10.44 -7.11
C GLY A 471 -2.72 10.80 -5.93
N LEU A 472 -2.81 12.03 -5.42
CA LEU A 472 -2.04 12.52 -4.27
C LEU A 472 -2.41 11.76 -2.99
N LEU A 473 -3.70 11.58 -2.73
CA LEU A 473 -4.18 10.75 -1.62
C LEU A 473 -3.57 9.34 -1.69
N LYS A 474 -3.55 8.74 -2.88
CA LYS A 474 -2.92 7.42 -3.08
C LYS A 474 -1.41 7.44 -2.83
N VAL A 475 -0.68 8.44 -3.32
CA VAL A 475 0.77 8.54 -3.08
C VAL A 475 1.08 8.69 -1.59
N MET A 476 0.34 9.53 -0.87
CA MET A 476 0.48 9.71 0.57
C MET A 476 0.16 8.41 1.34
N SER A 477 -0.92 7.73 0.92
CA SER A 477 -1.39 6.53 1.60
C SER A 477 -0.42 5.36 1.49
N LYS A 478 0.45 5.32 0.46
CA LYS A 478 1.51 4.31 0.32
C LYS A 478 2.44 4.25 1.53
N MET A 479 2.70 5.39 2.18
CA MET A 479 3.51 5.50 3.39
C MET A 479 2.66 5.55 4.68
N GLY A 480 1.34 5.40 4.56
CA GLY A 480 0.41 5.55 5.68
C GLY A 480 0.25 6.99 6.16
N ILE A 481 0.43 7.98 5.27
CA ILE A 481 0.27 9.40 5.60
C ILE A 481 -1.15 9.85 5.27
N SER A 482 -1.81 10.48 6.23
CA SER A 482 -3.22 10.87 6.14
C SER A 482 -3.42 12.32 5.68
N THR A 483 -2.49 13.24 5.98
CA THR A 483 -2.69 14.68 5.74
C THR A 483 -1.63 15.29 4.84
N MET A 484 -2.05 16.21 3.95
CA MET A 484 -1.13 16.95 3.07
C MET A 484 -0.16 17.81 3.87
N GLN A 485 -0.58 18.34 5.03
CA GLN A 485 0.28 19.13 5.90
C GLN A 485 1.51 18.34 6.38
N SER A 486 1.33 17.08 6.77
CA SER A 486 2.43 16.21 7.18
C SER A 486 3.26 15.67 6.00
N TYR A 487 2.69 15.64 4.79
CA TYR A 487 3.39 15.21 3.58
C TYR A 487 4.27 16.33 2.98
N ARG A 488 3.81 17.58 3.07
CA ARG A 488 4.52 18.75 2.54
C ARG A 488 5.88 18.90 3.20
N GLY A 489 6.95 18.93 2.40
CA GLY A 489 8.33 19.04 2.90
C GLY A 489 8.88 17.76 3.57
N ALA A 490 8.14 16.65 3.55
CA ALA A 490 8.55 15.39 4.19
C ALA A 490 9.51 14.56 3.33
N GLN A 491 9.67 14.89 2.04
CA GLN A 491 10.62 14.23 1.12
C GLN A 491 10.49 12.70 1.12
N ILE A 492 9.28 12.18 0.86
CA ILE A 492 8.97 10.74 0.82
C ILE A 492 9.45 10.11 -0.50
N PHE A 493 10.73 10.34 -0.81
CA PHE A 493 11.37 9.95 -2.06
C PHE A 493 12.80 9.45 -1.83
N GLU A 494 13.25 8.60 -2.73
CA GLU A 494 14.66 8.28 -2.94
C GLU A 494 15.10 8.84 -4.31
N ALA A 495 16.25 9.49 -4.37
CA ALA A 495 16.85 9.91 -5.63
C ALA A 495 17.72 8.78 -6.21
N VAL A 496 17.51 8.47 -7.49
CA VAL A 496 18.27 7.45 -8.22
C VAL A 496 18.94 8.11 -9.43
N GLY A 497 20.25 8.34 -9.32
CA GLY A 497 21.04 8.91 -10.41
C GLY A 497 21.28 10.42 -10.32
N LEU A 498 21.15 11.03 -9.14
CA LEU A 498 21.53 12.41 -8.88
C LEU A 498 22.82 12.44 -8.04
N SER A 499 23.75 13.33 -8.37
CA SER A 499 24.98 13.52 -7.61
C SER A 499 24.72 14.09 -6.20
N SER A 500 25.53 13.68 -5.24
CA SER A 500 25.47 14.14 -3.85
C SER A 500 25.52 15.67 -3.71
N PRO A 501 26.38 16.43 -4.42
CA PRO A 501 26.37 17.90 -4.34
C PRO A 501 25.03 18.55 -4.73
N VAL A 502 24.31 18.00 -5.71
CA VAL A 502 22.97 18.48 -6.09
C VAL A 502 21.96 18.19 -4.99
N VAL A 503 21.98 16.97 -4.46
CA VAL A 503 21.06 16.53 -3.40
C VAL A 503 21.30 17.29 -2.10
N GLU A 504 22.54 17.38 -1.63
CA GLU A 504 22.90 18.08 -0.39
C GLU A 504 22.49 19.55 -0.41
N ARG A 505 22.64 20.23 -1.56
CA ARG A 505 22.34 21.66 -1.69
C ARG A 505 20.85 21.95 -1.87
N TYR A 506 20.19 21.20 -2.75
CA TYR A 506 18.85 21.53 -3.24
C TYR A 506 17.75 20.56 -2.79
N PHE A 507 18.09 19.34 -2.36
CA PHE A 507 17.14 18.30 -1.91
C PHE A 507 17.62 17.69 -0.57
N THR A 508 18.08 18.54 0.34
CA THR A 508 18.84 18.15 1.53
C THR A 508 18.08 17.10 2.35
N GLY A 509 18.71 15.95 2.62
CA GLY A 509 18.11 14.84 3.38
C GLY A 509 17.51 13.72 2.54
N THR A 510 17.40 13.88 1.22
CA THR A 510 16.99 12.81 0.32
C THR A 510 18.12 11.79 0.11
N PRO A 511 17.88 10.48 0.22
CA PRO A 511 18.89 9.48 -0.09
C PRO A 511 19.25 9.47 -1.58
N THR A 512 20.54 9.42 -1.89
CA THR A 512 21.09 9.09 -3.22
C THR A 512 22.26 8.13 -3.05
N ARG A 513 22.18 6.93 -3.64
CA ARG A 513 23.11 5.82 -3.35
C ARG A 513 24.07 5.48 -4.47
N ILE A 514 23.80 5.99 -5.67
CA ILE A 514 24.56 5.65 -6.88
C ILE A 514 25.21 6.85 -7.55
N GLU A 515 25.21 8.01 -6.89
CA GLU A 515 25.61 9.29 -7.49
C GLU A 515 24.90 9.52 -8.84
N GLY A 516 25.46 10.32 -9.75
CA GLY A 516 24.92 10.50 -11.10
C GLY A 516 25.02 11.92 -11.61
N VAL A 517 23.93 12.45 -12.16
CA VAL A 517 23.95 13.72 -12.88
C VAL A 517 24.20 14.91 -11.95
N GLY A 518 25.00 15.86 -12.46
CA GLY A 518 25.20 17.17 -11.85
C GLY A 518 24.23 18.22 -12.38
N LEU A 519 24.39 19.46 -11.90
CA LEU A 519 23.56 20.57 -12.34
C LEU A 519 23.83 20.98 -13.80
N GLU A 520 25.07 20.82 -14.26
CA GLU A 520 25.46 21.06 -15.67
C GLU A 520 24.78 20.08 -16.62
N ASP A 521 24.61 18.83 -16.19
CA ASP A 521 23.91 17.79 -16.93
C ASP A 521 22.42 18.10 -17.07
N ILE A 522 21.79 18.53 -15.97
CA ILE A 522 20.39 18.99 -15.97
C ILE A 522 20.23 20.21 -16.89
N GLU A 523 21.13 21.19 -16.79
CA GLU A 523 21.12 22.37 -17.67
C GLU A 523 21.22 21.97 -19.15
N ARG A 524 22.04 20.97 -19.47
CA ARG A 524 22.18 20.45 -20.83
C ARG A 524 20.88 19.83 -21.35
N GLU A 525 20.17 19.05 -20.55
CA GLU A 525 18.87 18.47 -20.95
C GLU A 525 17.83 19.57 -21.20
N MET A 526 17.77 20.59 -20.33
CA MET A 526 16.86 21.73 -20.50
C MET A 526 17.14 22.51 -21.79
N ARG A 527 18.43 22.72 -22.11
CA ARG A 527 18.84 23.38 -23.36
C ARG A 527 18.50 22.55 -24.59
N GLN A 528 18.59 21.22 -24.50
CA GLN A 528 18.22 20.34 -25.60
C GLN A 528 16.71 20.40 -25.90
N MET A 529 15.86 20.26 -24.88
CA MET A 529 14.41 20.37 -25.06
C MET A 529 13.99 21.75 -25.58
N HIS A 530 14.64 22.81 -25.07
CA HIS A 530 14.43 24.17 -25.56
C HIS A 530 14.82 24.33 -27.03
N GLN A 531 15.97 23.80 -27.44
CA GLN A 531 16.43 23.85 -28.82
C GLN A 531 15.50 23.10 -29.79
N ASP A 532 14.92 21.99 -29.35
CA ASP A 532 13.94 21.21 -30.12
C ASP A 532 12.62 21.97 -30.29
N ALA A 533 12.25 22.83 -29.32
CA ALA A 533 11.08 23.70 -29.37
C ALA A 533 11.30 24.99 -30.17
N TYR A 534 12.50 25.59 -30.08
CA TYR A 534 12.87 26.88 -30.68
C TYR A 534 14.17 26.74 -31.50
N PRO A 535 14.13 26.12 -32.69
CA PRO A 535 15.30 25.97 -33.53
C PRO A 535 15.80 27.34 -34.06
N ARG A 536 17.13 27.51 -34.15
CA ARG A 536 17.73 28.72 -34.74
C ARG A 536 17.43 28.80 -36.25
N GLU A 537 17.22 30.02 -36.76
CA GLU A 537 16.88 30.31 -38.16
C GLU A 537 17.75 29.52 -39.17
N GLY A 538 17.10 28.89 -40.16
CA GLY A 538 17.75 28.13 -41.23
C GLY A 538 17.83 26.61 -41.02
N ARG A 539 17.35 26.09 -39.89
CA ARG A 539 17.10 24.64 -39.68
C ARG A 539 15.61 24.34 -39.65
N ASP A 540 14.87 24.76 -40.68
CA ASP A 540 13.54 24.20 -40.92
C ASP A 540 13.72 22.84 -41.63
N VAL A 541 14.09 21.83 -40.83
CA VAL A 541 14.19 20.46 -41.32
C VAL A 541 12.80 19.85 -41.24
N SER A 542 12.00 20.17 -42.26
CA SER A 542 10.73 19.54 -42.64
C SER A 542 9.61 19.57 -41.59
N GLY A 543 8.63 20.47 -41.75
CA GLY A 543 7.18 20.19 -41.69
C GLY A 543 6.61 19.26 -40.60
N HIS A 544 7.25 19.10 -39.45
CA HIS A 544 6.81 18.24 -38.35
C HIS A 544 6.62 19.10 -37.10
N PHE A 545 5.55 19.87 -37.10
CA PHE A 545 4.98 20.52 -35.92
C PHE A 545 4.30 19.52 -34.98
N ASP A 546 4.77 18.26 -34.91
CA ASP A 546 4.18 17.25 -34.03
C ASP A 546 5.02 17.11 -32.76
N LEU A 547 4.36 16.77 -31.64
CA LEU A 547 5.01 16.34 -30.42
C LEU A 547 5.76 15.03 -30.65
N ASP A 548 6.78 14.76 -29.82
CA ASP A 548 7.45 13.46 -29.86
C ASP A 548 6.43 12.34 -29.55
N PRO A 549 6.45 11.21 -30.28
CA PRO A 549 5.52 10.11 -30.06
C PRO A 549 5.68 9.43 -28.68
N GLY A 550 6.73 9.73 -27.93
CA GLY A 550 7.01 9.17 -26.62
C GLY A 550 7.58 7.76 -26.72
N GLY A 551 7.09 6.86 -25.89
CA GLY A 551 7.57 5.48 -25.78
C GLY A 551 8.02 5.13 -24.36
N GLN A 552 7.62 5.90 -23.35
CA GLN A 552 7.85 5.55 -21.96
C GLN A 552 6.93 4.41 -21.54
N TYR A 553 5.67 4.41 -21.98
CA TYR A 553 4.66 3.46 -21.49
C TYR A 553 4.47 2.25 -22.41
N GLN A 554 4.69 2.44 -23.71
CA GLN A 554 4.61 1.39 -24.72
C GLN A 554 5.80 1.46 -25.69
N TRP A 555 6.30 0.30 -26.12
CA TRP A 555 7.37 0.27 -27.10
C TRP A 555 6.94 0.95 -28.42
N ARG A 556 7.77 1.87 -28.89
CA ARG A 556 7.67 2.52 -30.20
C ARG A 556 9.01 2.38 -30.92
N ARG A 557 8.97 2.21 -32.24
CA ARG A 557 10.19 2.03 -33.06
C ARG A 557 11.20 3.18 -32.92
N TYR A 558 10.71 4.41 -32.75
CA TYR A 558 11.52 5.63 -32.60
C TYR A 558 11.39 6.26 -31.20
N GLY A 559 10.82 5.51 -30.25
CA GLY A 559 10.60 5.99 -28.88
C GLY A 559 11.75 5.69 -27.94
N GLU A 560 11.46 5.71 -26.63
CA GLU A 560 12.40 5.23 -25.62
C GLU A 560 12.72 3.74 -25.81
N ARG A 561 13.91 3.33 -25.37
CA ARG A 561 14.34 1.93 -25.43
C ARG A 561 13.54 1.08 -24.46
N HIS A 562 13.27 -0.16 -24.86
CA HIS A 562 12.70 -1.18 -23.99
C HIS A 562 13.53 -2.46 -24.07
N ALA A 563 13.71 -3.13 -22.93
CA ALA A 563 14.35 -4.44 -22.88
C ALA A 563 13.56 -5.50 -23.68
N TYR A 564 12.21 -5.44 -23.63
CA TYR A 564 11.38 -6.21 -24.55
C TYR A 564 11.05 -5.40 -25.78
N ASN A 565 11.44 -5.93 -26.93
CA ASN A 565 11.08 -5.41 -28.24
C ASN A 565 10.73 -6.58 -29.18
N PRO A 566 10.17 -6.32 -30.38
CA PRO A 566 9.74 -7.40 -31.27
C PRO A 566 10.84 -8.41 -31.61
N GLN A 567 12.10 -7.99 -31.68
CA GLN A 567 13.22 -8.89 -31.98
C GLN A 567 13.56 -9.80 -30.79
N SER A 568 13.64 -9.27 -29.58
CA SER A 568 13.94 -10.09 -28.39
C SER A 568 12.81 -11.08 -28.08
N ILE A 569 11.55 -10.67 -28.28
CA ILE A 569 10.37 -11.53 -28.14
C ILE A 569 10.40 -12.68 -29.15
N ASP A 570 10.63 -12.37 -30.44
CA ASP A 570 10.70 -13.37 -31.51
C ASP A 570 11.80 -14.41 -31.27
N LYS A 571 13.00 -13.96 -30.87
CA LYS A 571 14.13 -14.86 -30.59
C LYS A 571 13.87 -15.80 -29.42
N LEU A 572 13.33 -15.30 -28.32
CA LEU A 572 12.99 -16.15 -27.17
C LEU A 572 11.93 -17.20 -27.54
N GLN A 573 10.85 -16.78 -28.21
CA GLN A 573 9.78 -17.71 -28.60
C GLN A 573 10.25 -18.77 -29.60
N LYS A 574 11.14 -18.42 -30.54
CA LYS A 574 11.74 -19.38 -31.47
C LYS A 574 12.67 -20.37 -30.77
N ALA A 575 13.48 -19.88 -29.84
CA ALA A 575 14.42 -20.70 -29.08
C ALA A 575 13.71 -21.83 -28.33
N VAL A 576 12.65 -21.49 -27.58
CA VAL A 576 11.96 -22.45 -26.70
C VAL A 576 11.07 -23.44 -27.45
N ARG A 577 10.62 -23.08 -28.65
CA ARG A 577 9.77 -23.94 -29.52
C ARG A 577 10.58 -24.83 -30.48
N SER A 578 11.91 -24.71 -30.48
CA SER A 578 12.78 -25.53 -31.32
C SER A 578 12.68 -27.00 -30.94
N SER A 579 12.52 -27.88 -31.93
CA SER A 579 12.56 -29.33 -31.71
C SER A 579 13.98 -29.88 -31.49
N ASP A 580 15.01 -29.12 -31.88
CA ASP A 580 16.42 -29.41 -31.60
C ASP A 580 16.89 -28.53 -30.44
N SER A 581 17.30 -29.15 -29.33
CA SER A 581 17.71 -28.42 -28.12
C SER A 581 19.00 -27.63 -28.31
N LYS A 582 19.93 -28.08 -29.15
CA LYS A 582 21.19 -27.36 -29.43
C LYS A 582 20.92 -26.12 -30.24
N GLN A 583 20.09 -26.24 -31.28
CA GLN A 583 19.67 -25.08 -32.08
C GLN A 583 18.82 -24.10 -31.26
N GLY A 584 17.95 -24.64 -30.39
CA GLY A 584 17.16 -23.83 -29.45
C GLY A 584 18.06 -23.02 -28.52
N PHE A 585 19.07 -23.65 -27.92
CA PHE A 585 20.02 -22.97 -27.04
C PHE A 585 20.87 -21.92 -27.78
N GLN A 586 21.32 -22.19 -29.01
CA GLN A 586 22.02 -21.18 -29.83
C GLN A 586 21.13 -19.94 -30.09
N THR A 587 19.85 -20.16 -30.40
CA THR A 587 18.88 -19.07 -30.59
C THR A 587 18.61 -18.33 -29.27
N PHE A 588 18.60 -19.05 -28.14
CA PHE A 588 18.51 -18.43 -26.82
C PHE A 588 19.73 -17.56 -26.52
N GLN A 589 20.94 -17.98 -26.90
CA GLN A 589 22.14 -17.15 -26.75
C GLN A 589 22.06 -15.87 -27.59
N GLU A 590 21.42 -15.89 -28.76
CA GLU A 590 21.12 -14.66 -29.51
C GLU A 590 20.16 -13.74 -28.74
N PHE A 591 19.09 -14.30 -28.14
CA PHE A 591 18.18 -13.55 -27.26
C PHE A 591 18.92 -12.95 -26.06
N SER A 592 19.71 -13.76 -25.34
CA SER A 592 20.45 -13.33 -24.16
C SER A 592 21.43 -12.22 -24.52
N ARG A 593 22.16 -12.36 -25.63
CA ARG A 593 23.04 -11.30 -26.15
C ARG A 593 22.28 -10.00 -26.43
N LEU A 594 21.12 -10.06 -27.11
CA LEU A 594 20.31 -8.86 -27.37
C LEU A 594 19.88 -8.16 -26.06
N ILE A 595 19.49 -8.93 -25.04
CA ILE A 595 19.11 -8.38 -23.73
C ILE A 595 20.32 -7.79 -22.99
N ASN A 596 21.44 -8.52 -22.96
CA ASN A 596 22.65 -8.12 -22.23
C ASN A 596 23.33 -6.92 -22.88
N GLU A 597 23.43 -6.87 -24.22
CA GLU A 597 23.97 -5.71 -24.95
C GLU A 597 23.08 -4.47 -24.76
N GLN A 598 21.74 -4.62 -24.69
CA GLN A 598 20.84 -3.51 -24.36
C GLN A 598 21.03 -3.02 -22.92
N ALA A 599 21.26 -3.93 -21.97
CA ALA A 599 21.58 -3.59 -20.60
C ALA A 599 22.92 -2.84 -20.52
N GLU A 600 23.96 -3.32 -21.21
CA GLU A 600 25.30 -2.71 -21.31
C GLU A 600 25.26 -1.34 -21.99
N GLN A 601 24.36 -1.13 -22.96
CA GLN A 601 24.07 0.19 -23.54
C GLN A 601 23.22 1.07 -22.63
N ALA A 602 23.42 0.97 -21.31
CA ALA A 602 22.83 1.77 -20.26
C ALA A 602 21.28 1.66 -20.19
N SER A 603 20.75 0.45 -19.91
CA SER A 603 19.31 0.31 -19.60
C SER A 603 19.03 -0.09 -18.15
N THR A 604 19.97 -0.75 -17.46
CA THR A 604 19.80 -1.22 -16.07
C THR A 604 21.10 -1.08 -15.29
N LEU A 605 21.04 -1.08 -13.95
CA LEU A 605 22.25 -1.02 -13.11
C LEU A 605 23.15 -2.24 -13.30
N ARG A 606 22.60 -3.44 -13.37
CA ARG A 606 23.35 -4.67 -13.71
C ARG A 606 24.01 -4.67 -15.10
N GLY A 607 23.58 -3.78 -16.00
CA GLY A 607 24.26 -3.54 -17.27
C GLY A 607 25.61 -2.82 -17.11
N LEU A 608 25.80 -2.06 -16.02
CA LEU A 608 27.05 -1.36 -15.70
C LEU A 608 28.07 -2.26 -14.99
N ILE A 609 27.63 -3.41 -14.48
CA ILE A 609 28.46 -4.36 -13.76
C ILE A 609 29.08 -5.33 -14.79
N ARG A 610 30.34 -5.73 -14.64
CA ARG A 610 30.97 -6.81 -15.42
C ARG A 610 31.48 -7.90 -14.48
N PHE A 611 31.79 -9.06 -15.04
CA PHE A 611 32.45 -10.13 -14.30
C PHE A 611 33.97 -9.88 -14.28
N HIS A 612 34.57 -9.93 -13.10
CA HIS A 612 36.01 -9.78 -12.94
C HIS A 612 36.71 -11.01 -13.57
N PRO A 613 37.70 -10.83 -14.47
CA PRO A 613 38.43 -11.94 -15.05
C PRO A 613 39.15 -12.75 -13.96
N VAL A 614 39.05 -14.08 -14.02
CA VAL A 614 39.80 -14.98 -13.14
C VAL A 614 40.94 -15.65 -13.89
N GLN A 615 42.02 -15.97 -13.19
CA GLN A 615 43.23 -16.56 -13.81
C GLN A 615 43.06 -18.04 -14.19
N SER A 616 42.00 -18.72 -13.71
CA SER A 616 41.82 -20.16 -13.95
C SER A 616 40.34 -20.53 -14.10
N PRO A 617 39.75 -20.32 -15.29
CA PRO A 617 38.48 -20.94 -15.66
C PRO A 617 38.54 -22.47 -15.53
N ILE A 618 37.40 -23.11 -15.33
CA ILE A 618 37.29 -24.57 -15.22
C ILE A 618 36.51 -25.18 -16.39
N PRO A 619 36.72 -26.46 -16.71
CA PRO A 619 35.86 -27.18 -17.65
C PRO A 619 34.40 -27.21 -17.18
N LEU A 620 33.45 -27.07 -18.12
CA LEU A 620 32.01 -26.99 -17.85
C LEU A 620 31.48 -28.25 -17.15
N GLU A 621 32.13 -29.40 -17.38
CA GLU A 621 31.79 -30.68 -16.80
C GLU A 621 32.02 -30.74 -15.27
N LEU A 622 32.85 -29.83 -14.73
CA LEU A 622 33.09 -29.71 -13.30
C LEU A 622 32.07 -28.81 -12.58
N VAL A 623 31.25 -28.08 -13.34
CA VAL A 623 30.16 -27.25 -12.80
C VAL A 623 28.94 -28.12 -12.53
N GLU A 624 28.24 -27.86 -11.42
CA GLU A 624 26.98 -28.54 -11.11
C GLU A 624 25.98 -28.52 -12.29
N SER A 625 25.11 -29.53 -12.34
CA SER A 625 24.24 -29.73 -13.49
C SER A 625 23.14 -28.66 -13.58
N ALA A 626 22.62 -28.45 -14.80
CA ALA A 626 21.50 -27.52 -15.01
C ALA A 626 20.27 -27.94 -14.20
N THR A 627 20.07 -29.25 -14.02
CA THR A 627 18.99 -29.84 -13.20
C THR A 627 19.06 -29.46 -11.73
N GLU A 628 20.25 -29.23 -11.16
CA GLU A 628 20.37 -28.73 -9.78
C GLU A 628 20.13 -27.21 -9.71
N ILE A 629 20.60 -26.46 -10.70
CA ILE A 629 20.42 -25.00 -10.76
C ILE A 629 18.94 -24.61 -10.90
N VAL A 630 18.17 -25.29 -11.77
CA VAL A 630 16.75 -24.96 -12.00
C VAL A 630 15.87 -25.13 -10.75
N LYS A 631 16.29 -25.90 -9.74
CA LYS A 631 15.57 -26.03 -8.47
C LYS A 631 15.53 -24.72 -7.67
N ARG A 632 16.44 -23.78 -7.97
CA ARG A 632 16.49 -22.44 -7.37
C ARG A 632 15.64 -21.42 -8.12
N PHE A 633 15.01 -21.82 -9.23
CA PHE A 633 14.17 -20.95 -10.02
C PHE A 633 12.72 -21.07 -9.58
N ALA A 634 12.07 -19.91 -9.46
CA ALA A 634 10.65 -19.82 -9.20
C ALA A 634 9.97 -18.98 -10.28
N THR A 635 8.79 -19.40 -10.75
CA THR A 635 7.92 -18.47 -11.48
C THR A 635 7.27 -17.53 -10.48
N GLY A 636 7.37 -16.21 -10.69
CA GLY A 636 6.86 -15.23 -9.75
C GLY A 636 5.33 -15.27 -9.60
N ALA A 637 4.85 -14.67 -8.51
CA ALA A 637 3.45 -14.65 -8.09
C ALA A 637 2.52 -13.95 -9.10
N MET A 638 1.82 -14.72 -9.94
CA MET A 638 0.89 -14.21 -10.94
C MET A 638 -0.49 -14.82 -10.74
N SER A 639 -1.46 -14.03 -10.27
CA SER A 639 -2.75 -14.55 -9.83
C SER A 639 -3.56 -15.19 -10.96
N LEU A 640 -4.18 -16.34 -10.67
CA LEU A 640 -5.33 -16.82 -11.43
C LEU A 640 -6.42 -15.73 -11.48
N GLY A 641 -6.87 -15.38 -12.68
CA GLY A 641 -7.73 -14.23 -12.95
C GLY A 641 -6.96 -13.09 -13.65
N SER A 642 -5.75 -12.77 -13.20
CA SER A 642 -4.86 -11.86 -13.95
C SER A 642 -4.38 -12.54 -15.24
N ILE A 643 -3.88 -13.76 -15.10
CA ILE A 643 -3.60 -14.69 -16.20
C ILE A 643 -4.70 -15.75 -16.30
N SER A 644 -4.81 -16.35 -17.48
CA SER A 644 -5.74 -17.42 -17.80
C SER A 644 -5.38 -18.69 -17.04
N ARG A 645 -6.36 -19.58 -16.89
CA ARG A 645 -6.18 -20.90 -16.29
C ARG A 645 -5.10 -21.69 -17.02
N GLU A 646 -5.10 -21.66 -18.34
CA GLU A 646 -4.18 -22.40 -19.20
C GLU A 646 -2.72 -21.96 -18.98
N SER A 647 -2.46 -20.65 -18.95
CA SER A 647 -1.13 -20.12 -18.67
C SER A 647 -0.68 -20.47 -17.25
N HIS A 648 -1.56 -20.30 -16.26
CA HIS A 648 -1.24 -20.55 -14.85
C HIS A 648 -0.96 -22.03 -14.56
N GLU A 649 -1.78 -22.94 -15.06
CA GLU A 649 -1.56 -24.39 -14.91
C GLU A 649 -0.30 -24.82 -15.68
N GLY A 650 -0.07 -24.28 -16.88
CA GLY A 650 1.12 -24.57 -17.68
C GLY A 650 2.44 -24.20 -16.98
N LEU A 651 2.47 -23.08 -16.25
CA LEU A 651 3.61 -22.70 -15.42
C LEU A 651 3.82 -23.68 -14.26
N ALA A 652 2.74 -24.08 -13.58
CA ALA A 652 2.83 -25.01 -12.45
C ALA A 652 3.37 -26.39 -12.88
N ILE A 653 2.84 -26.94 -13.98
CA ILE A 653 3.30 -28.20 -14.57
C ILE A 653 4.79 -28.11 -14.91
N ALA A 654 5.21 -27.04 -15.60
CA ALA A 654 6.60 -26.86 -15.99
C ALA A 654 7.54 -26.86 -14.78
N MET A 655 7.23 -26.07 -13.75
CA MET A 655 8.08 -25.94 -12.57
C MET A 655 8.11 -27.21 -11.72
N ASN A 656 6.99 -27.93 -11.62
CA ASN A 656 6.95 -29.19 -10.89
C ASN A 656 7.81 -30.26 -11.56
N ARG A 657 7.77 -30.36 -12.90
CA ARG A 657 8.62 -31.28 -13.67
C ARG A 657 10.11 -30.93 -13.59
N LEU A 658 10.45 -29.64 -13.49
CA LEU A 658 11.84 -29.17 -13.29
C LEU A 658 12.36 -29.40 -11.86
N GLY A 659 11.48 -29.62 -10.88
CA GLY A 659 11.84 -29.58 -9.47
C GLY A 659 11.98 -28.16 -8.90
N GLY A 660 11.79 -27.12 -9.71
CA GLY A 660 11.67 -25.73 -9.26
C GLY A 660 10.31 -25.43 -8.61
N GLN A 661 9.94 -24.15 -8.55
CA GLN A 661 8.73 -23.72 -7.83
C GLN A 661 7.83 -22.81 -8.68
N SER A 662 6.52 -22.97 -8.54
CA SER A 662 5.52 -22.05 -9.07
C SER A 662 4.71 -21.43 -7.93
N ASN A 663 4.16 -20.24 -8.17
CA ASN A 663 3.49 -19.43 -7.17
C ASN A 663 2.07 -19.05 -7.64
N THR A 664 1.07 -19.22 -6.76
CA THR A 664 -0.35 -18.96 -7.06
C THR A 664 -0.67 -17.50 -7.35
N GLY A 665 0.17 -16.56 -6.86
CA GLY A 665 -0.24 -15.19 -6.65
C GLY A 665 -1.46 -15.05 -5.74
N GLU A 666 -2.03 -13.84 -5.69
CA GLU A 666 -3.11 -13.46 -4.77
C GLU A 666 -4.51 -13.98 -5.16
N GLY A 667 -4.61 -14.88 -6.14
CA GLY A 667 -5.89 -15.26 -6.76
C GLY A 667 -6.59 -16.47 -6.14
N GLY A 668 -5.98 -17.12 -5.15
CA GLY A 668 -6.35 -18.46 -4.72
C GLY A 668 -5.89 -19.54 -5.72
N GLU A 669 -6.24 -20.79 -5.44
CA GLU A 669 -5.97 -21.92 -6.33
C GLU A 669 -7.13 -22.92 -6.28
N ASP A 670 -7.47 -23.48 -7.44
CA ASP A 670 -8.50 -24.50 -7.57
C ASP A 670 -8.09 -25.79 -6.81
N PRO A 671 -8.87 -26.26 -5.81
CA PRO A 671 -8.56 -27.47 -5.05
C PRO A 671 -8.42 -28.73 -5.91
N ALA A 672 -9.01 -28.77 -7.10
CA ALA A 672 -8.86 -29.90 -8.02
C ALA A 672 -7.39 -30.12 -8.47
N ARG A 673 -6.51 -29.13 -8.28
CA ARG A 673 -5.09 -29.19 -8.64
C ARG A 673 -4.21 -29.84 -7.56
N PHE A 674 -4.69 -29.99 -6.33
CA PHE A 674 -3.83 -30.33 -5.19
C PHE A 674 -3.24 -31.74 -5.23
N ASN A 675 -3.86 -32.64 -5.98
CA ASN A 675 -3.47 -34.05 -6.07
C ASN A 675 -2.72 -34.41 -7.38
N ASP A 676 -2.32 -33.42 -8.18
CA ASP A 676 -1.56 -33.67 -9.42
C ASP A 676 -0.48 -32.61 -9.70
N GLU A 677 0.22 -32.75 -10.83
CA GLU A 677 1.34 -31.88 -11.23
C GLU A 677 0.94 -30.41 -11.52
N ARG A 678 -0.34 -30.05 -11.44
CA ARG A 678 -0.80 -28.66 -11.58
C ARG A 678 -0.75 -27.89 -10.27
N ARG A 679 -0.50 -28.52 -9.12
CA ARG A 679 -0.41 -27.85 -7.80
C ARG A 679 0.74 -26.83 -7.78
N SER A 680 0.48 -25.60 -7.38
CA SER A 680 1.57 -24.63 -7.14
C SER A 680 2.23 -24.91 -5.79
N LYS A 681 3.57 -24.96 -5.75
CA LYS A 681 4.33 -25.22 -4.50
C LYS A 681 4.28 -24.04 -3.54
N ILE A 682 4.32 -22.82 -4.07
CA ILE A 682 4.25 -21.58 -3.30
C ILE A 682 2.82 -21.05 -3.34
N LYS A 683 2.27 -20.78 -2.17
CA LYS A 683 0.92 -20.23 -2.00
C LYS A 683 1.00 -18.87 -1.35
N GLN A 684 0.43 -17.86 -1.99
CA GLN A 684 0.50 -16.48 -1.53
C GLN A 684 -0.64 -16.13 -0.57
N VAL A 685 -0.29 -15.49 0.54
CA VAL A 685 -1.20 -14.85 1.48
C VAL A 685 -1.05 -13.35 1.33
N ALA A 686 -2.04 -12.70 0.71
CA ALA A 686 -2.07 -11.26 0.44
C ALA A 686 -3.26 -10.58 1.16
N SER A 687 -3.29 -9.25 1.21
CA SER A 687 -4.28 -8.45 1.94
C SER A 687 -5.76 -8.76 1.62
N GLY A 688 -6.07 -9.20 0.40
CA GLY A 688 -7.44 -9.59 0.04
C GLY A 688 -7.90 -10.93 0.62
N ARG A 689 -6.97 -11.78 1.08
CA ARG A 689 -7.20 -13.18 1.52
C ARG A 689 -8.04 -14.01 0.54
N PHE A 690 -7.98 -13.69 -0.76
CA PHE A 690 -8.76 -14.39 -1.76
C PHE A 690 -8.32 -15.85 -1.88
N GLY A 691 -9.28 -16.76 -1.71
CA GLY A 691 -9.04 -18.20 -1.80
C GLY A 691 -8.12 -18.78 -0.73
N VAL A 692 -7.83 -18.02 0.34
CA VAL A 692 -7.01 -18.49 1.46
C VAL A 692 -7.90 -19.26 2.44
N THR A 693 -7.91 -20.58 2.29
CA THR A 693 -8.61 -21.52 3.18
C THR A 693 -7.61 -22.40 3.93
N THR A 694 -8.03 -23.08 5.00
CA THR A 694 -7.19 -24.07 5.70
C THR A 694 -6.66 -25.14 4.74
N HIS A 695 -7.52 -25.65 3.85
CA HIS A 695 -7.17 -26.64 2.84
C HIS A 695 -6.18 -26.10 1.80
N TYR A 696 -6.27 -24.83 1.44
CA TYR A 696 -5.29 -24.16 0.60
C TYR A 696 -3.93 -24.13 1.31
N LEU A 697 -3.86 -23.66 2.56
CA LEU A 697 -2.61 -23.46 3.31
C LEU A 697 -1.82 -24.77 3.56
N VAL A 698 -2.51 -25.87 3.85
CA VAL A 698 -1.85 -27.18 4.08
C VAL A 698 -1.30 -27.83 2.81
N ASN A 699 -1.72 -27.38 1.62
CA ASN A 699 -1.27 -27.91 0.34
C ASN A 699 -0.10 -27.11 -0.26
N ALA A 700 0.70 -26.43 0.57
CA ALA A 700 1.85 -25.62 0.19
C ALA A 700 3.16 -26.21 0.70
N ASP A 701 4.22 -26.06 -0.08
CA ASP A 701 5.60 -26.28 0.38
C ASP A 701 6.19 -24.96 0.95
N GLU A 702 5.67 -23.82 0.48
CA GLU A 702 6.00 -22.48 0.98
C GLU A 702 4.76 -21.58 0.98
N LEU A 703 4.59 -20.82 2.07
CA LEU A 703 3.57 -19.80 2.23
C LEU A 703 4.21 -18.42 2.13
N GLN A 704 3.83 -17.65 1.12
CA GLN A 704 4.39 -16.33 0.86
C GLN A 704 3.47 -15.20 1.33
N ILE A 705 3.87 -14.48 2.37
CA ILE A 705 3.25 -13.22 2.79
C ILE A 705 3.65 -12.12 1.79
N LYS A 706 2.67 -11.55 1.10
CA LYS A 706 2.89 -10.49 0.11
C LYS A 706 2.72 -9.11 0.73
N MET A 707 3.81 -8.52 1.24
CA MET A 707 3.77 -7.14 1.73
C MET A 707 3.59 -6.15 0.58
N ALA A 708 4.35 -6.35 -0.50
CA ALA A 708 4.30 -5.46 -1.65
C ALA A 708 4.67 -6.17 -2.96
N GLN A 709 4.52 -5.48 -4.10
CA GLN A 709 5.04 -5.89 -5.39
C GLN A 709 5.64 -4.70 -6.13
N GLY A 710 6.70 -4.92 -6.90
CA GLY A 710 7.47 -3.83 -7.53
C GLY A 710 6.68 -2.86 -8.40
N ALA A 711 5.66 -3.35 -9.11
CA ALA A 711 4.84 -2.51 -9.99
C ALA A 711 3.92 -1.51 -9.27
N LYS A 712 3.62 -1.75 -7.98
CA LYS A 712 2.69 -0.96 -7.17
C LYS A 712 2.90 -1.19 -5.67
N PRO A 713 4.07 -0.84 -5.14
CA PRO A 713 4.32 -0.96 -3.73
C PRO A 713 3.48 0.07 -2.95
N GLY A 714 3.10 -0.27 -1.71
CA GLY A 714 2.18 0.51 -0.88
C GLY A 714 0.71 0.48 -1.33
N GLU A 715 0.34 -0.39 -2.27
CA GLU A 715 -1.02 -0.52 -2.82
C GLU A 715 -1.50 -1.97 -2.89
N GLY A 716 -2.83 -2.13 -2.99
CA GLY A 716 -3.48 -3.42 -3.11
C GLY A 716 -3.45 -4.06 -4.52
N GLY A 717 -3.71 -5.36 -4.54
CA GLY A 717 -4.06 -6.12 -5.73
C GLY A 717 -5.24 -5.52 -6.50
N GLN A 718 -5.26 -5.65 -7.83
CA GLN A 718 -6.35 -5.14 -8.67
C GLN A 718 -6.72 -6.17 -9.73
N LEU A 719 -7.99 -6.57 -9.76
CA LEU A 719 -8.58 -7.38 -10.82
C LEU A 719 -9.89 -6.75 -11.27
N MET A 720 -9.93 -6.34 -12.54
CA MET A 720 -11.11 -5.69 -13.13
C MET A 720 -12.31 -6.64 -13.18
N GLY A 721 -13.52 -6.13 -12.88
CA GLY A 721 -14.73 -6.95 -12.73
C GLY A 721 -15.10 -7.79 -13.95
N HIS A 722 -14.81 -7.30 -15.16
CA HIS A 722 -15.02 -8.07 -16.40
C HIS A 722 -14.09 -9.30 -16.55
N LYS A 723 -13.09 -9.45 -15.68
CA LYS A 723 -12.22 -10.64 -15.57
C LYS A 723 -12.62 -11.53 -14.38
N VAL A 724 -13.68 -11.18 -13.64
CA VAL A 724 -14.19 -11.96 -12.52
C VAL A 724 -15.44 -12.71 -13.00
N ASP A 725 -15.22 -13.77 -13.76
CA ASP A 725 -16.30 -14.68 -14.15
C ASP A 725 -16.75 -15.57 -12.97
N GLU A 726 -17.69 -16.50 -13.19
CA GLU A 726 -18.16 -17.40 -12.13
C GLU A 726 -17.06 -18.29 -11.56
N TYR A 727 -16.09 -18.69 -12.39
CA TYR A 727 -14.98 -19.54 -11.98
C TYR A 727 -14.03 -18.76 -11.05
N ILE A 728 -13.60 -17.58 -11.46
CA ILE A 728 -12.73 -16.70 -10.67
C ILE A 728 -13.45 -16.24 -9.40
N GLY A 729 -14.73 -15.84 -9.51
CA GLY A 729 -15.55 -15.44 -8.37
C GLY A 729 -15.66 -16.55 -7.32
N GLY A 730 -15.87 -17.80 -7.76
CA GLY A 730 -15.93 -18.98 -6.90
C GLY A 730 -14.63 -19.25 -6.13
N ILE A 731 -13.48 -19.28 -6.82
CA ILE A 731 -12.17 -19.50 -6.20
C ILE A 731 -11.85 -18.41 -5.17
N ARG A 732 -12.16 -17.15 -5.51
CA ARG A 732 -11.88 -15.99 -4.64
C ARG A 732 -12.90 -15.80 -3.52
N ARG A 733 -13.98 -16.59 -3.48
CA ARG A 733 -15.13 -16.39 -2.57
C ARG A 733 -15.66 -14.95 -2.65
N SER A 734 -15.92 -14.51 -3.87
CA SER A 734 -16.31 -13.13 -4.22
C SER A 734 -17.46 -13.10 -5.23
N THR A 735 -18.06 -11.92 -5.39
CA THR A 735 -19.19 -11.69 -6.30
C THR A 735 -18.72 -11.60 -7.77
N PRO A 736 -19.22 -12.45 -8.68
CA PRO A 736 -18.88 -12.36 -10.11
C PRO A 736 -19.24 -11.00 -10.72
N GLY A 737 -18.41 -10.51 -11.63
CA GLY A 737 -18.57 -9.23 -12.34
C GLY A 737 -18.09 -7.99 -11.58
N VAL A 738 -17.75 -8.13 -10.29
CA VAL A 738 -17.34 -7.01 -9.43
C VAL A 738 -15.83 -6.81 -9.48
N THR A 739 -15.38 -5.56 -9.58
CA THR A 739 -13.95 -5.23 -9.55
C THR A 739 -13.39 -5.47 -8.15
N LEU A 740 -12.31 -6.26 -8.07
CA LEU A 740 -11.65 -6.60 -6.83
C LEU A 740 -10.41 -5.72 -6.66
N ILE A 741 -10.52 -4.70 -5.79
CA ILE A 741 -9.39 -3.91 -5.28
C ILE A 741 -9.12 -4.42 -3.87
N SER A 742 -7.96 -5.03 -3.65
CA SER A 742 -7.57 -5.44 -2.31
C SER A 742 -7.25 -4.23 -1.44
N PRO A 743 -7.41 -4.33 -0.11
CA PRO A 743 -6.86 -3.32 0.79
C PRO A 743 -5.35 -3.15 0.53
N PRO A 744 -4.78 -1.93 0.58
CA PRO A 744 -3.35 -1.75 0.55
C PRO A 744 -2.62 -2.48 1.70
N PRO A 745 -3.07 -2.37 2.97
CA PRO A 745 -2.41 -3.07 4.06
C PRO A 745 -2.96 -4.49 4.23
N HIS A 746 -2.15 -5.34 4.83
CA HIS A 746 -2.67 -6.47 5.58
C HIS A 746 -3.27 -5.94 6.88
N HIS A 747 -4.58 -6.13 7.12
CA HIS A 747 -5.23 -5.62 8.35
C HIS A 747 -4.80 -6.37 9.63
N ASP A 748 -3.98 -7.41 9.47
CA ASP A 748 -3.30 -8.16 10.53
C ASP A 748 -1.77 -7.94 10.53
N ILE A 749 -1.28 -6.90 9.85
CA ILE A 749 0.13 -6.47 9.88
C ILE A 749 0.19 -4.94 9.90
N TYR A 750 0.19 -4.35 11.10
CA TYR A 750 0.37 -2.91 11.31
C TYR A 750 1.73 -2.56 11.89
N SER A 751 2.55 -3.57 12.19
CA SER A 751 3.88 -3.47 12.77
C SER A 751 4.67 -4.77 12.56
N ILE A 752 5.94 -4.80 12.99
CA ILE A 752 6.79 -5.98 12.86
C ILE A 752 6.33 -7.16 13.74
N GLU A 753 5.79 -6.88 14.92
CA GLU A 753 5.24 -7.88 15.84
C GLU A 753 3.97 -8.52 15.27
N ASP A 754 3.16 -7.77 14.53
CA ASP A 754 1.98 -8.32 13.85
C ASP A 754 2.39 -9.23 12.66
N LEU A 755 3.48 -8.88 11.95
CA LEU A 755 4.07 -9.78 10.95
C LEU A 755 4.54 -11.08 11.61
N ALA A 756 5.24 -11.00 12.74
CA ALA A 756 5.69 -12.17 13.49
C ALA A 756 4.49 -13.04 13.91
N GLN A 757 3.36 -12.41 14.29
CA GLN A 757 2.13 -13.14 14.59
C GLN A 757 1.57 -13.86 13.36
N LEU A 758 1.51 -13.24 12.18
CA LEU A 758 1.07 -13.93 10.96
C LEU A 758 2.02 -15.06 10.56
N ILE A 759 3.35 -14.89 10.70
CA ILE A 759 4.32 -15.96 10.45
C ILE A 759 4.02 -17.14 11.38
N PHE A 760 3.80 -16.87 12.67
CA PHE A 760 3.44 -17.88 13.66
C PHE A 760 2.09 -18.56 13.30
N ASP A 761 1.10 -17.81 12.84
CA ASP A 761 -0.19 -18.36 12.41
C ASP A 761 -0.07 -19.34 11.24
N LEU A 762 0.68 -18.93 10.20
CA LEU A 762 0.91 -19.73 9.00
C LEU A 762 1.74 -20.98 9.30
N LYS A 763 2.71 -20.86 10.22
CA LYS A 763 3.51 -22.01 10.65
C LYS A 763 2.71 -22.99 11.50
N ASN A 764 1.76 -22.52 12.32
CA ASN A 764 0.89 -23.42 13.07
C ASN A 764 -0.05 -24.21 12.16
N VAL A 765 -0.67 -23.59 11.14
CA VAL A 765 -1.57 -24.33 10.24
C VAL A 765 -0.81 -25.31 9.34
N ASN A 766 0.42 -24.98 8.93
CA ASN A 766 1.28 -25.87 8.15
C ASN A 766 2.74 -25.85 8.67
N PRO A 767 3.07 -26.70 9.66
CA PRO A 767 4.40 -26.73 10.26
C PRO A 767 5.53 -27.12 9.28
N GLU A 768 5.20 -27.77 8.18
CA GLU A 768 6.17 -28.24 7.18
C GLU A 768 6.54 -27.17 6.16
N ALA A 769 5.66 -26.19 5.90
CA ALA A 769 5.90 -25.15 4.89
C ALA A 769 6.95 -24.13 5.34
N ARG A 770 7.77 -23.63 4.41
CA ARG A 770 8.58 -22.41 4.62
C ARG A 770 7.68 -21.19 4.66
N ILE A 771 8.02 -20.18 5.47
CA ILE A 771 7.36 -18.87 5.44
C ILE A 771 8.24 -17.85 4.72
N SER A 772 7.68 -17.25 3.68
CA SER A 772 8.35 -16.35 2.74
C SER A 772 7.74 -14.95 2.84
N VAL A 773 8.54 -13.90 2.94
CA VAL A 773 8.05 -12.51 2.98
C VAL A 773 8.54 -11.78 1.73
N LYS A 774 7.60 -11.34 0.89
CA LYS A 774 7.89 -10.58 -0.33
C LYS A 774 7.90 -9.08 -0.03
N LEU A 775 9.09 -8.48 -0.09
CA LEU A 775 9.38 -7.06 0.04
C LEU A 775 9.70 -6.45 -1.32
N VAL A 776 9.71 -5.12 -1.40
CA VAL A 776 10.12 -4.37 -2.59
C VAL A 776 11.33 -3.51 -2.25
N ALA A 777 12.28 -3.43 -3.16
CA ALA A 777 13.48 -2.64 -2.99
C ALA A 777 13.15 -1.14 -2.87
N GLU A 778 13.67 -0.54 -1.80
CA GLU A 778 13.77 0.89 -1.51
C GLU A 778 14.89 1.06 -0.48
N VAL A 779 15.36 2.29 -0.25
CA VAL A 779 16.26 2.60 0.87
C VAL A 779 15.65 2.18 2.21
N GLY A 780 16.41 1.45 3.03
CA GLY A 780 15.96 0.98 4.35
C GLY A 780 15.41 -0.45 4.34
N VAL A 781 15.22 -1.07 3.17
CA VAL A 781 14.72 -2.45 3.05
C VAL A 781 15.62 -3.46 3.79
N GLY A 782 16.93 -3.21 3.92
CA GLY A 782 17.82 -4.08 4.68
C GLY A 782 17.48 -4.10 6.18
N THR A 783 17.07 -2.96 6.73
CA THR A 783 16.59 -2.86 8.13
C THR A 783 15.27 -3.60 8.30
N VAL A 784 14.35 -3.45 7.35
CA VAL A 784 13.09 -4.22 7.32
C VAL A 784 13.38 -5.72 7.25
N ALA A 785 14.29 -6.15 6.38
CA ALA A 785 14.68 -7.55 6.24
C ALA A 785 15.29 -8.13 7.53
N ALA A 786 16.07 -7.34 8.28
CA ALA A 786 16.56 -7.75 9.60
C ALA A 786 15.40 -7.96 10.59
N GLY A 787 14.41 -7.07 10.59
CA GLY A 787 13.17 -7.24 11.36
C GLY A 787 12.44 -8.53 10.96
N VAL A 788 12.26 -8.77 9.66
CA VAL A 788 11.61 -9.96 9.10
C VAL A 788 12.32 -11.26 9.50
N ALA A 789 13.66 -11.28 9.49
CA ALA A 789 14.44 -12.42 9.98
C ALA A 789 14.23 -12.65 11.48
N LYS A 790 14.20 -11.58 12.29
CA LYS A 790 13.90 -11.66 13.73
C LYS A 790 12.44 -12.06 14.00
N ALA A 791 11.53 -11.80 13.07
CA ALA A 791 10.15 -12.28 13.07
C ALA A 791 10.01 -13.74 12.61
N HIS A 792 11.13 -14.46 12.45
CA HIS A 792 11.21 -15.90 12.16
C HIS A 792 10.81 -16.31 10.74
N ALA A 793 10.85 -15.41 9.74
CA ALA A 793 10.66 -15.81 8.35
C ALA A 793 11.78 -16.75 7.88
N ASP A 794 11.46 -17.82 7.14
CA ASP A 794 12.45 -18.73 6.55
C ASP A 794 13.08 -18.14 5.28
N HIS A 795 12.34 -17.28 4.59
CA HIS A 795 12.68 -16.76 3.27
C HIS A 795 12.28 -15.29 3.09
N ILE A 796 13.14 -14.51 2.42
CA ILE A 796 12.91 -13.10 2.09
C ILE A 796 13.08 -12.92 0.58
N LEU A 797 12.05 -12.41 -0.09
CA LEU A 797 12.11 -12.03 -1.50
C LEU A 797 12.25 -10.51 -1.61
N ILE A 798 13.29 -10.04 -2.29
CA ILE A 798 13.47 -8.64 -2.68
C ILE A 798 13.06 -8.45 -4.14
N SER A 799 11.93 -7.79 -4.35
CA SER A 799 11.43 -7.44 -5.69
C SER A 799 11.93 -6.08 -6.17
N GLY A 800 12.41 -6.00 -7.41
CA GLY A 800 12.71 -4.74 -8.07
C GLY A 800 11.47 -3.99 -8.54
N TYR A 801 11.57 -2.65 -8.65
CA TYR A 801 10.52 -1.76 -9.18
C TYR A 801 9.98 -2.16 -10.57
N ASP A 802 10.81 -2.86 -11.35
CA ASP A 802 10.56 -3.25 -12.72
C ASP A 802 9.68 -4.52 -12.85
N GLY A 803 9.27 -5.11 -11.72
CA GLY A 803 8.36 -6.25 -11.64
C GLY A 803 7.05 -6.08 -12.42
N GLY A 804 6.49 -7.18 -12.94
CA GLY A 804 5.27 -7.19 -13.74
C GLY A 804 3.97 -7.00 -12.94
N THR A 805 2.89 -6.57 -13.62
CA THR A 805 1.53 -6.56 -13.05
C THR A 805 0.46 -6.80 -14.12
N GLY A 806 -0.68 -7.37 -13.72
CA GLY A 806 -1.85 -7.49 -14.58
C GLY A 806 -2.64 -6.19 -14.70
N ALA A 807 -2.66 -5.38 -13.64
CA ALA A 807 -3.33 -4.08 -13.57
C ALA A 807 -2.72 -3.23 -12.43
N SER A 808 -2.42 -1.97 -12.74
CA SER A 808 -1.90 -0.99 -11.78
C SER A 808 -2.10 0.43 -12.30
N PRO A 809 -2.23 1.44 -11.43
CA PRO A 809 -1.98 2.82 -11.83
C PRO A 809 -0.62 2.95 -12.50
N VAL A 810 -0.58 3.71 -13.59
CA VAL A 810 0.63 3.89 -14.41
C VAL A 810 1.71 4.66 -13.64
N SER A 811 1.30 5.62 -12.80
CA SER A 811 2.18 6.38 -11.92
C SER A 811 3.03 5.45 -11.03
N SER A 812 2.42 4.44 -10.42
CA SER A 812 3.10 3.48 -9.56
C SER A 812 4.08 2.58 -10.32
N VAL A 813 3.72 2.13 -11.53
CA VAL A 813 4.59 1.29 -12.37
C VAL A 813 5.88 2.00 -12.76
N LYS A 814 5.85 3.34 -12.90
CA LYS A 814 7.00 4.14 -13.30
C LYS A 814 7.81 4.71 -12.14
N HIS A 815 7.12 5.09 -11.06
CA HIS A 815 7.68 6.03 -10.10
C HIS A 815 7.82 5.48 -8.68
N ALA A 816 7.45 4.23 -8.39
CA ALA A 816 7.54 3.67 -7.04
C ALA A 816 8.50 2.48 -6.95
N GLY A 817 9.34 2.46 -5.90
CA GLY A 817 10.41 1.46 -5.72
C GLY A 817 11.66 1.72 -6.56
N VAL A 818 12.72 0.96 -6.25
CA VAL A 818 14.04 1.06 -6.92
C VAL A 818 14.51 -0.30 -7.48
N PRO A 819 15.61 -0.33 -8.27
CA PRO A 819 16.19 -1.59 -8.77
C PRO A 819 16.52 -2.59 -7.65
N TRP A 820 16.31 -3.89 -7.93
CA TRP A 820 16.59 -4.94 -6.96
C TRP A 820 18.07 -5.03 -6.61
N GLU A 821 18.98 -4.58 -7.48
CA GLU A 821 20.42 -4.55 -7.22
C GLU A 821 20.74 -3.75 -5.94
N LEU A 822 20.05 -2.62 -5.73
CA LEU A 822 20.20 -1.78 -4.54
C LEU A 822 19.63 -2.47 -3.30
N GLY A 823 18.38 -2.94 -3.37
CA GLY A 823 17.72 -3.56 -2.23
C GLY A 823 18.33 -4.89 -1.81
N LEU A 824 18.81 -5.69 -2.77
CA LEU A 824 19.45 -6.98 -2.52
C LEU A 824 20.80 -6.79 -1.84
N ALA A 825 21.63 -5.87 -2.34
CA ALA A 825 22.93 -5.56 -1.72
C ALA A 825 22.75 -5.03 -0.30
N GLU A 826 21.81 -4.10 -0.07
CA GLU A 826 21.50 -3.59 1.27
C GLU A 826 21.03 -4.73 2.21
N THR A 827 20.13 -5.58 1.73
CA THR A 827 19.63 -6.75 2.49
C THR A 827 20.77 -7.69 2.88
N GLN A 828 21.63 -8.05 1.93
CA GLN A 828 22.80 -8.89 2.17
C GLN A 828 23.72 -8.26 3.24
N GLN A 829 24.07 -6.99 3.06
CA GLN A 829 24.98 -6.28 3.95
C GLN A 829 24.43 -6.16 5.37
N VAL A 830 23.15 -5.77 5.53
CA VAL A 830 22.53 -5.59 6.85
C VAL A 830 22.35 -6.93 7.57
N LEU A 831 21.88 -7.98 6.88
CA LEU A 831 21.69 -9.30 7.49
C LEU A 831 23.01 -9.93 7.95
N VAL A 832 24.09 -9.76 7.18
CA VAL A 832 25.43 -10.25 7.57
C VAL A 832 25.96 -9.47 8.76
N LYS A 833 25.91 -8.13 8.73
CA LYS A 833 26.37 -7.27 9.84
C LYS A 833 25.66 -7.57 11.16
N ASN A 834 24.40 -8.02 11.11
CA ASN A 834 23.60 -8.36 12.28
C ASN A 834 23.62 -9.86 12.65
N ASN A 835 24.44 -10.68 11.97
CA ASN A 835 24.48 -12.15 12.15
C ASN A 835 23.10 -12.83 12.03
N LEU A 836 22.29 -12.37 11.08
CA LEU A 836 20.96 -12.91 10.76
C LEU A 836 20.95 -13.67 9.42
N ARG A 837 21.94 -13.44 8.55
CA ARG A 837 21.98 -14.00 7.19
C ARG A 837 21.98 -15.53 7.14
N GLY A 838 22.52 -16.19 8.17
CA GLY A 838 22.57 -17.66 8.27
C GLY A 838 21.21 -18.34 8.37
N ARG A 839 20.17 -17.62 8.84
CA ARG A 839 18.84 -18.17 9.18
C ARG A 839 17.82 -18.07 8.07
N VAL A 840 18.03 -17.15 7.14
CA VAL A 840 17.04 -16.80 6.12
C VAL A 840 17.60 -17.03 4.74
N ARG A 841 16.78 -17.57 3.85
CA ARG A 841 17.11 -17.65 2.44
C ARG A 841 16.66 -16.38 1.73
N VAL A 842 17.50 -15.84 0.84
CA VAL A 842 17.18 -14.61 0.10
C VAL A 842 16.92 -14.93 -1.37
N GLN A 843 15.81 -14.43 -1.90
CA GLN A 843 15.48 -14.46 -3.33
C GLN A 843 15.45 -13.05 -3.88
N ALA A 844 15.77 -12.91 -5.16
CA ALA A 844 15.53 -11.68 -5.91
C ALA A 844 14.62 -11.94 -7.13
N ASP A 845 13.75 -10.98 -7.43
CA ASP A 845 12.99 -10.93 -8.69
C ASP A 845 12.94 -9.48 -9.21
N GLY A 846 12.53 -9.32 -10.47
CA GLY A 846 12.48 -8.02 -11.13
C GLY A 846 13.15 -8.09 -12.50
N GLN A 847 12.33 -8.29 -13.54
CA GLN A 847 12.78 -8.36 -14.93
C GLN A 847 14.01 -9.25 -15.20
N MET A 848 14.20 -10.31 -14.41
CA MET A 848 15.24 -11.33 -14.68
C MET A 848 14.86 -12.11 -15.93
N LYS A 849 15.82 -12.26 -16.85
CA LYS A 849 15.62 -12.84 -18.18
C LYS A 849 16.69 -13.85 -18.57
N THR A 850 17.94 -13.62 -18.17
CA THR A 850 19.12 -14.36 -18.64
C THR A 850 19.88 -15.03 -17.50
N GLY A 851 20.78 -15.97 -17.82
CA GLY A 851 21.69 -16.56 -16.86
C GLY A 851 22.66 -15.54 -16.26
N ARG A 852 22.96 -14.46 -16.99
CA ARG A 852 23.73 -13.32 -16.47
C ARG A 852 23.01 -12.63 -15.31
N ASP A 853 21.71 -12.38 -15.42
CA ASP A 853 20.93 -11.77 -14.32
C ASP A 853 21.01 -12.63 -13.05
N VAL A 854 20.90 -13.96 -13.19
CA VAL A 854 21.01 -14.93 -12.10
C VAL A 854 22.36 -14.85 -11.41
N VAL A 855 23.45 -14.86 -12.19
CA VAL A 855 24.80 -14.82 -11.63
C VAL A 855 25.08 -13.51 -10.91
N VAL A 856 24.65 -12.37 -11.47
CA VAL A 856 24.79 -11.06 -10.79
C VAL A 856 24.01 -11.07 -9.47
N ALA A 857 22.76 -11.54 -9.46
CA ALA A 857 21.97 -11.65 -8.24
C ALA A 857 22.61 -12.59 -7.20
N ALA A 858 23.18 -13.72 -7.63
CA ALA A 858 23.87 -14.65 -6.74
C ALA A 858 25.07 -13.98 -6.06
N LEU A 859 25.93 -13.32 -6.84
CA LEU A 859 27.11 -12.61 -6.34
C LEU A 859 26.75 -11.45 -5.40
N LEU A 860 25.58 -10.83 -5.57
CA LEU A 860 25.03 -9.82 -4.66
C LEU A 860 24.35 -10.40 -3.41
N GLY A 861 24.08 -11.71 -3.33
CA GLY A 861 23.61 -12.40 -2.13
C GLY A 861 22.35 -13.26 -2.25
N ALA A 862 21.72 -13.31 -3.43
CA ALA A 862 20.53 -14.15 -3.65
C ALA A 862 20.88 -15.65 -3.77
N GLU A 863 20.00 -16.52 -3.29
CA GLU A 863 20.14 -17.98 -3.37
C GLU A 863 19.09 -18.63 -4.27
N GLU A 864 17.96 -17.95 -4.46
CA GLU A 864 16.83 -18.32 -5.31
C GLU A 864 16.47 -17.13 -6.24
N PHE A 865 15.84 -17.41 -7.38
CA PHE A 865 15.66 -16.42 -8.46
C PHE A 865 14.24 -16.49 -9.03
N GLY A 866 13.54 -15.35 -9.03
CA GLY A 866 12.16 -15.24 -9.47
C GLY A 866 12.03 -14.71 -10.91
N PHE A 867 11.21 -15.38 -11.72
CA PHE A 867 10.96 -15.03 -13.13
C PHE A 867 9.46 -14.91 -13.40
N SER A 868 9.00 -13.80 -13.98
CA SER A 868 7.58 -13.61 -14.30
C SER A 868 7.35 -13.36 -15.79
N SER A 869 7.81 -12.21 -16.30
CA SER A 869 7.53 -11.82 -17.68
C SER A 869 8.19 -12.74 -18.71
N ALA A 870 9.43 -13.20 -18.49
CA ALA A 870 10.12 -14.07 -19.45
C ALA A 870 9.43 -15.44 -19.64
N PRO A 871 9.00 -16.16 -18.58
CA PRO A 871 8.15 -17.34 -18.75
C PRO A 871 6.84 -17.08 -19.49
N LEU A 872 6.18 -15.93 -19.28
CA LEU A 872 4.98 -15.57 -20.05
C LEU A 872 5.31 -15.31 -21.53
N VAL A 873 6.46 -14.71 -21.84
CA VAL A 873 6.93 -14.52 -23.22
C VAL A 873 7.26 -15.87 -23.86
N ALA A 874 7.89 -16.80 -23.13
CA ALA A 874 8.11 -18.17 -23.59
C ALA A 874 6.79 -18.89 -23.92
N GLN A 875 5.74 -18.69 -23.10
CA GLN A 875 4.39 -19.20 -23.40
C GLN A 875 3.69 -18.50 -24.58
N GLY A 876 4.19 -17.35 -25.04
CA GLY A 876 3.67 -16.65 -26.23
C GLY A 876 3.28 -15.18 -26.05
N CYS A 877 3.53 -14.56 -24.88
CA CYS A 877 3.27 -13.14 -24.68
C CYS A 877 4.04 -12.27 -25.68
N ILE A 878 3.34 -11.31 -26.28
CA ILE A 878 3.89 -10.36 -27.27
C ILE A 878 4.03 -8.93 -26.74
N MET A 879 3.96 -8.74 -25.41
CA MET A 879 4.15 -7.44 -24.73
C MET A 879 3.24 -6.30 -25.21
N MET A 880 1.98 -6.61 -25.55
CA MET A 880 1.00 -5.60 -25.98
C MET A 880 0.49 -4.68 -24.85
N ARG A 881 0.72 -5.03 -23.58
CA ARG A 881 0.36 -4.23 -22.38
C ARG A 881 -1.14 -3.91 -22.21
N VAL A 882 -2.00 -4.83 -22.67
CA VAL A 882 -3.48 -4.76 -22.54
C VAL A 882 -4.04 -5.73 -21.49
N CYS A 883 -3.21 -6.18 -20.54
CA CYS A 883 -3.56 -7.24 -19.58
C CYS A 883 -4.76 -6.86 -18.68
N HIS A 884 -4.86 -5.58 -18.34
CA HIS A 884 -5.91 -4.99 -17.50
C HIS A 884 -7.26 -4.85 -18.23
N LEU A 885 -7.25 -4.83 -19.57
CA LEU A 885 -8.45 -4.72 -20.40
C LEU A 885 -9.13 -6.07 -20.66
N GLY A 886 -8.48 -7.19 -20.29
CA GLY A 886 -8.99 -8.53 -20.58
C GLY A 886 -8.97 -8.90 -22.07
N THR A 887 -8.32 -8.13 -22.93
CA THR A 887 -8.31 -8.31 -24.39
C THR A 887 -7.01 -8.94 -24.93
N CYS A 888 -6.36 -9.79 -24.13
CA CYS A 888 -5.10 -10.42 -24.52
C CYS A 888 -5.25 -11.23 -25.83
N PRO A 889 -4.49 -10.90 -26.90
CA PRO A 889 -4.70 -11.52 -28.22
C PRO A 889 -4.20 -12.97 -28.31
N VAL A 890 -3.41 -13.41 -27.33
CA VAL A 890 -2.74 -14.73 -27.29
C VAL A 890 -3.23 -15.60 -26.11
N GLY A 891 -4.37 -15.25 -25.50
CA GLY A 891 -5.00 -16.08 -24.48
C GLY A 891 -4.28 -16.17 -23.12
N ILE A 892 -3.30 -15.31 -22.85
CA ILE A 892 -2.54 -15.31 -21.57
C ILE A 892 -3.23 -14.49 -20.49
N ALA A 893 -3.50 -13.21 -20.72
CA ALA A 893 -3.99 -12.28 -19.68
C ALA A 893 -5.47 -11.93 -19.86
N THR A 894 -6.32 -12.96 -20.01
CA THR A 894 -7.76 -12.81 -20.29
C THR A 894 -8.56 -13.97 -19.70
N GLN A 895 -9.82 -13.71 -19.34
CA GLN A 895 -10.80 -14.73 -18.96
C GLN A 895 -11.85 -14.97 -20.06
N ASP A 896 -11.80 -14.23 -21.16
CA ASP A 896 -12.69 -14.41 -22.31
C ASP A 896 -12.43 -15.79 -22.95
N PRO A 897 -13.43 -16.68 -23.07
CA PRO A 897 -13.25 -18.02 -23.63
C PRO A 897 -12.75 -18.03 -25.09
N VAL A 898 -13.18 -17.08 -25.92
CA VAL A 898 -12.77 -16.97 -27.32
C VAL A 898 -11.30 -16.56 -27.42
N LEU A 899 -10.84 -15.66 -26.54
CA LEU A 899 -9.44 -15.27 -26.49
C LEU A 899 -8.56 -16.34 -25.83
N ARG A 900 -9.05 -17.02 -24.78
CA ARG A 900 -8.35 -18.14 -24.14
C ARG A 900 -8.11 -19.31 -25.09
N ALA A 901 -9.04 -19.58 -26.00
CA ALA A 901 -8.88 -20.59 -27.05
C ALA A 901 -7.69 -20.31 -27.99
N LYS A 902 -7.13 -19.09 -28.00
CA LYS A 902 -5.92 -18.72 -28.75
C LYS A 902 -4.62 -19.02 -28.01
N PHE A 903 -4.67 -19.49 -26.76
CA PHE A 903 -3.49 -19.86 -26.01
C PHE A 903 -2.80 -21.07 -26.64
N ALA A 904 -1.56 -20.89 -27.09
CA ALA A 904 -0.78 -21.91 -27.78
C ALA A 904 0.50 -22.35 -27.02
N GLY A 905 0.74 -21.79 -25.83
CA GLY A 905 1.91 -22.10 -25.02
C GLY A 905 1.85 -23.50 -24.43
N LYS A 906 3.02 -24.13 -24.28
CA LYS A 906 3.15 -25.47 -23.70
C LYS A 906 4.04 -25.44 -22.44
N PRO A 907 3.84 -26.34 -21.46
CA PRO A 907 4.77 -26.48 -20.34
C PRO A 907 6.22 -26.69 -20.81
N GLU A 908 6.42 -27.40 -21.91
CA GLU A 908 7.74 -27.67 -22.50
C GLU A 908 8.48 -26.39 -22.93
N ASP A 909 7.76 -25.36 -23.39
CA ASP A 909 8.37 -24.07 -23.76
C ASP A 909 9.04 -23.41 -22.54
N VAL A 910 8.38 -23.50 -21.38
CA VAL A 910 8.87 -22.94 -20.11
C VAL A 910 10.01 -23.80 -19.55
N ILE A 911 9.91 -25.14 -19.67
CA ILE A 911 10.98 -26.07 -19.29
C ILE A 911 12.26 -25.77 -20.09
N ASN A 912 12.14 -25.64 -21.41
CA ASN A 912 13.27 -25.31 -22.29
C ASN A 912 13.90 -23.97 -21.90
N TYR A 913 13.08 -22.94 -21.68
CA TYR A 913 13.56 -21.63 -21.23
C TYR A 913 14.44 -21.73 -19.97
N PHE A 914 13.97 -22.40 -18.91
CA PHE A 914 14.71 -22.50 -17.66
C PHE A 914 15.98 -23.34 -17.78
N PHE A 915 15.98 -24.42 -18.58
CA PHE A 915 17.20 -25.15 -18.87
C PHE A 915 18.21 -24.32 -19.65
N PHE A 916 17.77 -23.49 -20.61
CA PHE A 916 18.67 -22.58 -21.33
C PHE A 916 19.27 -21.51 -20.40
N VAL A 917 18.47 -20.93 -19.50
CA VAL A 917 18.98 -20.01 -18.47
C VAL A 917 20.00 -20.71 -17.58
N ALA A 918 19.69 -21.92 -17.07
CA ALA A 918 20.59 -22.68 -16.22
C ALA A 918 21.89 -23.07 -16.94
N GLU A 919 21.83 -23.43 -18.22
CA GLU A 919 23.02 -23.76 -19.00
C GLU A 919 23.92 -22.53 -19.23
N GLU A 920 23.32 -21.36 -19.47
CA GLU A 920 24.06 -20.10 -19.51
C GLU A 920 24.70 -19.76 -18.15
N VAL A 921 24.00 -19.99 -17.02
CA VAL A 921 24.58 -19.87 -15.68
C VAL A 921 25.81 -20.76 -15.55
N ARG A 922 25.74 -22.03 -15.97
CA ARG A 922 26.89 -22.96 -15.91
C ARG A 922 28.08 -22.48 -16.73
N GLN A 923 27.82 -21.92 -17.91
CA GLN A 923 28.88 -21.35 -18.75
C GLN A 923 29.59 -20.19 -18.06
N ILE A 924 28.85 -19.31 -17.39
CA ILE A 924 29.42 -18.18 -16.64
C ILE A 924 30.16 -18.68 -15.39
N MET A 925 29.61 -19.66 -14.66
CA MET A 925 30.29 -20.29 -13.52
C MET A 925 31.64 -20.91 -13.91
N ALA A 926 31.68 -21.62 -15.04
CA ALA A 926 32.90 -22.19 -15.60
C ALA A 926 33.95 -21.11 -15.90
N GLN A 927 33.52 -19.99 -16.51
CA GLN A 927 34.37 -18.83 -16.78
C GLN A 927 34.92 -18.19 -15.51
N LEU A 928 34.12 -18.14 -14.43
CA LEU A 928 34.50 -17.63 -13.12
C LEU A 928 35.30 -18.63 -12.27
N GLY A 929 35.50 -19.86 -12.75
CA GLY A 929 36.24 -20.89 -12.03
C GLY A 929 35.48 -21.50 -10.83
N VAL A 930 34.14 -21.39 -10.81
CA VAL A 930 33.30 -21.79 -9.68
C VAL A 930 32.51 -23.07 -10.01
N ARG A 931 32.50 -24.04 -9.08
CA ARG A 931 31.88 -25.36 -9.33
C ARG A 931 30.42 -25.41 -8.89
N ARG A 932 30.09 -24.70 -7.81
CA ARG A 932 28.75 -24.69 -7.21
C ARG A 932 28.27 -23.27 -7.01
N LEU A 933 27.00 -23.02 -7.29
CA LEU A 933 26.36 -21.71 -7.17
C LEU A 933 26.39 -21.22 -5.71
N ASP A 934 26.35 -22.13 -4.74
CA ASP A 934 26.52 -21.80 -3.31
C ASP A 934 27.86 -21.13 -2.98
N GLU A 935 28.91 -21.39 -3.78
CA GLU A 935 30.24 -20.78 -3.62
C GLU A 935 30.25 -19.31 -4.10
N MET A 936 29.27 -18.91 -4.91
CA MET A 936 29.15 -17.55 -5.45
C MET A 936 28.36 -16.61 -4.56
N ILE A 937 27.50 -17.15 -3.69
CA ILE A 937 26.52 -16.34 -2.96
C ILE A 937 27.23 -15.28 -2.11
N GLY A 938 26.93 -14.00 -2.39
CA GLY A 938 27.50 -12.84 -1.69
C GLY A 938 28.98 -12.56 -1.98
N GLN A 939 29.59 -13.21 -2.99
CA GLN A 939 31.00 -13.03 -3.35
C GLN A 939 31.20 -11.88 -4.34
N THR A 940 30.95 -10.65 -3.89
CA THR A 940 30.99 -9.46 -4.75
C THR A 940 32.37 -9.18 -5.38
N GLN A 941 33.45 -9.81 -4.93
CA GLN A 941 34.77 -9.69 -5.55
C GLN A 941 34.85 -10.23 -7.00
N TYR A 942 33.88 -11.03 -7.45
CA TYR A 942 33.78 -11.44 -8.85
C TYR A 942 33.07 -10.43 -9.74
N LEU A 943 32.64 -9.30 -9.17
CA LEU A 943 32.01 -8.19 -9.88
C LEU A 943 32.99 -7.02 -9.96
N ASP A 944 32.95 -6.32 -11.09
CA ASP A 944 33.68 -5.08 -11.34
C ASP A 944 32.78 -4.12 -12.13
N VAL A 945 33.17 -2.86 -12.27
CA VAL A 945 32.44 -1.87 -13.07
C VAL A 945 32.95 -1.92 -14.52
N ALA A 946 32.04 -1.87 -15.48
CA ALA A 946 32.43 -1.82 -16.88
C ALA A 946 33.14 -0.50 -17.22
N ASP A 947 34.28 -0.55 -17.94
CA ASP A 947 35.01 0.65 -18.42
C ASP A 947 34.17 1.54 -19.36
N ALA A 948 32.99 1.08 -19.76
CA ALA A 948 32.15 1.60 -20.83
C ALA A 948 31.13 2.66 -20.42
N VAL A 949 31.37 3.42 -19.35
CA VAL A 949 30.56 4.62 -19.05
C VAL A 949 30.95 5.78 -19.99
N ARG A 950 30.83 5.56 -21.30
CA ARG A 950 31.16 6.55 -22.34
C ARG A 950 30.09 7.63 -22.47
N PHE A 951 28.84 7.30 -22.14
CA PHE A 951 27.69 8.20 -22.18
C PHE A 951 27.76 9.25 -21.08
N TRP A 952 27.63 10.53 -21.45
CA TRP A 952 27.89 11.68 -20.59
C TRP A 952 27.07 11.66 -19.28
N LYS A 953 25.78 11.32 -19.34
CA LYS A 953 24.85 11.31 -18.19
C LYS A 953 25.20 10.23 -17.16
N ALA A 954 25.75 9.11 -17.62
CA ALA A 954 26.09 7.99 -16.76
C ALA A 954 27.47 8.13 -16.10
N ARG A 955 28.31 9.08 -16.53
CA ARG A 955 29.72 9.23 -16.08
C ARG A 955 29.88 9.44 -14.57
N GLY A 956 28.89 10.06 -13.94
CA GLY A 956 28.89 10.32 -12.50
C GLY A 956 28.35 9.16 -11.65
N ILE A 957 27.92 8.05 -12.25
CA ILE A 957 27.37 6.91 -11.49
C ILE A 957 28.49 6.19 -10.75
N ASP A 958 28.27 5.94 -9.46
CA ASP A 958 29.11 5.09 -8.62
C ASP A 958 28.28 3.91 -8.07
N VAL A 959 28.71 2.68 -8.37
CA VAL A 959 28.07 1.46 -7.84
C VAL A 959 28.91 0.77 -6.76
N SER A 960 29.97 1.41 -6.27
CA SER A 960 30.88 0.87 -5.25
C SER A 960 30.14 0.41 -3.98
N ALA A 961 29.13 1.15 -3.54
CA ALA A 961 28.30 0.81 -2.39
C ALA A 961 27.50 -0.50 -2.59
N ILE A 962 27.10 -0.81 -3.82
CA ILE A 962 26.43 -2.07 -4.19
C ILE A 962 27.43 -3.23 -4.16
N LEU A 963 28.64 -3.00 -4.68
CA LEU A 963 29.69 -4.02 -4.80
C LEU A 963 30.48 -4.25 -3.51
N ALA A 964 30.28 -3.40 -2.49
CA ALA A 964 30.94 -3.52 -1.20
C ALA A 964 30.66 -4.89 -0.56
N LYS A 965 31.73 -5.61 -0.23
CA LYS A 965 31.63 -6.91 0.44
C LYS A 965 31.07 -6.74 1.85
N ALA A 966 30.06 -7.53 2.18
CA ALA A 966 29.53 -7.57 3.54
C ALA A 966 30.56 -8.21 4.49
N ASP A 967 30.94 -7.51 5.55
CA ASP A 967 31.79 -8.02 6.62
C ASP A 967 30.98 -8.17 7.90
N GLY A 968 30.88 -9.39 8.40
CA GLY A 968 30.24 -9.75 9.67
C GLY A 968 31.23 -10.25 10.72
N GLY A 969 32.53 -10.30 10.42
CA GLY A 969 33.53 -10.97 11.24
C GLY A 969 33.68 -12.47 10.95
N ALA A 970 34.69 -13.08 11.59
CA ALA A 970 35.06 -14.48 11.34
C ALA A 970 33.93 -15.44 11.74
N GLY A 971 33.54 -16.32 10.82
CA GLY A 971 32.54 -17.36 11.07
C GLY A 971 31.08 -16.94 10.82
N VAL A 972 30.81 -15.67 10.50
CA VAL A 972 29.45 -15.24 10.15
C VAL A 972 29.08 -15.74 8.74
N PRO A 973 27.98 -16.51 8.59
CA PRO A 973 27.54 -16.99 7.28
C PRO A 973 27.08 -15.85 6.37
N VAL A 974 27.41 -15.95 5.08
CA VAL A 974 26.95 -15.03 4.02
C VAL A 974 25.73 -15.57 3.25
N ARG A 975 25.26 -16.77 3.60
CA ARG A 975 24.12 -17.46 3.02
C ARG A 975 23.37 -18.27 4.08
N CYS A 976 22.18 -18.77 3.75
CA CYS A 976 21.42 -19.63 4.63
C CYS A 976 22.17 -20.96 4.86
N VAL A 977 22.36 -21.31 6.15
CA VAL A 977 23.05 -22.53 6.59
C VAL A 977 22.34 -23.23 7.75
N GLU A 978 21.39 -22.57 8.39
CA GLU A 978 20.58 -23.10 9.49
C GLU A 978 19.09 -22.86 9.26
N LYS A 979 18.25 -23.63 9.97
CA LYS A 979 16.79 -23.47 9.95
C LYS A 979 16.36 -22.46 11.01
N GLN A 980 15.26 -21.74 10.74
CA GLN A 980 14.60 -20.94 11.76
C GLN A 980 13.98 -21.81 12.86
N ASP A 981 14.17 -21.38 14.11
CA ASP A 981 13.28 -21.76 15.21
C ASP A 981 12.03 -20.87 15.12
N HIS A 982 10.85 -21.48 15.13
CA HIS A 982 9.55 -20.82 15.03
C HIS A 982 8.80 -20.78 16.37
N GLY A 983 9.41 -21.27 17.46
CA GLY A 983 8.81 -21.27 18.79
C GLY A 983 7.54 -22.12 18.92
N LEU A 984 7.39 -23.16 18.10
CA LEU A 984 6.18 -23.99 18.08
C LEU A 984 6.11 -24.96 19.26
N ASP A 985 7.23 -25.32 19.87
CA ASP A 985 7.29 -26.35 20.93
C ASP A 985 6.36 -26.04 22.13
N GLY A 986 6.06 -24.76 22.37
CA GLY A 986 5.13 -24.30 23.40
C GLY A 986 3.66 -24.18 22.97
N ALA A 987 3.30 -24.55 21.74
CA ALA A 987 1.94 -24.41 21.23
C ALA A 987 0.94 -25.33 21.96
N LEU A 988 -0.16 -24.75 22.43
CA LEU A 988 -1.21 -25.49 23.15
C LEU A 988 -1.85 -26.59 22.27
N ASP A 989 -1.83 -26.40 20.94
CA ASP A 989 -2.40 -27.33 19.97
C ASP A 989 -1.83 -28.74 20.02
N TYR A 990 -0.59 -28.96 20.46
CA TYR A 990 -0.08 -30.32 20.64
C TYR A 990 -0.92 -31.11 21.65
N GLN A 991 -1.39 -30.46 22.72
CA GLN A 991 -2.31 -31.07 23.67
C GLN A 991 -3.71 -31.26 23.06
N LEU A 992 -4.15 -30.34 22.20
CA LEU A 992 -5.46 -30.45 21.54
C LEU A 992 -5.48 -31.63 20.57
N ILE A 993 -4.40 -31.81 19.79
CA ILE A 993 -4.23 -32.90 18.82
C ILE A 993 -4.19 -34.25 19.53
N ASP A 994 -3.41 -34.38 20.61
CA ASP A 994 -3.32 -35.61 21.39
C ASP A 994 -4.69 -36.02 21.95
N ARG A 995 -5.44 -35.08 22.54
CA ARG A 995 -6.79 -35.31 23.05
C ARG A 995 -7.85 -35.51 21.95
N ALA A 996 -7.57 -35.06 20.73
CA ALA A 996 -8.46 -35.20 19.58
C ALA A 996 -8.15 -36.42 18.69
N LYS A 997 -7.20 -37.28 19.08
CA LYS A 997 -6.75 -38.41 18.27
C LYS A 997 -7.88 -39.29 17.73
N ALA A 998 -8.84 -39.67 18.58
CA ALA A 998 -10.00 -40.48 18.17
C ALA A 998 -10.90 -39.78 17.12
N ALA A 999 -10.97 -38.45 17.16
CA ALA A 999 -11.69 -37.67 16.15
C ALA A 999 -10.91 -37.57 14.83
N LEU A 1000 -9.58 -37.47 14.91
CA LEU A 1000 -8.70 -37.37 13.74
C LEU A 1000 -8.51 -38.70 12.99
N GLU A 1001 -8.57 -39.83 13.71
CA GLU A 1001 -8.38 -41.16 13.13
C GLU A 1001 -9.73 -41.75 12.67
N ASP A 1002 -10.76 -41.68 13.52
CA ASP A 1002 -12.01 -42.42 13.33
C ASP A 1002 -13.26 -41.52 13.22
N ALA A 1003 -13.11 -40.19 13.17
CA ALA A 1003 -14.21 -39.22 13.20
C ALA A 1003 -15.16 -39.38 14.41
N GLN A 1004 -14.64 -39.89 15.53
CA GLN A 1004 -15.42 -40.05 16.77
C GLN A 1004 -15.58 -38.72 17.51
N PRO A 1005 -16.76 -38.41 18.06
CA PRO A 1005 -16.95 -37.19 18.83
C PRO A 1005 -16.12 -37.15 20.12
N VAL A 1006 -15.37 -36.08 20.33
CA VAL A 1006 -14.55 -35.84 21.54
C VAL A 1006 -14.89 -34.49 22.17
N ARG A 1007 -14.84 -34.44 23.51
CA ARG A 1007 -15.13 -33.22 24.28
C ARG A 1007 -14.20 -33.10 25.48
N PHE A 1008 -13.59 -31.93 25.67
CA PHE A 1008 -12.72 -31.68 26.82
C PHE A 1008 -12.59 -30.17 27.14
N THR A 1009 -11.95 -29.87 28.26
CA THR A 1009 -11.80 -28.51 28.80
C THR A 1009 -10.37 -28.25 29.24
N LEU A 1010 -9.87 -27.03 29.00
CA LEU A 1010 -8.49 -26.60 29.29
C LEU A 1010 -8.46 -25.13 29.74
N PRO A 1011 -7.47 -24.71 30.55
CA PRO A 1011 -7.19 -23.28 30.75
C PRO A 1011 -6.57 -22.67 29.49
N ILE A 1012 -6.68 -21.34 29.34
CA ILE A 1012 -5.99 -20.57 28.30
C ILE A 1012 -5.55 -19.20 28.85
N HIS A 1013 -4.38 -18.75 28.43
CA HIS A 1013 -3.81 -17.45 28.79
C HIS A 1013 -3.40 -16.66 27.54
N ASN A 1014 -3.15 -15.37 27.68
CA ASN A 1014 -2.88 -14.48 26.54
C ASN A 1014 -1.64 -14.88 25.73
N TYR A 1015 -0.65 -15.53 26.35
CA TYR A 1015 0.53 -16.04 25.66
C TYR A 1015 0.23 -17.31 24.82
N ASN A 1016 -0.93 -17.95 25.01
CA ASN A 1016 -1.40 -19.05 24.15
C ASN A 1016 -2.01 -18.49 22.86
N ARG A 1017 -1.14 -18.18 21.91
CA ARG A 1017 -1.50 -17.62 20.60
C ARG A 1017 -1.90 -18.72 19.62
N THR A 1018 -2.76 -18.39 18.67
CA THR A 1018 -3.06 -19.25 17.51
C THR A 1018 -3.66 -20.63 17.89
N CYS A 1019 -4.39 -20.66 19.00
CA CYS A 1019 -4.95 -21.88 19.55
C CYS A 1019 -6.07 -22.44 18.63
N GLY A 1020 -6.00 -23.74 18.33
CA GLY A 1020 -6.92 -24.50 17.48
C GLY A 1020 -6.52 -24.57 16.00
N THR A 1021 -5.49 -23.83 15.59
CA THR A 1021 -5.08 -23.71 14.20
C THR A 1021 -4.28 -24.91 13.68
N MET A 1022 -3.36 -25.45 14.47
CA MET A 1022 -2.59 -26.63 14.06
C MET A 1022 -3.49 -27.86 14.02
N LEU A 1023 -4.41 -28.00 14.98
CA LEU A 1023 -5.47 -29.01 14.91
C LEU A 1023 -6.33 -28.85 13.65
N SER A 1024 -6.64 -27.62 13.25
CA SER A 1024 -7.39 -27.35 12.00
C SER A 1024 -6.59 -27.75 10.76
N GLY A 1025 -5.28 -27.50 10.74
CA GLY A 1025 -4.38 -27.98 9.69
C GLY A 1025 -4.39 -29.51 9.58
N GLU A 1026 -4.32 -30.21 10.72
CA GLU A 1026 -4.39 -31.67 10.79
C GLU A 1026 -5.74 -32.23 10.28
N ILE A 1027 -6.86 -31.55 10.56
CA ILE A 1027 -8.17 -31.90 9.99
C ILE A 1027 -8.17 -31.71 8.47
N ALA A 1028 -7.70 -30.55 7.99
CA ALA A 1028 -7.71 -30.22 6.57
C ALA A 1028 -6.79 -31.13 5.74
N LYS A 1029 -5.64 -31.55 6.29
CA LYS A 1029 -4.74 -32.54 5.65
C LYS A 1029 -5.42 -33.90 5.45
N ARG A 1030 -6.22 -34.36 6.42
CA ARG A 1030 -6.87 -35.68 6.38
C ARG A 1030 -8.19 -35.69 5.60
N TYR A 1031 -9.01 -34.65 5.77
CA TYR A 1031 -10.39 -34.62 5.29
C TYR A 1031 -10.66 -33.57 4.20
N GLY A 1032 -9.64 -32.83 3.78
CA GLY A 1032 -9.75 -31.78 2.77
C GLY A 1032 -10.65 -30.61 3.22
N GLU A 1033 -11.18 -29.86 2.25
CA GLU A 1033 -12.04 -28.70 2.51
C GLU A 1033 -13.36 -29.05 3.21
N ARG A 1034 -13.85 -30.28 3.06
CA ARG A 1034 -15.09 -30.74 3.72
C ARG A 1034 -14.93 -30.82 5.25
N GLY A 1035 -13.73 -31.14 5.73
CA GLY A 1035 -13.46 -31.33 7.15
C GLY A 1035 -14.29 -32.43 7.81
N LEU A 1036 -14.47 -32.33 9.12
CA LEU A 1036 -15.25 -33.26 9.94
C LEU A 1036 -16.72 -32.82 10.03
N PRO A 1037 -17.66 -33.73 10.38
CA PRO A 1037 -19.03 -33.35 10.74
C PRO A 1037 -19.07 -32.33 11.90
N ASP A 1038 -20.09 -31.46 11.93
CA ASP A 1038 -20.23 -30.42 12.96
C ASP A 1038 -20.18 -31.01 14.38
N GLY A 1039 -19.39 -30.37 15.26
CA GLY A 1039 -19.29 -30.73 16.66
C GLY A 1039 -18.61 -32.08 16.95
N THR A 1040 -17.86 -32.63 15.99
CA THR A 1040 -17.02 -33.81 16.21
C THR A 1040 -15.95 -33.52 17.26
N ILE A 1041 -15.33 -32.34 17.24
CA ILE A 1041 -14.39 -31.91 18.29
C ILE A 1041 -14.98 -30.70 19.00
N GLN A 1042 -15.17 -30.79 20.31
CA GLN A 1042 -15.68 -29.67 21.13
C GLN A 1042 -14.72 -29.36 22.27
N ILE A 1043 -14.16 -28.16 22.27
CA ILE A 1043 -13.15 -27.74 23.23
C ILE A 1043 -13.67 -26.52 23.97
N ARG A 1044 -13.67 -26.60 25.30
CA ARG A 1044 -13.98 -25.45 26.17
C ARG A 1044 -12.71 -24.91 26.81
N PHE A 1045 -12.57 -23.59 26.81
CA PHE A 1045 -11.48 -22.86 27.45
C PHE A 1045 -11.99 -21.93 28.54
N HIS A 1046 -11.15 -21.73 29.56
CA HIS A 1046 -11.35 -20.75 30.62
C HIS A 1046 -10.11 -19.85 30.72
N GLY A 1047 -10.32 -18.52 30.69
CA GLY A 1047 -9.25 -17.52 30.77
C GLY A 1047 -9.25 -16.56 29.58
N SER A 1048 -8.11 -15.95 29.28
CA SER A 1048 -7.99 -14.95 28.19
C SER A 1048 -7.19 -15.53 27.04
N ALA A 1049 -7.76 -15.58 25.84
CA ALA A 1049 -7.06 -16.11 24.67
C ALA A 1049 -6.11 -15.06 24.07
N GLY A 1050 -4.94 -15.54 23.64
CA GLY A 1050 -3.98 -14.74 22.88
C GLY A 1050 -4.47 -14.37 21.49
N GLN A 1051 -3.59 -13.70 20.74
CA GLN A 1051 -3.82 -13.36 19.35
C GLN A 1051 -4.18 -14.60 18.50
N SER A 1052 -5.04 -14.41 17.49
CA SER A 1052 -5.38 -15.43 16.49
C SER A 1052 -6.10 -16.68 17.05
N PHE A 1053 -6.90 -16.53 18.12
CA PHE A 1053 -7.71 -17.64 18.64
C PHE A 1053 -8.65 -18.22 17.58
N GLY A 1054 -8.52 -19.51 17.28
CA GLY A 1054 -9.29 -20.18 16.25
C GLY A 1054 -8.98 -19.72 14.81
N ALA A 1055 -7.78 -19.22 14.55
CA ALA A 1055 -7.37 -18.89 13.18
C ALA A 1055 -7.40 -20.13 12.27
N PHE A 1056 -7.84 -19.95 11.03
CA PHE A 1056 -8.01 -20.99 10.01
C PHE A 1056 -8.82 -22.20 10.50
N LEU A 1057 -9.85 -21.97 11.34
CA LEU A 1057 -10.65 -23.05 11.92
C LEU A 1057 -11.26 -23.94 10.83
N ALA A 1058 -11.08 -25.25 10.96
CA ALA A 1058 -11.62 -26.25 10.06
C ALA A 1058 -13.06 -26.66 10.40
N PRO A 1059 -13.87 -27.13 9.42
CA PRO A 1059 -15.17 -27.73 9.69
C PRO A 1059 -15.10 -28.88 10.70
N GLY A 1060 -16.05 -28.91 11.63
CA GLY A 1060 -16.21 -29.94 12.67
C GLY A 1060 -15.53 -29.65 14.01
N LEU A 1061 -14.75 -28.55 14.09
CA LEU A 1061 -14.13 -28.07 15.33
C LEU A 1061 -14.95 -26.93 15.95
N ASN A 1062 -15.34 -27.09 17.21
CA ASN A 1062 -16.10 -26.11 17.97
C ASN A 1062 -15.31 -25.65 19.21
N LEU A 1063 -14.96 -24.37 19.25
CA LEU A 1063 -14.22 -23.74 20.35
C LEU A 1063 -15.17 -22.87 21.17
N THR A 1064 -15.20 -23.05 22.48
CA THR A 1064 -15.97 -22.24 23.42
C THR A 1064 -15.04 -21.62 24.45
N LEU A 1065 -15.04 -20.30 24.58
CA LEU A 1065 -14.21 -19.55 25.52
C LEU A 1065 -15.10 -18.85 26.54
N GLU A 1066 -14.99 -19.26 27.80
CA GLU A 1066 -15.52 -18.55 28.95
C GLU A 1066 -14.43 -17.59 29.47
N GLY A 1067 -14.52 -16.32 29.08
CA GLY A 1067 -13.42 -15.36 29.19
C GLY A 1067 -13.45 -14.29 28.10
N ASP A 1068 -12.27 -13.91 27.58
CA ASP A 1068 -12.09 -12.87 26.56
C ASP A 1068 -10.97 -13.24 25.58
N SER A 1069 -10.92 -12.56 24.43
CA SER A 1069 -9.90 -12.79 23.39
C SER A 1069 -9.22 -11.50 22.94
N ASN A 1070 -7.96 -11.62 22.56
CA ASN A 1070 -7.22 -10.57 21.84
C ASN A 1070 -7.62 -10.54 20.34
N ASP A 1071 -6.82 -9.86 19.51
CA ASP A 1071 -7.05 -9.62 18.08
C ASP A 1071 -7.08 -10.91 17.25
N TYR A 1072 -7.65 -10.78 16.06
CA TYR A 1072 -7.63 -11.82 15.02
C TYR A 1072 -8.39 -13.11 15.33
N LEU A 1073 -9.34 -13.09 16.29
CA LEU A 1073 -10.20 -14.26 16.53
C LEU A 1073 -10.90 -14.69 15.23
N GLY A 1074 -10.79 -15.98 14.92
CA GLY A 1074 -11.37 -16.58 13.72
C GLY A 1074 -10.79 -16.06 12.39
N LYS A 1075 -9.58 -15.47 12.41
CA LYS A 1075 -8.84 -15.06 11.20
C LYS A 1075 -8.76 -16.19 10.19
N GLY A 1076 -9.19 -15.96 8.95
CA GLY A 1076 -9.18 -16.96 7.88
C GLY A 1076 -10.00 -18.23 8.14
N MET A 1077 -10.93 -18.19 9.09
CA MET A 1077 -11.80 -19.33 9.44
C MET A 1077 -12.48 -19.91 8.19
N SER A 1078 -12.37 -21.22 8.00
CA SER A 1078 -12.94 -21.94 6.85
C SER A 1078 -14.21 -22.72 7.20
N GLY A 1079 -14.50 -22.91 8.49
CA GLY A 1079 -15.65 -23.63 9.01
C GLY A 1079 -15.61 -23.71 10.54
N GLY A 1080 -16.44 -24.59 11.11
CA GLY A 1080 -16.50 -24.79 12.57
C GLY A 1080 -17.22 -23.66 13.30
N ARG A 1081 -17.13 -23.66 14.64
CA ARG A 1081 -17.82 -22.67 15.49
C ARG A 1081 -16.90 -22.10 16.56
N ILE A 1082 -16.92 -20.79 16.74
CA ILE A 1082 -16.29 -20.10 17.88
C ILE A 1082 -17.38 -19.43 18.74
N VAL A 1083 -17.32 -19.62 20.04
CA VAL A 1083 -18.23 -19.01 21.00
C VAL A 1083 -17.41 -18.33 22.09
N VAL A 1084 -17.67 -17.05 22.37
CA VAL A 1084 -17.01 -16.31 23.46
C VAL A 1084 -18.06 -15.61 24.32
N TYR A 1085 -17.97 -15.79 25.64
CA TYR A 1085 -18.84 -15.10 26.60
C TYR A 1085 -18.09 -14.82 27.91
N PRO A 1086 -18.51 -13.81 28.69
CA PRO A 1086 -17.86 -13.46 29.95
C PRO A 1086 -17.88 -14.61 30.96
N PRO A 1087 -16.87 -14.70 31.84
CA PRO A 1087 -16.83 -15.72 32.88
C PRO A 1087 -18.00 -15.60 33.84
N LYS A 1088 -18.48 -16.74 34.36
CA LYS A 1088 -19.52 -16.75 35.40
C LYS A 1088 -19.06 -15.95 36.61
N GLY A 1089 -19.96 -15.13 37.15
CA GLY A 1089 -19.67 -14.20 38.25
C GLY A 1089 -19.39 -12.77 37.80
N SER A 1090 -19.15 -12.54 36.50
CA SER A 1090 -19.01 -11.18 35.94
C SER A 1090 -20.26 -10.34 36.24
N THR A 1091 -20.07 -9.14 36.79
CA THR A 1091 -21.15 -8.23 37.19
C THR A 1091 -21.44 -7.12 36.17
N PHE A 1092 -20.53 -6.90 35.22
CA PHE A 1092 -20.68 -5.88 34.18
C PHE A 1092 -21.66 -6.31 33.07
N ASP A 1093 -22.26 -5.33 32.38
CA ASP A 1093 -23.07 -5.61 31.18
C ASP A 1093 -22.17 -5.98 30.01
N ALA A 1094 -22.21 -7.25 29.59
CA ALA A 1094 -21.43 -7.77 28.48
C ALA A 1094 -21.57 -6.91 27.22
N ALA A 1095 -22.77 -6.40 26.94
CA ALA A 1095 -23.07 -5.69 25.72
C ALA A 1095 -22.47 -4.28 25.63
N GLU A 1096 -21.93 -3.77 26.74
CA GLU A 1096 -21.23 -2.48 26.80
C GLU A 1096 -19.72 -2.65 27.06
N ASN A 1097 -19.23 -3.88 27.20
CA ASN A 1097 -17.84 -4.20 27.53
C ASN A 1097 -17.12 -4.96 26.40
N VAL A 1098 -15.82 -4.73 26.27
CA VAL A 1098 -15.00 -5.39 25.25
C VAL A 1098 -14.78 -6.85 25.61
N ILE A 1099 -15.14 -7.74 24.69
CA ILE A 1099 -14.97 -9.20 24.83
C ILE A 1099 -13.88 -9.74 23.89
N ALA A 1100 -13.64 -9.05 22.78
CA ALA A 1100 -12.72 -9.50 21.75
C ALA A 1100 -11.97 -8.37 21.06
N GLY A 1101 -10.82 -8.75 20.48
CA GLY A 1101 -9.89 -8.05 19.60
C GLY A 1101 -10.39 -7.13 18.49
N ASN A 1102 -9.43 -6.66 17.70
CA ASN A 1102 -9.56 -6.02 16.39
C ASN A 1102 -9.42 -7.06 15.26
N THR A 1103 -9.88 -6.72 14.06
CA THR A 1103 -9.66 -7.50 12.82
C THR A 1103 -10.14 -8.97 12.97
N LEU A 1104 -11.26 -9.15 13.66
CA LEU A 1104 -11.90 -10.46 13.81
C LEU A 1104 -12.46 -10.97 12.48
N LEU A 1105 -12.41 -12.29 12.30
CA LEU A 1105 -12.92 -12.98 11.11
C LEU A 1105 -12.29 -12.49 9.80
N TYR A 1106 -11.07 -11.96 9.87
CA TYR A 1106 -10.40 -11.40 8.71
C TYR A 1106 -10.23 -12.45 7.60
N GLY A 1107 -10.88 -12.23 6.45
CA GLY A 1107 -10.80 -13.15 5.33
C GLY A 1107 -11.49 -14.50 5.54
N ALA A 1108 -12.38 -14.62 6.54
CA ALA A 1108 -13.07 -15.87 6.81
C ALA A 1108 -13.92 -16.32 5.60
N THR A 1109 -13.90 -17.60 5.27
CA THR A 1109 -14.61 -18.18 4.11
C THR A 1109 -15.81 -19.04 4.50
N GLY A 1110 -16.03 -19.26 5.79
CA GLY A 1110 -17.13 -20.06 6.33
C GLY A 1110 -17.07 -20.12 7.86
N GLY A 1111 -17.99 -20.87 8.47
CA GLY A 1111 -18.05 -21.06 9.92
C GLY A 1111 -18.98 -20.09 10.65
N GLU A 1112 -19.10 -20.29 11.96
CA GLU A 1112 -19.98 -19.53 12.84
C GLU A 1112 -19.24 -18.90 14.02
N ALA A 1113 -19.52 -17.64 14.36
CA ALA A 1113 -18.97 -16.97 15.54
C ALA A 1113 -20.05 -16.28 16.39
N PHE A 1114 -20.09 -16.57 17.68
CA PHE A 1114 -21.07 -16.00 18.63
C PHE A 1114 -20.33 -15.33 19.79
N LEU A 1115 -20.38 -13.99 19.86
CA LEU A 1115 -19.59 -13.18 20.77
C LEU A 1115 -20.51 -12.37 21.69
N SER A 1116 -20.61 -12.74 22.97
CA SER A 1116 -21.41 -12.01 23.94
C SER A 1116 -20.60 -10.85 24.52
N GLY A 1117 -20.53 -9.78 23.74
CA GLY A 1117 -19.95 -8.50 24.11
C GLY A 1117 -19.48 -7.70 22.90
N VAL A 1118 -18.68 -6.66 23.15
CA VAL A 1118 -18.22 -5.71 22.12
C VAL A 1118 -16.90 -6.19 21.51
N ALA A 1119 -16.85 -6.25 20.18
CA ALA A 1119 -15.62 -6.42 19.42
C ALA A 1119 -14.97 -5.06 19.09
N GLY A 1120 -13.67 -5.11 18.83
CA GLY A 1120 -12.86 -3.99 18.39
C GLY A 1120 -13.13 -3.52 16.96
N GLU A 1121 -12.15 -2.84 16.41
CA GLU A 1121 -12.15 -2.23 15.08
C GLU A 1121 -12.06 -3.31 13.99
N ARG A 1122 -12.56 -3.00 12.78
CA ARG A 1122 -12.47 -3.86 11.59
C ARG A 1122 -13.06 -5.26 11.78
N PHE A 1123 -14.13 -5.37 12.56
CA PHE A 1123 -14.85 -6.63 12.74
C PHE A 1123 -15.38 -7.14 11.38
N ALA A 1124 -15.11 -8.41 11.07
CA ALA A 1124 -15.49 -9.07 9.81
C ALA A 1124 -14.92 -8.40 8.55
N VAL A 1125 -13.75 -7.76 8.65
CA VAL A 1125 -13.04 -7.21 7.49
C VAL A 1125 -12.73 -8.33 6.49
N ARG A 1126 -13.00 -8.09 5.20
CA ARG A 1126 -12.83 -9.09 4.13
C ARG A 1126 -13.58 -10.43 4.38
N ASN A 1127 -14.62 -10.45 5.21
CA ASN A 1127 -15.41 -11.67 5.38
C ASN A 1127 -16.02 -12.11 4.03
N SER A 1128 -15.82 -13.38 3.71
CA SER A 1128 -16.17 -14.02 2.44
C SER A 1128 -17.19 -15.15 2.62
N GLY A 1129 -17.61 -15.47 3.86
CA GLY A 1129 -18.59 -16.55 4.07
C GLY A 1129 -18.95 -16.90 5.51
N ALA A 1130 -18.29 -16.34 6.53
CA ALA A 1130 -18.63 -16.62 7.92
C ALA A 1130 -19.96 -15.98 8.34
N ARG A 1131 -20.65 -16.63 9.26
CA ARG A 1131 -21.87 -16.13 9.92
C ARG A 1131 -21.55 -15.74 11.35
N ALA A 1132 -21.87 -14.52 11.78
CA ALA A 1132 -21.51 -14.10 13.13
C ALA A 1132 -22.57 -13.25 13.81
N VAL A 1133 -22.65 -13.35 15.13
CA VAL A 1133 -23.46 -12.50 15.99
C VAL A 1133 -22.58 -11.90 17.08
N VAL A 1134 -22.64 -10.57 17.23
CA VAL A 1134 -21.85 -9.79 18.18
C VAL A 1134 -22.70 -8.71 18.82
N GLU A 1135 -22.37 -8.29 20.05
CA GLU A 1135 -23.19 -7.33 20.81
C GLU A 1135 -22.74 -5.87 20.67
N GLY A 1136 -21.64 -5.64 19.96
CA GLY A 1136 -21.20 -4.31 19.49
C GLY A 1136 -19.90 -4.40 18.69
N VAL A 1137 -19.60 -3.39 17.88
CA VAL A 1137 -18.38 -3.34 17.05
C VAL A 1137 -17.77 -1.93 17.03
N GLY A 1138 -16.45 -1.85 16.83
CA GLY A 1138 -15.73 -0.60 16.58
C GLY A 1138 -15.93 -0.02 15.18
N ASP A 1139 -15.04 0.89 14.80
CA ASP A 1139 -15.03 1.51 13.47
C ASP A 1139 -14.69 0.46 12.40
N HIS A 1140 -15.11 0.70 11.16
CA HIS A 1140 -14.84 -0.14 9.98
C HIS A 1140 -15.44 -1.56 10.05
N GLY A 1141 -16.57 -1.75 10.73
CA GLY A 1141 -17.28 -3.04 10.72
C GLY A 1141 -17.71 -3.45 9.30
N CYS A 1142 -17.53 -4.72 8.95
CA CYS A 1142 -17.84 -5.31 7.64
C CYS A 1142 -17.10 -4.69 6.43
N GLU A 1143 -15.95 -4.06 6.67
CA GLU A 1143 -15.14 -3.47 5.61
C GLU A 1143 -14.69 -4.53 4.57
N TYR A 1144 -14.80 -4.22 3.28
CA TYR A 1144 -14.54 -5.14 2.16
C TYR A 1144 -15.25 -6.51 2.23
N MET A 1145 -16.36 -6.65 2.96
CA MET A 1145 -17.09 -7.91 3.04
C MET A 1145 -17.62 -8.31 1.64
N THR A 1146 -17.39 -9.57 1.25
CA THR A 1146 -17.80 -10.14 -0.05
C THR A 1146 -18.77 -11.31 0.09
N GLY A 1147 -19.04 -11.79 1.31
CA GLY A 1147 -19.96 -12.88 1.58
C GLY A 1147 -20.15 -13.13 3.07
N GLY A 1148 -21.11 -13.97 3.43
CA GLY A 1148 -21.47 -14.28 4.82
C GLY A 1148 -22.63 -13.43 5.37
N THR A 1149 -22.95 -13.65 6.64
CA THR A 1149 -24.05 -12.96 7.34
C THR A 1149 -23.60 -12.46 8.70
N ILE A 1150 -23.64 -11.14 8.92
CA ILE A 1150 -23.21 -10.52 10.19
C ILE A 1150 -24.41 -9.92 10.93
N VAL A 1151 -24.52 -10.15 12.23
CA VAL A 1151 -25.56 -9.57 13.08
C VAL A 1151 -24.90 -8.78 14.21
N VAL A 1152 -25.25 -7.50 14.33
CA VAL A 1152 -24.77 -6.60 15.39
C VAL A 1152 -25.94 -6.21 16.30
N LEU A 1153 -25.90 -6.64 17.56
CA LEU A 1153 -26.98 -6.48 18.54
C LEU A 1153 -26.86 -5.21 19.41
N GLY A 1154 -25.86 -4.36 19.15
CA GLY A 1154 -25.63 -3.14 19.92
C GLY A 1154 -24.85 -2.08 19.16
N ARG A 1155 -24.00 -1.33 19.87
CA ARG A 1155 -23.35 -0.13 19.31
C ARG A 1155 -22.42 -0.48 18.15
N MET A 1156 -22.33 0.42 17.19
CA MET A 1156 -21.46 0.32 16.01
C MET A 1156 -20.58 1.58 15.85
N GLY A 1157 -19.35 1.38 15.38
CA GLY A 1157 -18.46 2.48 15.00
C GLY A 1157 -18.81 3.13 13.66
N ARG A 1158 -17.95 4.06 13.23
CA ARG A 1158 -18.05 4.79 11.96
C ARG A 1158 -17.60 3.91 10.79
N ASN A 1159 -17.89 4.38 9.58
CA ASN A 1159 -17.46 3.78 8.32
C ASN A 1159 -17.92 2.33 8.10
N PHE A 1160 -19.07 1.96 8.66
CA PHE A 1160 -19.60 0.60 8.54
C PHE A 1160 -19.87 0.23 7.07
N GLY A 1161 -19.42 -0.94 6.64
CA GLY A 1161 -19.65 -1.49 5.30
C GLY A 1161 -18.82 -0.85 4.18
N ALA A 1162 -17.77 -0.08 4.49
CA ALA A 1162 -16.92 0.51 3.45
C ALA A 1162 -16.33 -0.56 2.52
N GLY A 1163 -16.55 -0.42 1.20
CA GLY A 1163 -16.12 -1.41 0.22
C GLY A 1163 -16.84 -2.77 0.28
N MET A 1164 -17.92 -2.91 1.06
CA MET A 1164 -18.73 -4.13 1.10
C MET A 1164 -19.38 -4.38 -0.26
N SER A 1165 -19.04 -5.50 -0.89
CA SER A 1165 -19.51 -5.86 -2.24
C SER A 1165 -20.30 -7.18 -2.29
N GLY A 1166 -20.46 -7.88 -1.16
CA GLY A 1166 -21.32 -9.07 -1.07
C GLY A 1166 -21.59 -9.51 0.37
N GLY A 1167 -22.60 -10.37 0.52
CA GLY A 1167 -23.13 -10.80 1.83
C GLY A 1167 -24.20 -9.86 2.39
N ALA A 1168 -24.61 -10.10 3.64
CA ALA A 1168 -25.60 -9.29 4.34
C ALA A 1168 -25.19 -8.98 5.78
N ALA A 1169 -25.54 -7.80 6.27
CA ALA A 1169 -25.42 -7.46 7.68
C ALA A 1169 -26.76 -6.96 8.25
N TYR A 1170 -27.10 -7.37 9.47
CA TYR A 1170 -28.26 -6.92 10.22
C TYR A 1170 -27.80 -6.14 11.45
N VAL A 1171 -28.17 -4.87 11.52
CA VAL A 1171 -27.69 -3.96 12.56
C VAL A 1171 -28.87 -3.47 13.40
N TYR A 1172 -28.79 -3.69 14.72
CA TYR A 1172 -29.78 -3.19 15.67
C TYR A 1172 -29.52 -1.70 15.95
N ASP A 1173 -30.41 -0.82 15.48
CA ASP A 1173 -30.31 0.64 15.66
C ASP A 1173 -31.50 1.21 16.46
N PRO A 1174 -31.50 1.05 17.79
CA PRO A 1174 -32.62 1.52 18.61
C PRO A 1174 -32.72 3.04 18.72
N LYS A 1175 -31.67 3.78 18.33
CA LYS A 1175 -31.59 5.25 18.46
C LYS A 1175 -31.71 5.98 17.12
N GLY A 1176 -31.84 5.28 16.00
CA GLY A 1176 -31.88 5.91 14.67
C GLY A 1176 -30.57 6.62 14.29
N THR A 1177 -29.43 6.12 14.76
CA THR A 1177 -28.11 6.75 14.57
C THR A 1177 -27.29 6.11 13.44
N PHE A 1178 -27.76 5.02 12.86
CA PHE A 1178 -27.00 4.21 11.91
C PHE A 1178 -26.68 4.97 10.61
N ASP A 1179 -27.59 5.79 10.11
CA ASP A 1179 -27.42 6.55 8.87
C ASP A 1179 -26.22 7.49 8.87
N ARG A 1180 -25.80 7.93 10.06
CA ARG A 1180 -24.63 8.79 10.26
C ARG A 1180 -23.31 8.01 10.39
N ARG A 1181 -23.37 6.70 10.60
CA ARG A 1181 -22.21 5.83 10.93
C ARG A 1181 -21.83 4.88 9.80
N ILE A 1182 -22.76 4.56 8.91
CA ILE A 1182 -22.53 3.79 7.69
C ILE A 1182 -21.70 4.60 6.68
N ASN A 1183 -20.87 3.90 5.88
CA ASN A 1183 -20.14 4.54 4.80
C ASN A 1183 -21.12 5.16 3.76
N PRO A 1184 -20.85 6.37 3.25
CA PRO A 1184 -21.75 7.07 2.33
C PRO A 1184 -21.76 6.53 0.89
N ASP A 1185 -21.11 5.39 0.60
CA ASP A 1185 -21.13 4.77 -0.73
C ASP A 1185 -22.57 4.49 -1.19
N PRO A 1186 -23.01 5.04 -2.33
CA PRO A 1186 -24.36 4.84 -2.85
C PRO A 1186 -24.65 3.37 -3.22
N ASN A 1187 -23.64 2.51 -3.36
CA ASN A 1187 -23.83 1.08 -3.60
C ASN A 1187 -24.23 0.31 -2.33
N LEU A 1188 -24.15 0.91 -1.14
CA LEU A 1188 -24.47 0.27 0.12
C LEU A 1188 -25.93 0.55 0.51
N LEU A 1189 -26.82 -0.39 0.17
CA LEU A 1189 -28.25 -0.29 0.39
C LEU A 1189 -28.61 -0.56 1.85
N ARG A 1190 -29.63 0.15 2.33
CA ARG A 1190 -30.17 0.10 3.69
C ARG A 1190 -31.65 -0.19 3.60
N GLU A 1191 -32.09 -1.31 4.15
CA GLU A 1191 -33.46 -1.80 3.96
C GLU A 1191 -34.06 -2.23 5.29
N PRO A 1192 -35.36 -2.01 5.52
CA PRO A 1192 -36.04 -2.60 6.66
C PRO A 1192 -36.02 -4.14 6.52
N VAL A 1193 -35.95 -4.83 7.66
CA VAL A 1193 -36.03 -6.30 7.69
C VAL A 1193 -37.49 -6.74 7.56
N SER A 1194 -38.02 -6.76 6.33
CA SER A 1194 -39.43 -7.08 6.06
C SER A 1194 -39.65 -8.38 5.29
N ALA A 1195 -38.64 -8.89 4.58
CA ALA A 1195 -38.76 -10.15 3.83
C ALA A 1195 -38.86 -11.34 4.81
N PRO A 1196 -39.81 -12.29 4.63
CA PRO A 1196 -39.96 -13.44 5.53
C PRO A 1196 -38.68 -14.25 5.72
N GLU A 1197 -37.87 -14.40 4.66
CA GLU A 1197 -36.61 -15.13 4.68
C GLU A 1197 -35.55 -14.42 5.53
N ASP A 1198 -35.48 -13.09 5.42
CA ASP A 1198 -34.56 -12.26 6.22
C ASP A 1198 -34.95 -12.29 7.71
N ILE A 1199 -36.24 -12.22 8.01
CA ILE A 1199 -36.76 -12.29 9.39
C ILE A 1199 -36.42 -13.65 10.00
N ALA A 1200 -36.61 -14.74 9.24
CA ALA A 1200 -36.30 -16.09 9.69
C ALA A 1200 -34.79 -16.29 9.93
N GLU A 1201 -33.93 -15.82 9.02
CA GLU A 1201 -32.47 -15.92 9.16
C GLU A 1201 -31.98 -15.13 10.38
N LEU A 1202 -32.41 -13.87 10.53
CA LEU A 1202 -32.04 -13.02 11.65
C LEU A 1202 -32.45 -13.63 12.99
N LYS A 1203 -33.70 -14.11 13.08
CA LYS A 1203 -34.22 -14.74 14.30
C LYS A 1203 -33.44 -16.00 14.66
N ALA A 1204 -33.15 -16.86 13.67
CA ALA A 1204 -32.38 -18.09 13.89
C ALA A 1204 -30.96 -17.80 14.38
N LEU A 1205 -30.29 -16.75 13.86
CA LEU A 1205 -28.96 -16.35 14.32
C LEU A 1205 -28.99 -15.82 15.77
N ILE A 1206 -30.00 -15.04 16.14
CA ILE A 1206 -30.15 -14.53 17.52
C ILE A 1206 -30.50 -15.67 18.49
N GLU A 1207 -31.34 -16.63 18.08
CA GLU A 1207 -31.62 -17.85 18.85
C GLU A 1207 -30.37 -18.70 19.06
N ALA A 1208 -29.55 -18.88 18.03
CA ALA A 1208 -28.26 -19.56 18.14
C ALA A 1208 -27.31 -18.81 19.07
N HIS A 1209 -27.23 -17.48 18.97
CA HIS A 1209 -26.43 -16.64 19.87
C HIS A 1209 -26.84 -16.83 21.32
N LYS A 1210 -28.14 -16.74 21.62
CA LYS A 1210 -28.68 -17.01 22.97
C LYS A 1210 -28.33 -18.42 23.45
N LYS A 1211 -28.52 -19.44 22.60
CA LYS A 1211 -28.26 -20.84 22.93
C LYS A 1211 -26.79 -21.08 23.29
N HIS A 1212 -25.87 -20.49 22.55
CA HIS A 1212 -24.44 -20.76 22.69
C HIS A 1212 -23.77 -19.89 23.76
N THR A 1213 -24.22 -18.65 23.95
CA THR A 1213 -23.57 -17.70 24.87
C THR A 1213 -24.33 -17.46 26.17
N GLY A 1214 -25.63 -17.80 26.22
CA GLY A 1214 -26.49 -17.40 27.33
C GLY A 1214 -26.82 -15.90 27.36
N SER A 1215 -26.55 -15.15 26.28
CA SER A 1215 -26.72 -13.69 26.20
C SER A 1215 -28.09 -13.21 26.70
N ALA A 1216 -28.06 -12.38 27.74
CA ALA A 1216 -29.24 -11.72 28.29
C ALA A 1216 -29.88 -10.76 27.26
N ARG A 1217 -29.04 -10.09 26.44
CA ARG A 1217 -29.49 -9.17 25.40
C ARG A 1217 -30.27 -9.88 24.30
N ALA A 1218 -29.75 -11.00 23.80
CA ALA A 1218 -30.48 -11.82 22.82
C ALA A 1218 -31.75 -12.42 23.42
N ALA A 1219 -31.72 -12.84 24.68
CA ALA A 1219 -32.92 -13.33 25.36
C ALA A 1219 -34.04 -12.28 25.41
N ARG A 1220 -33.71 -11.03 25.75
CA ARG A 1220 -34.65 -9.90 25.76
C ARG A 1220 -35.18 -9.58 24.36
N MET A 1221 -34.30 -9.50 23.37
CA MET A 1221 -34.68 -9.24 21.97
C MET A 1221 -35.66 -10.28 21.42
N LEU A 1222 -35.48 -11.56 21.78
CA LEU A 1222 -36.37 -12.64 21.35
C LEU A 1222 -37.72 -12.62 22.09
N SER A 1223 -37.75 -12.22 23.37
CA SER A 1223 -39.03 -12.06 24.09
C SER A 1223 -39.82 -10.83 23.63
N GLU A 1224 -39.12 -9.80 23.14
CA GLU A 1224 -39.70 -8.53 22.66
C GLU A 1224 -39.59 -8.41 21.13
N TRP A 1225 -39.72 -9.52 20.40
CA TRP A 1225 -39.38 -9.60 18.98
C TRP A 1225 -40.14 -8.58 18.12
N ASP A 1226 -41.45 -8.44 18.34
CA ASP A 1226 -42.29 -7.52 17.57
C ASP A 1226 -41.90 -6.05 17.76
N ALA A 1227 -41.35 -5.69 18.92
CA ALA A 1227 -40.83 -4.35 19.20
C ALA A 1227 -39.36 -4.16 18.75
N THR A 1228 -38.61 -5.26 18.69
CA THR A 1228 -37.18 -5.26 18.34
C THR A 1228 -36.96 -5.27 16.82
N LEU A 1229 -37.71 -6.10 16.09
CA LEU A 1229 -37.56 -6.28 14.64
C LEU A 1229 -37.60 -4.98 13.83
N PRO A 1230 -38.53 -4.02 14.08
CA PRO A 1230 -38.57 -2.76 13.34
C PRO A 1230 -37.33 -1.87 13.52
N ARG A 1231 -36.48 -2.16 14.52
CA ARG A 1231 -35.25 -1.40 14.82
C ARG A 1231 -34.02 -2.02 14.16
N PHE A 1232 -34.16 -3.12 13.43
CA PHE A 1232 -33.08 -3.67 12.64
C PHE A 1232 -33.04 -3.06 11.24
N VAL A 1233 -31.83 -2.79 10.78
CA VAL A 1233 -31.53 -2.37 9.41
C VAL A 1233 -30.74 -3.49 8.73
N LYS A 1234 -31.18 -3.91 7.55
CA LYS A 1234 -30.43 -4.79 6.66
C LYS A 1234 -29.53 -3.95 5.76
N VAL A 1235 -28.26 -4.35 5.67
CA VAL A 1235 -27.23 -3.73 4.85
C VAL A 1235 -26.74 -4.72 3.81
N VAL A 1236 -26.82 -4.35 2.53
CA VAL A 1236 -26.39 -5.17 1.39
C VAL A 1236 -25.85 -4.29 0.26
N SER A 1237 -24.96 -4.82 -0.58
CA SER A 1237 -24.54 -4.08 -1.77
C SER A 1237 -25.57 -4.18 -2.91
N ALA A 1238 -25.71 -3.11 -3.69
CA ALA A 1238 -26.62 -3.05 -4.83
C ALA A 1238 -26.30 -4.12 -5.90
N GLU A 1239 -25.02 -4.34 -6.17
CA GLU A 1239 -24.55 -5.36 -7.11
C GLU A 1239 -24.89 -6.78 -6.64
N TYR A 1240 -24.65 -7.07 -5.37
CA TYR A 1240 -25.00 -8.37 -4.78
C TYR A 1240 -26.51 -8.62 -4.82
N LYS A 1241 -27.32 -7.62 -4.48
CA LYS A 1241 -28.78 -7.71 -4.54
C LYS A 1241 -29.25 -8.04 -5.97
N LYS A 1242 -28.76 -7.30 -6.96
CA LYS A 1242 -29.09 -7.51 -8.37
C LYS A 1242 -28.76 -8.93 -8.82
N LEU A 1243 -27.56 -9.42 -8.50
CA LEU A 1243 -27.12 -10.76 -8.88
C LEU A 1243 -27.88 -11.86 -8.13
N SER A 1244 -28.18 -11.67 -6.84
CA SER A 1244 -28.99 -12.59 -6.06
C SER A 1244 -30.39 -12.75 -6.65
N GLN A 1245 -31.03 -11.64 -7.04
CA GLN A 1245 -32.34 -11.65 -7.69
C GLN A 1245 -32.31 -12.35 -9.05
N GLN A 1246 -31.27 -12.11 -9.87
CA GLN A 1246 -31.09 -12.81 -11.14
C GLN A 1246 -30.89 -14.31 -10.97
N ARG A 1247 -30.11 -14.73 -9.96
CA ARG A 1247 -29.93 -16.15 -9.62
C ARG A 1247 -31.22 -16.80 -9.15
N SER A 1248 -31.97 -16.14 -8.27
CA SER A 1248 -33.29 -16.63 -7.83
C SER A 1248 -34.25 -16.76 -9.00
N ALA A 1249 -34.31 -15.76 -9.90
CA ALA A 1249 -35.16 -15.83 -11.10
C ALA A 1249 -34.75 -16.96 -12.05
N LYS A 1250 -33.44 -17.18 -12.25
CA LYS A 1250 -32.92 -18.30 -13.05
C LYS A 1250 -33.24 -19.65 -12.42
N ALA A 1251 -33.05 -19.81 -11.11
CA ALA A 1251 -33.39 -21.04 -10.38
C ALA A 1251 -34.90 -21.33 -10.43
N SER A 1252 -35.76 -20.30 -10.33
CA SER A 1252 -37.19 -20.44 -10.51
C SER A 1252 -37.58 -20.81 -11.94
N ALA A 1253 -36.89 -20.26 -12.95
CA ALA A 1253 -37.10 -20.61 -14.36
C ALA A 1253 -36.66 -22.05 -14.68
N ASP A 1254 -35.50 -22.49 -14.16
CA ASP A 1254 -35.00 -23.85 -14.29
C ASP A 1254 -35.92 -24.85 -13.56
N SER A 1255 -36.42 -24.50 -12.36
CA SER A 1255 -37.43 -25.27 -11.63
C SER A 1255 -38.75 -25.37 -12.40
N ALA A 1256 -39.21 -24.28 -13.03
CA ALA A 1256 -40.40 -24.26 -13.86
C ALA A 1256 -40.24 -25.09 -15.15
N MET A 1257 -39.04 -25.13 -15.76
CA MET A 1257 -38.75 -26.01 -16.89
C MET A 1257 -38.70 -27.49 -16.49
N THR A 1258 -38.14 -27.83 -15.31
CA THR A 1258 -38.17 -29.20 -14.80
C THR A 1258 -39.57 -29.68 -14.40
N ASN A 1259 -40.44 -28.79 -13.91
CA ASN A 1259 -41.84 -29.11 -13.62
C ASN A 1259 -42.74 -29.11 -14.87
N GLY A 1260 -42.37 -28.38 -15.93
CA GLY A 1260 -43.06 -28.39 -17.23
C GLY A 1260 -42.85 -29.69 -18.02
N ALA A 1261 -41.74 -30.39 -17.83
CA ALA A 1261 -41.45 -31.67 -18.48
C ALA A 1261 -42.24 -32.88 -17.90
N HIS A 1262 -42.99 -32.69 -16.80
CA HIS A 1262 -43.80 -33.74 -16.18
C HIS A 1262 -45.32 -33.59 -16.41
N ARG A 1263 -45.76 -32.63 -17.23
CA ARG A 1263 -47.18 -32.46 -17.59
C ARG A 1263 -47.39 -32.11 -19.07
N SER A 1264 -47.14 -33.08 -19.95
CA SER A 1264 -47.90 -33.20 -21.21
C SER A 1264 -47.79 -34.60 -21.81
N ASP A 1265 -48.96 -35.23 -21.96
CA ASP A 1265 -49.32 -36.30 -22.88
C ASP A 1265 -48.85 -37.74 -22.64
N SER A 1266 -49.57 -38.39 -21.71
CA SER A 1266 -49.97 -39.79 -21.86
C SER A 1266 -50.92 -39.96 -23.07
N LYS A 1267 -50.38 -40.34 -24.22
CA LYS A 1267 -51.14 -41.07 -25.26
C LYS A 1267 -50.41 -42.36 -25.60
N PRO A 1268 -51.10 -43.52 -25.66
CA PRO A 1268 -50.46 -44.80 -25.94
C PRO A 1268 -50.17 -44.92 -27.44
N LEU A 1269 -48.94 -45.30 -27.78
CA LEU A 1269 -48.58 -45.87 -29.08
C LEU A 1269 -48.51 -47.40 -28.96
N PRO A 1270 -48.98 -48.16 -29.96
CA PRO A 1270 -48.94 -49.62 -29.93
C PRO A 1270 -47.56 -50.17 -30.31
N VAL A 1271 -47.35 -51.41 -29.88
CA VAL A 1271 -46.19 -52.31 -29.99
C VAL A 1271 -45.56 -52.41 -31.39
N LEU A 1272 -44.21 -52.41 -31.45
CA LEU A 1272 -43.40 -53.42 -32.16
C LEU A 1272 -41.89 -53.38 -31.80
N GLN A 1273 -41.43 -54.53 -31.30
CA GLN A 1273 -40.07 -55.10 -31.17
C GLN A 1273 -39.08 -54.57 -30.12
N HIS A 1274 -38.40 -55.56 -29.51
CA HIS A 1274 -38.04 -55.68 -28.09
C HIS A 1274 -36.71 -55.06 -27.67
#